data_AF-A0A6P5TWM9-F1
#
_entry.id   AF-A0A6P5TWM9-F1
#
_cell.length_a   1.000
_cell.length_b   1.000
_cell.length_c   1.000
_cell.angle_alpha   90.00
_cell.angle_beta   90.00
_cell.angle_gamma   90.00
#
_symmetry.space_group_name_H-M   'P 1'
#
loop_
_entity.id
_entity.type
_entity.pdbx_description
1 polymer ?
#
loop_
_entity_poly.entity_id
_entity_poly.type
_entity_poly.pdbx_seq_one_letter_code
_entity_poly.pdbx_strand_id
1 'polypeptide(L)'
;MAASSSSQSPVPRLHHFELVERMKLQINVSGSSKGRNVRLEFQLSNCANSWILHWGCLFRGNMNWFIPNDRSSGSQAYKQGSLQTPFTKKGELYLLTIELRDPNLHAIEFVLKDGSRERWLKLNHGNFRIEIPETDPTTLMSPIPKELIERNACLAWESKGRPVSSPQQEKRDYEDALRDLQSQMSKGISLNELQCSFSNSSSKRMVDNREQLRSGMSYSYKRKHNVEQWLQKHSTGSAKNASMPNSALMDLVDKSMGGDDVVSWISYHVGNYEIVVLSKMVRGEYHIFVATNMRGAIVLHWGVSKLSPGEWLAPPPEILPKKSNLVPGACQTYFTDISTGMGSFQVVDINLQQSNLLGIQFVIWSGGSSWIKNNGTNFFVGVTPMISSGKASGDGDGIFKWLLDEISQREKEAERSLMHRFNIATELTERCKNEGEFGLVGILVWLRFMSCRHLTWNKNYNVKPREISEAQDRFTNLLQRIYLNQPNDREIVRLLMTHVGRGGQGDVGQRIRDEILVIQRNNDCKGGMMEEWHQKLHNNSSPDDVIICEALLNYIKSGFRVDVYWKTLNTNGLTKQKLASYDRPIVSEPHFRADTKEGIIHDLTAYLKTLKAVHSGADLESAIEVLVPSNKAHDFTSTGINYVCDLSPKLQECLKFVKVHLGDEDIVRLMEKLLESRIELRPILIANHRRLKDILFLDLALDSAVRTTMERGLKNLNFAYLPEIMFFISLVLENVCLSTVNNEDLIYCTKDWYHICELYKPNDGQWALQTKAILDRLQLVLADRSQCYQKKIQPSAKYLGNLLGVQKSAIDTFSEELIRAGSAAILSALINRFYPILRKVANLGCWQVISPVDVCGVVLCVNELRSIQNKVYRKPTILIATRVTGEEEIPDGVVAVLTPDIPDVLSHVSIRARNEKVCFATCFDPNILRDLKSKEGKSISILVKSANIIIRDISSSNFSFKSFGTQSNHQGLTLRKKAFCGKYAISVEEFTSEAVGAKSCNLKFLRGKVPTWIKIPVSVAIPFGAFEKVLSEDFNKTHELKSKMRSSGIPWPGDDGDERWNHAWQAIKKVWASKWNERAFISCRKANLDHENICMAVLVQEIICADYAFVIHTKNPLSGDTSEIYTEIVKGLGETLVGGYPGRAMSFLTKKSNLSSPIVIGYPSKPIGLYSKKSIIFRSDSNAEDLEGYAGAGLYDSVIMDKEEKIVLDYSRDRMIIDRAFQISLFSRIAEVGKIVEGLYGRPQDIEGVVKDGVIYVVQSRPQI
;
A
#
# COMPACT_ATOMS: atom_id res chain seq x y z
N MET A 1 -45.03 -60.76 -23.61
CA MET A 1 -44.49 -61.60 -24.71
C MET A 1 -43.24 -60.93 -25.25
N ALA A 2 -42.20 -61.72 -25.45
CA ALA A 2 -40.83 -61.27 -25.65
C ALA A 2 -40.58 -60.63 -27.03
N ALA A 3 -39.74 -59.59 -27.05
CA ALA A 3 -38.86 -59.28 -28.17
C ALA A 3 -37.55 -58.73 -27.60
N SER A 4 -36.50 -59.55 -27.62
CA SER A 4 -35.13 -59.18 -27.30
C SER A 4 -34.52 -58.35 -28.44
N SER A 5 -34.11 -57.12 -28.17
CA SER A 5 -33.16 -56.40 -29.01
C SER A 5 -31.80 -56.31 -28.30
N SER A 6 -30.78 -56.80 -29.00
CA SER A 6 -29.39 -56.91 -28.59
C SER A 6 -28.73 -55.54 -28.34
N SER A 7 -28.11 -55.36 -27.17
CA SER A 7 -27.20 -54.24 -26.91
C SER A 7 -25.89 -54.44 -27.68
N GLN A 8 -25.66 -53.65 -28.74
CA GLN A 8 -24.32 -53.51 -29.32
C GLN A 8 -23.41 -52.80 -28.30
N SER A 9 -22.30 -53.44 -27.94
CA SER A 9 -21.19 -52.82 -27.22
C SER A 9 -20.48 -51.80 -28.12
N PRO A 10 -20.03 -50.64 -27.61
CA PRO A 10 -19.25 -49.70 -28.41
C PRO A 10 -17.92 -50.34 -28.81
N VAL A 11 -17.60 -50.28 -30.11
CA VAL A 11 -16.38 -50.82 -30.69
C VAL A 11 -15.16 -50.08 -30.11
N PRO A 12 -14.16 -50.78 -29.52
CA PRO A 12 -12.93 -50.14 -29.05
C PRO A 12 -12.17 -49.47 -30.20
N ARG A 13 -11.79 -48.20 -30.04
CA ARG A 13 -10.91 -47.51 -31.01
C ARG A 13 -9.47 -47.84 -30.70
N LEU A 14 -8.83 -48.54 -31.64
CA LEU A 14 -7.46 -49.03 -31.51
C LEU A 14 -6.51 -48.17 -32.35
N HIS A 15 -5.62 -47.44 -31.69
CA HIS A 15 -4.59 -46.63 -32.35
C HIS A 15 -3.25 -47.39 -32.37
N HIS A 16 -2.61 -47.45 -33.55
CA HIS A 16 -1.29 -48.06 -33.71
C HIS A 16 -0.30 -47.01 -34.19
N PHE A 17 0.83 -46.92 -33.50
CA PHE A 17 1.96 -46.07 -33.85
C PHE A 17 3.21 -46.93 -33.99
N GLU A 18 3.88 -46.83 -35.12
CA GLU A 18 5.20 -47.41 -35.32
C GLU A 18 6.25 -46.35 -34.96
N LEU A 19 7.10 -46.67 -33.98
CA LEU A 19 8.11 -45.77 -33.42
C LEU A 19 9.49 -46.14 -33.98
N VAL A 20 10.49 -45.29 -33.68
CA VAL A 20 11.89 -45.52 -34.06
C VAL A 20 12.38 -46.87 -33.53
N GLU A 21 13.27 -47.56 -34.26
CA GLU A 21 13.86 -48.87 -33.88
C GLU A 21 12.88 -50.07 -33.86
N ARG A 22 11.82 -50.07 -34.70
CA ARG A 22 10.79 -51.14 -34.82
C ARG A 22 9.94 -51.37 -33.56
N MET A 23 9.97 -50.40 -32.65
CA MET A 23 9.14 -50.36 -31.46
C MET A 23 7.70 -50.02 -31.85
N LYS A 24 6.71 -50.70 -31.27
CA LYS A 24 5.30 -50.47 -31.59
C LYS A 24 4.54 -50.02 -30.36
N LEU A 25 3.79 -48.93 -30.48
CA LEU A 25 2.86 -48.44 -29.47
C LEU A 25 1.43 -48.66 -29.96
N GLN A 26 0.66 -49.40 -29.19
CA GLN A 26 -0.76 -49.64 -29.41
C GLN A 26 -1.54 -49.03 -28.25
N ILE A 27 -2.59 -48.27 -28.55
CA ILE A 27 -3.41 -47.59 -27.54
C ILE A 27 -4.86 -47.97 -27.79
N ASN A 28 -5.46 -48.59 -26.78
CA ASN A 28 -6.86 -48.97 -26.79
C ASN A 28 -7.67 -47.98 -25.95
N VAL A 29 -8.69 -47.37 -26.57
CA VAL A 29 -9.60 -46.43 -25.90
C VAL A 29 -10.95 -47.11 -25.74
N SER A 30 -11.40 -47.28 -24.49
CA SER A 30 -12.69 -47.88 -24.14
C SER A 30 -13.52 -46.99 -23.22
N GLY A 31 -14.83 -46.91 -23.45
CA GLY A 31 -15.78 -46.15 -22.63
C GLY A 31 -16.80 -47.09 -21.96
N SER A 32 -17.14 -46.84 -20.69
CA SER A 32 -18.15 -47.63 -19.98
C SER A 32 -19.57 -47.21 -20.39
N SER A 33 -20.42 -48.17 -20.74
CA SER A 33 -21.82 -47.92 -21.17
C SER A 33 -22.76 -47.47 -20.04
N LYS A 34 -22.29 -47.38 -18.79
CA LYS A 34 -23.10 -46.97 -17.61
C LYS A 34 -22.52 -45.79 -16.81
N GLY A 35 -21.47 -45.11 -17.30
CA GLY A 35 -20.93 -43.90 -16.68
C GLY A 35 -19.86 -43.23 -17.56
N ARG A 36 -19.68 -41.90 -17.45
CA ARG A 36 -18.76 -41.06 -18.24
C ARG A 36 -17.27 -41.27 -17.90
N ASN A 37 -16.84 -42.52 -17.75
CA ASN A 37 -15.45 -42.89 -17.47
C ASN A 37 -14.81 -43.45 -18.75
N VAL A 38 -13.63 -42.92 -19.10
CA VAL A 38 -12.85 -43.32 -20.26
C VAL A 38 -11.58 -44.01 -19.79
N ARG A 39 -11.32 -45.21 -20.32
CA ARG A 39 -10.16 -46.02 -19.99
C ARG A 39 -9.25 -46.15 -21.20
N LEU A 40 -8.00 -45.76 -21.01
CA LEU A 40 -6.92 -45.78 -22.00
C LEU A 40 -5.90 -46.84 -21.60
N GLU A 41 -5.66 -47.79 -22.49
CA GLU A 41 -4.67 -48.85 -22.28
C GLU A 41 -3.55 -48.69 -23.32
N PHE A 42 -2.37 -48.35 -22.84
CA PHE A 42 -1.16 -48.21 -23.64
C PHE A 42 -0.36 -49.51 -23.58
N GLN A 43 0.00 -50.03 -24.74
CA GLN A 43 0.77 -51.25 -24.91
C GLN A 43 1.98 -50.98 -25.80
N LEU A 44 3.17 -51.20 -25.25
CA LEU A 44 4.46 -51.05 -25.91
C LEU A 44 5.04 -52.44 -26.18
N SER A 45 5.49 -52.70 -27.40
CA SER A 45 6.19 -53.93 -27.79
C SER A 45 7.50 -53.64 -28.52
N ASN A 46 8.40 -54.62 -28.57
CA ASN A 46 9.75 -54.52 -29.14
C ASN A 46 10.62 -53.43 -28.50
N CYS A 47 10.65 -53.35 -27.16
CA CYS A 47 11.51 -52.40 -26.44
C CYS A 47 12.25 -53.07 -25.27
N ALA A 48 13.56 -52.79 -25.14
CA ALA A 48 14.41 -53.40 -24.12
C ALA A 48 14.40 -52.63 -22.78
N ASN A 49 14.26 -51.31 -22.82
CA ASN A 49 14.35 -50.42 -21.65
C ASN A 49 12.99 -50.18 -20.97
N SER A 50 13.02 -49.70 -19.72
CA SER A 50 11.83 -49.20 -19.01
C SER A 50 11.41 -47.84 -19.56
N TRP A 51 10.11 -47.64 -19.81
CA TRP A 51 9.57 -46.40 -20.37
C TRP A 51 8.62 -45.69 -19.41
N ILE A 52 8.55 -44.37 -19.53
CA ILE A 52 7.66 -43.49 -18.76
C ILE A 52 6.77 -42.72 -19.73
N LEU A 53 5.46 -42.72 -19.48
CA LEU A 53 4.51 -41.86 -20.17
C LEU A 53 4.52 -40.48 -19.51
N HIS A 54 4.86 -39.44 -20.27
CA HIS A 54 4.75 -38.05 -19.82
C HIS A 54 3.58 -37.37 -20.51
N TRP A 55 2.54 -36.99 -19.77
CA TRP A 55 1.25 -36.67 -20.36
C TRP A 55 0.50 -35.56 -19.62
N GLY A 56 -0.44 -34.94 -20.33
CA GLY A 56 -1.37 -33.93 -19.82
C GLY A 56 -2.71 -34.00 -20.55
N CYS A 57 -3.75 -33.49 -19.90
CA CYS A 57 -5.10 -33.44 -20.45
C CYS A 57 -5.39 -32.07 -21.10
N LEU A 58 -6.25 -32.04 -22.12
CA LEU A 58 -6.71 -30.82 -22.78
C LEU A 58 -8.23 -30.64 -22.66
N PHE A 59 -8.67 -29.40 -22.44
CA PHE A 59 -10.08 -28.99 -22.51
C PHE A 59 -10.36 -28.30 -23.85
N ARG A 60 -11.61 -28.40 -24.34
CA ARG A 60 -12.02 -27.71 -25.58
C ARG A 60 -11.70 -26.20 -25.50
N GLY A 61 -10.93 -25.70 -26.47
CA GLY A 61 -10.56 -24.28 -26.58
C GLY A 61 -9.37 -23.83 -25.72
N ASN A 62 -8.69 -24.74 -25.01
CA ASN A 62 -7.49 -24.42 -24.23
C ASN A 62 -6.32 -25.34 -24.60
N MET A 63 -5.19 -24.76 -24.99
CA MET A 63 -4.00 -25.48 -25.47
C MET A 63 -3.00 -25.82 -24.35
N ASN A 64 -3.21 -25.35 -23.12
CA ASN A 64 -2.34 -25.67 -21.99
C ASN A 64 -2.65 -27.07 -21.43
N TRP A 65 -1.64 -27.79 -20.98
CA TRP A 65 -1.82 -29.09 -20.32
C TRP A 65 -2.38 -28.93 -18.91
N PHE A 66 -3.37 -29.76 -18.59
CA PHE A 66 -3.99 -29.84 -17.28
C PHE A 66 -3.74 -31.21 -16.65
N ILE A 67 -3.60 -31.22 -15.32
CA ILE A 67 -3.49 -32.44 -14.53
C ILE A 67 -4.91 -32.83 -14.08
N PRO A 68 -5.40 -34.04 -14.39
CA PRO A 68 -6.70 -34.49 -13.91
C PRO A 68 -6.71 -34.61 -12.37
N ASN A 69 -7.87 -34.31 -11.75
CA ASN A 69 -8.03 -34.31 -10.30
C ASN A 69 -7.84 -35.72 -9.69
N ASP A 70 -8.25 -36.77 -10.41
CA ASP A 70 -8.05 -38.16 -10.01
C ASP A 70 -6.71 -38.68 -10.54
N ARG A 71 -5.74 -38.91 -9.65
CA ARG A 71 -4.43 -39.46 -10.02
C ARG A 71 -4.46 -40.99 -9.96
N SER A 72 -4.08 -41.66 -11.05
CA SER A 72 -3.85 -43.11 -11.03
C SER A 72 -2.66 -43.45 -10.13
N SER A 73 -2.73 -44.59 -9.44
CA SER A 73 -1.67 -45.09 -8.56
C SER A 73 -0.35 -45.23 -9.32
N GLY A 74 0.69 -44.50 -8.87
CA GLY A 74 2.02 -44.50 -9.48
C GLY A 74 2.34 -43.30 -10.39
N SER A 75 1.38 -42.38 -10.62
CA SER A 75 1.63 -41.14 -11.38
C SER A 75 2.24 -40.04 -10.51
N GLN A 76 3.38 -39.50 -10.92
CA GLN A 76 4.05 -38.37 -10.24
C GLN A 76 3.85 -37.07 -11.02
N ALA A 77 3.58 -35.96 -10.31
CA ALA A 77 3.50 -34.65 -10.94
C ALA A 77 4.90 -34.18 -11.36
N TYR A 78 5.05 -33.74 -12.61
CA TYR A 78 6.30 -33.25 -13.16
C TYR A 78 6.10 -31.84 -13.72
N LYS A 79 6.80 -30.84 -13.15
CA LYS A 79 6.61 -29.41 -13.46
C LYS A 79 5.14 -28.96 -13.32
N GLN A 80 4.84 -27.67 -13.53
CA GLN A 80 3.46 -27.17 -13.50
C GLN A 80 2.75 -27.63 -14.80
N GLY A 81 1.84 -28.62 -14.70
CA GLY A 81 0.91 -28.96 -15.78
C GLY A 81 1.00 -30.37 -16.39
N SER A 82 1.85 -31.27 -15.90
CA SER A 82 2.00 -32.61 -16.50
C SER A 82 2.22 -33.74 -15.49
N LEU A 83 1.93 -34.96 -15.89
CA LEU A 83 2.12 -36.19 -15.13
C LEU A 83 3.17 -37.09 -15.78
N GLN A 84 3.91 -37.84 -14.96
CA GLN A 84 4.76 -38.94 -15.40
C GLN A 84 4.27 -40.23 -14.77
N THR A 85 3.97 -41.22 -15.62
CA THR A 85 3.47 -42.52 -15.20
C THR A 85 4.33 -43.63 -15.81
N PRO A 86 5.03 -44.45 -15.01
CA PRO A 86 5.87 -45.51 -15.54
C PRO A 86 5.03 -46.67 -16.12
N PHE A 87 5.52 -47.29 -17.20
CA PHE A 87 4.90 -48.50 -17.72
C PHE A 87 5.27 -49.72 -16.87
N THR A 88 4.35 -50.68 -16.74
CA THR A 88 4.58 -51.95 -16.04
C THR A 88 4.89 -53.06 -17.04
N LYS A 89 6.02 -53.76 -16.88
CA LYS A 89 6.39 -54.89 -17.75
C LYS A 89 5.53 -56.13 -17.42
N LYS A 90 4.88 -56.71 -18.44
CA LYS A 90 4.17 -57.99 -18.38
C LYS A 90 4.58 -58.84 -19.57
N GLY A 91 5.53 -59.77 -19.37
CA GLY A 91 6.13 -60.57 -20.44
C GLY A 91 7.00 -59.73 -21.37
N GLU A 92 6.81 -59.88 -22.68
CA GLU A 92 7.48 -59.10 -23.76
C GLU A 92 6.83 -57.72 -24.01
N LEU A 93 5.83 -57.35 -23.21
CA LEU A 93 5.04 -56.13 -23.39
C LEU A 93 5.16 -55.20 -22.18
N TYR A 94 5.11 -53.89 -22.42
CA TYR A 94 4.95 -52.87 -21.38
C TYR A 94 3.53 -52.32 -21.45
N LEU A 95 2.81 -52.38 -20.32
CA LEU A 95 1.42 -51.99 -20.22
C LEU A 95 1.22 -50.83 -19.24
N LEU A 96 0.35 -49.91 -19.59
CA LEU A 96 -0.08 -48.80 -18.74
C LEU A 96 -1.56 -48.53 -18.97
N THR A 97 -2.33 -48.43 -17.89
CA THR A 97 -3.77 -48.12 -17.95
C THR A 97 -4.05 -46.80 -17.23
N ILE A 98 -4.76 -45.90 -17.89
CA ILE A 98 -5.20 -44.61 -17.36
C ILE A 98 -6.73 -44.57 -17.41
N GLU A 99 -7.36 -44.27 -16.29
CA GLU A 99 -8.81 -44.06 -16.21
C GLU A 99 -9.09 -42.58 -15.93
N LEU A 100 -9.90 -41.95 -16.80
CA LEU A 100 -10.33 -40.57 -16.69
C LEU A 100 -11.82 -40.51 -16.38
N ARG A 101 -12.19 -39.63 -15.44
CA ARG A 101 -13.58 -39.48 -14.95
C ARG A 101 -14.19 -38.09 -15.20
N ASP A 102 -13.41 -37.16 -15.74
CA ASP A 102 -13.88 -35.79 -15.99
C ASP A 102 -14.56 -35.70 -17.37
N PRO A 103 -15.85 -35.34 -17.43
CA PRO A 103 -16.64 -35.31 -18.66
C PRO A 103 -16.28 -34.14 -19.60
N ASN A 104 -15.47 -33.17 -19.16
CA ASN A 104 -15.09 -32.01 -19.96
C ASN A 104 -13.75 -32.22 -20.71
N LEU A 105 -13.06 -33.34 -20.46
CA LEU A 105 -11.80 -33.67 -21.12
C LEU A 105 -12.01 -34.02 -22.58
N HIS A 106 -11.28 -33.35 -23.46
CA HIS A 106 -11.44 -33.48 -24.90
C HIS A 106 -10.34 -34.34 -25.54
N ALA A 107 -9.10 -34.26 -25.04
CA ALA A 107 -7.99 -35.06 -25.53
C ALA A 107 -6.91 -35.25 -24.45
N ILE A 108 -6.05 -36.26 -24.65
CA ILE A 108 -4.78 -36.39 -23.93
C ILE A 108 -3.64 -36.14 -24.91
N GLU A 109 -2.67 -35.33 -24.48
CA GLU A 109 -1.38 -35.22 -25.12
C GLU A 109 -0.28 -35.87 -24.29
N PHE A 110 0.66 -36.56 -24.95
CA PHE A 110 1.74 -37.25 -24.26
C PHE A 110 3.02 -37.39 -25.11
N VAL A 111 4.12 -37.71 -24.43
CA VAL A 111 5.40 -38.12 -25.01
C VAL A 111 5.98 -39.28 -24.20
N LEU A 112 6.82 -40.10 -24.83
CA LEU A 112 7.47 -41.23 -24.15
C LEU A 112 8.89 -40.84 -23.73
N LYS A 113 9.25 -41.10 -22.49
CA LYS A 113 10.60 -40.88 -21.95
C LYS A 113 11.25 -42.23 -21.62
N ASP A 114 12.49 -42.44 -22.06
CA ASP A 114 13.29 -43.59 -21.63
C ASP A 114 13.66 -43.38 -20.15
N GLY A 115 13.39 -44.38 -19.31
CA GLY A 115 13.65 -44.31 -17.86
C GLY A 115 15.14 -44.37 -17.50
N SER A 116 15.99 -44.86 -18.41
CA SER A 116 17.42 -45.08 -18.19
C SER A 116 18.33 -44.06 -18.87
N ARG A 117 17.83 -43.39 -19.93
CA ARG A 117 18.52 -42.38 -20.72
C ARG A 117 17.60 -41.17 -20.84
N GLU A 118 18.05 -39.93 -20.77
CA GLU A 118 17.18 -38.74 -20.94
C GLU A 118 16.69 -38.53 -22.40
N ARG A 119 16.36 -39.62 -23.11
CA ARG A 119 15.83 -39.61 -24.48
C ARG A 119 14.31 -39.51 -24.44
N TRP A 120 13.77 -38.61 -25.24
CA TRP A 120 12.33 -38.37 -25.38
C TRP A 120 11.90 -38.71 -26.81
N LEU A 121 10.84 -39.51 -26.95
CA LEU A 121 10.22 -39.83 -28.24
C LEU A 121 8.99 -38.97 -28.46
N LYS A 122 8.96 -38.30 -29.61
CA LYS A 122 7.91 -37.40 -30.11
C LYS A 122 7.52 -37.82 -31.53
N LEU A 123 6.31 -37.47 -31.95
CA LEU A 123 5.80 -37.78 -33.30
C LEU A 123 6.06 -36.59 -34.23
N ASN A 124 6.92 -36.73 -35.24
CA ASN A 124 7.15 -35.76 -36.33
C ASN A 124 7.12 -34.28 -35.91
N HIS A 125 7.97 -33.92 -34.93
CA HIS A 125 8.12 -32.58 -34.32
C HIS A 125 7.05 -32.13 -33.30
N GLY A 126 6.10 -32.99 -32.90
CA GLY A 126 5.06 -32.70 -31.91
C GLY A 126 4.80 -33.80 -30.88
N ASN A 127 3.91 -33.54 -29.91
CA ASN A 127 3.46 -34.53 -28.92
C ASN A 127 2.47 -35.51 -29.55
N PHE A 128 2.36 -36.73 -29.02
CA PHE A 128 1.26 -37.63 -29.38
C PHE A 128 -0.05 -37.09 -28.81
N ARG A 129 -1.14 -37.20 -29.57
CA ARG A 129 -2.47 -36.75 -29.15
C ARG A 129 -3.51 -37.84 -29.40
N ILE A 130 -4.34 -38.11 -28.41
CA ILE A 130 -5.48 -39.05 -28.49
C ILE A 130 -6.74 -38.30 -28.09
N GLU A 131 -7.71 -38.25 -29.00
CA GLU A 131 -9.02 -37.65 -28.76
C GLU A 131 -9.93 -38.62 -28.02
N ILE A 132 -10.67 -38.10 -27.05
CA ILE A 132 -11.61 -38.88 -26.25
C ILE A 132 -12.96 -38.94 -27.00
N PRO A 133 -13.55 -40.13 -27.26
CA PRO A 133 -14.80 -40.24 -28.01
C PRO A 133 -15.98 -39.57 -27.29
N GLU A 134 -16.74 -38.74 -27.99
CA GLU A 134 -18.01 -38.20 -27.52
C GLU A 134 -19.10 -39.29 -27.58
N THR A 135 -19.78 -39.56 -26.47
CA THR A 135 -20.97 -40.40 -26.48
C THR A 135 -22.12 -39.64 -27.15
N ASP A 136 -22.73 -40.26 -28.17
CA ASP A 136 -23.87 -39.69 -28.92
C ASP A 136 -24.97 -39.16 -27.98
N PRO A 137 -25.44 -37.90 -28.14
CA PRO A 137 -26.42 -37.28 -27.23
C PRO A 137 -27.86 -37.78 -27.40
N THR A 138 -28.09 -38.82 -28.20
CA THR A 138 -29.43 -39.16 -28.71
C THR A 138 -30.24 -40.13 -27.85
N THR A 139 -29.69 -40.64 -26.75
CA THR A 139 -30.41 -41.57 -25.85
C THR A 139 -30.37 -41.12 -24.40
N LEU A 140 -30.94 -39.94 -24.13
CA LEU A 140 -31.75 -39.58 -22.93
C LEU A 140 -31.94 -38.05 -22.89
N MET A 141 -32.72 -37.50 -23.83
CA MET A 141 -33.22 -36.13 -23.69
C MET A 141 -34.34 -36.10 -22.64
N SER A 142 -34.19 -35.23 -21.65
CA SER A 142 -35.24 -34.95 -20.66
C SER A 142 -36.48 -34.38 -21.39
N PRO A 143 -37.71 -34.80 -21.07
CA PRO A 143 -38.90 -34.27 -21.72
C PRO A 143 -39.03 -32.77 -21.43
N ILE A 144 -39.22 -31.96 -22.49
CA ILE A 144 -39.46 -30.52 -22.37
C ILE A 144 -40.83 -30.31 -21.70
N PRO A 145 -40.93 -29.54 -20.59
CA PRO A 145 -42.19 -29.29 -19.92
C PRO A 145 -43.23 -28.67 -20.87
N LYS A 146 -44.48 -29.17 -20.86
CA LYS A 146 -45.58 -28.65 -21.69
C LYS A 146 -45.76 -27.14 -21.57
N GLU A 147 -45.69 -26.62 -20.35
CA GLU A 147 -45.83 -25.19 -20.07
C GLU A 147 -44.82 -24.32 -20.84
N LEU A 148 -43.60 -24.83 -21.09
CA LEU A 148 -42.59 -24.09 -21.85
C LEU A 148 -42.93 -24.00 -23.33
N ILE A 149 -43.53 -25.08 -23.87
CA ILE A 149 -43.93 -25.19 -25.27
C ILE A 149 -45.14 -24.30 -25.53
N GLU A 150 -46.14 -24.32 -24.65
CA GLU A 150 -47.33 -23.46 -24.73
C GLU A 150 -46.94 -21.98 -24.66
N ARG A 151 -45.99 -21.64 -23.79
CA ARG A 151 -45.52 -20.26 -23.64
C ARG A 151 -44.73 -19.77 -24.85
N ASN A 152 -43.90 -20.62 -25.45
CA ASN A 152 -43.18 -20.27 -26.68
C ASN A 152 -44.13 -20.17 -27.89
N ALA A 153 -45.12 -21.05 -28.01
CA ALA A 153 -46.17 -20.97 -29.02
C ALA A 153 -47.01 -19.69 -28.89
N CYS A 154 -47.38 -19.31 -27.65
CA CYS A 154 -48.09 -18.07 -27.36
C CYS A 154 -47.28 -16.83 -27.73
N LEU A 155 -45.98 -16.79 -27.41
CA LEU A 155 -45.10 -15.69 -27.79
C LEU A 155 -44.94 -15.55 -29.31
N ALA A 156 -44.85 -16.68 -30.03
CA ALA A 156 -44.83 -16.68 -31.49
C ALA A 156 -46.17 -16.16 -32.07
N TRP A 157 -47.30 -16.55 -31.49
CA TRP A 157 -48.63 -16.03 -31.84
C TRP A 157 -48.78 -14.53 -31.57
N GLU A 158 -48.27 -14.03 -30.44
CA GLU A 158 -48.24 -12.60 -30.12
C GLU A 158 -47.36 -11.81 -31.09
N SER A 159 -46.19 -12.34 -31.46
CA SER A 159 -45.28 -11.70 -32.41
C SER A 159 -45.87 -11.56 -33.82
N LYS A 160 -46.82 -12.43 -34.18
CA LYS A 160 -47.59 -12.39 -35.44
C LYS A 160 -48.81 -11.47 -35.38
N GLY A 161 -49.01 -10.72 -34.28
CA GLY A 161 -50.08 -9.74 -34.13
C GLY A 161 -51.41 -10.30 -33.64
N ARG A 162 -51.41 -11.45 -32.94
CA ARG A 162 -52.59 -12.09 -32.32
C ARG A 162 -53.74 -12.41 -33.29
N PRO A 163 -53.51 -13.14 -34.40
CA PRO A 163 -54.56 -13.53 -35.34
C PRO A 163 -55.53 -14.55 -34.71
N VAL A 164 -56.82 -14.49 -35.06
CA VAL A 164 -57.82 -15.48 -34.63
C VAL A 164 -57.45 -16.86 -35.19
N SER A 165 -57.11 -17.81 -34.33
CA SER A 165 -56.56 -19.12 -34.72
C SER A 165 -57.64 -20.21 -34.62
N SER A 166 -57.65 -21.16 -35.56
CA SER A 166 -58.53 -22.34 -35.50
C SER A 166 -57.87 -23.45 -34.66
N PRO A 167 -58.63 -24.42 -34.11
CA PRO A 167 -58.07 -25.48 -33.26
C PRO A 167 -57.00 -26.34 -33.95
N GLN A 168 -57.07 -26.46 -35.28
CA GLN A 168 -56.06 -27.17 -36.08
C GLN A 168 -54.78 -26.34 -36.24
N GLN A 169 -54.89 -25.01 -36.23
CA GLN A 169 -53.76 -24.09 -36.34
C GLN A 169 -52.99 -23.99 -35.02
N GLU A 170 -53.70 -23.93 -33.88
CA GLU A 170 -53.08 -23.95 -32.54
C GLU A 170 -52.26 -25.22 -32.31
N LYS A 171 -52.73 -26.37 -32.80
CA LYS A 171 -51.98 -27.63 -32.71
C LYS A 171 -50.69 -27.61 -33.53
N ARG A 172 -50.70 -26.98 -34.71
CA ARG A 172 -49.50 -26.79 -35.54
C ARG A 172 -48.50 -25.83 -34.88
N ASP A 173 -48.99 -24.71 -34.36
CA ASP A 173 -48.14 -23.73 -33.69
C ASP A 173 -47.48 -24.32 -32.41
N TYR A 174 -48.19 -25.19 -31.69
CA TYR A 174 -47.64 -25.96 -30.57
C TYR A 174 -46.54 -26.94 -31.01
N GLU A 175 -46.77 -27.68 -32.10
CA GLU A 175 -45.78 -28.62 -32.65
C GLU A 175 -44.54 -27.90 -33.22
N ASP A 176 -44.72 -26.72 -33.82
CA ASP A 176 -43.62 -25.87 -34.30
C ASP A 176 -42.80 -25.29 -33.15
N ALA A 177 -43.46 -24.84 -32.07
CA ALA A 177 -42.78 -24.36 -30.87
C ALA A 177 -41.98 -25.47 -30.17
N LEU A 178 -42.49 -26.70 -30.17
CA LEU A 178 -41.77 -27.86 -29.66
C LEU A 178 -40.52 -28.14 -30.52
N ARG A 179 -40.66 -28.13 -31.86
CA ARG A 179 -39.54 -28.34 -32.79
C ARG A 179 -38.46 -27.27 -32.64
N ASP A 180 -38.85 -26.01 -32.45
CA ASP A 180 -37.91 -24.91 -32.27
C ASP A 180 -37.13 -25.03 -30.95
N LEU A 181 -37.82 -25.33 -29.83
CA LEU A 181 -37.16 -25.57 -28.55
C LEU A 181 -36.21 -26.77 -28.60
N GLN A 182 -36.61 -27.85 -29.29
CA GLN A 182 -35.73 -29.00 -29.52
C GLN A 182 -34.51 -28.63 -30.39
N SER A 183 -34.66 -27.77 -31.39
CA SER A 183 -33.55 -27.25 -32.21
C SER A 183 -32.60 -26.37 -31.39
N GLN A 184 -33.12 -25.57 -30.48
CA GLN A 184 -32.30 -24.74 -29.59
C GLN A 184 -31.51 -25.61 -28.60
N MET A 185 -32.13 -26.67 -28.07
CA MET A 185 -31.43 -27.64 -27.22
C MET A 185 -30.37 -28.44 -27.99
N SER A 186 -30.61 -28.79 -29.26
CA SER A 186 -29.61 -29.47 -30.09
C SER A 186 -28.44 -28.57 -30.51
N LYS A 187 -28.63 -27.24 -30.49
CA LYS A 187 -27.56 -26.24 -30.64
C LYS A 187 -26.77 -25.96 -29.34
N GLY A 188 -27.04 -26.71 -28.27
CA GLY A 188 -26.28 -26.68 -27.02
C GLY A 188 -26.82 -25.74 -25.94
N ILE A 189 -28.03 -25.18 -26.12
CA ILE A 189 -28.69 -24.36 -25.08
C ILE A 189 -29.33 -25.29 -24.05
N SER A 190 -29.02 -25.09 -22.77
CA SER A 190 -29.53 -25.94 -21.69
C SER A 190 -31.01 -25.63 -21.36
N LEU A 191 -31.75 -26.60 -20.80
CA LEU A 191 -33.16 -26.43 -20.43
C LEU A 191 -33.36 -25.30 -19.39
N ASN A 192 -32.39 -25.10 -18.49
CA ASN A 192 -32.39 -24.02 -17.50
C ASN A 192 -32.18 -22.64 -18.15
N GLU A 193 -31.36 -22.56 -19.20
CA GLU A 193 -31.18 -21.31 -19.96
C GLU A 193 -32.45 -20.94 -20.74
N LEU A 194 -33.13 -21.92 -21.34
CA LEU A 194 -34.43 -21.71 -21.98
C LEU A 194 -35.49 -21.23 -20.96
N GLN A 195 -35.54 -21.82 -19.77
CA GLN A 195 -36.44 -21.35 -18.70
C GLN A 195 -36.12 -19.92 -18.23
N CYS A 196 -34.83 -19.58 -18.11
CA CYS A 196 -34.40 -18.23 -17.73
C CYS A 196 -34.68 -17.19 -18.82
N SER A 197 -34.55 -17.54 -20.11
CA SER A 197 -34.84 -16.62 -21.20
C SER A 197 -36.32 -16.23 -21.27
N PHE A 198 -37.24 -17.16 -20.97
CA PHE A 198 -38.68 -16.87 -20.91
C PHE A 198 -39.14 -16.22 -19.59
N SER A 199 -38.34 -16.29 -18.53
CA SER A 199 -38.63 -15.59 -17.25
C SER A 199 -38.37 -14.08 -17.36
N ASN A 200 -37.45 -13.67 -18.22
CA ASN A 200 -37.09 -12.26 -18.44
C ASN A 200 -38.04 -11.51 -19.40
N SER A 201 -38.95 -12.20 -20.10
CA SER A 201 -39.87 -11.56 -21.06
C SER A 201 -41.21 -11.12 -20.46
N SER A 202 -41.59 -11.58 -19.26
CA SER A 202 -42.86 -11.22 -18.61
C SER A 202 -42.75 -10.11 -17.56
N SER A 203 -42.04 -9.02 -17.89
CA SER A 203 -42.11 -7.74 -17.15
C SER A 203 -41.75 -6.55 -18.05
N LYS A 204 -42.57 -6.32 -19.09
CA LYS A 204 -42.65 -5.02 -19.78
C LYS A 204 -44.01 -4.38 -19.50
N ARG A 205 -44.11 -3.62 -18.42
CA ARG A 205 -45.02 -2.46 -18.34
C ARG A 205 -44.16 -1.21 -18.32
N MET A 206 -44.51 -0.26 -19.18
CA MET A 206 -43.74 0.92 -19.57
C MET A 206 -43.11 1.68 -18.40
N VAL A 207 -41.77 1.58 -18.25
CA VAL A 207 -40.92 2.58 -17.57
C VAL A 207 -39.57 2.63 -18.28
N ASP A 208 -39.19 3.84 -18.67
CA ASP A 208 -37.92 4.37 -19.23
C ASP A 208 -36.88 3.46 -19.93
N ASN A 209 -36.64 3.78 -21.20
CA ASN A 209 -35.66 3.21 -22.14
C ASN A 209 -34.16 3.41 -21.78
N ARG A 210 -33.79 3.66 -20.52
CA ARG A 210 -32.38 3.84 -20.12
C ARG A 210 -31.71 2.61 -19.52
N GLU A 211 -32.45 1.60 -19.07
CA GLU A 211 -31.85 0.42 -18.41
C GLU A 211 -31.43 -0.70 -19.37
N GLN A 212 -32.01 -0.79 -20.57
CA GLN A 212 -31.70 -1.87 -21.53
C GLN A 212 -30.34 -1.75 -22.25
N LEU A 213 -29.70 -0.57 -22.23
CA LEU A 213 -28.35 -0.39 -22.81
C LEU A 213 -27.22 -0.86 -21.86
N ARG A 214 -27.51 -1.15 -20.59
CA ARG A 214 -26.49 -1.57 -19.61
C ARG A 214 -26.45 -3.08 -19.33
N SER A 215 -27.42 -3.87 -19.80
CA SER A 215 -27.49 -5.31 -19.50
C SER A 215 -26.58 -6.21 -20.35
N GLY A 216 -25.78 -5.63 -21.26
CA GLY A 216 -24.89 -6.36 -22.18
C GLY A 216 -23.40 -6.38 -21.78
N MET A 217 -23.00 -5.70 -20.70
CA MET A 217 -21.59 -5.64 -20.27
C MET A 217 -21.31 -6.66 -19.17
N SER A 218 -20.58 -7.73 -19.54
CA SER A 218 -20.02 -8.68 -18.58
C SER A 218 -18.85 -8.03 -17.85
N TYR A 219 -19.08 -7.56 -16.62
CA TYR A 219 -18.02 -7.11 -15.72
C TYR A 219 -17.19 -8.33 -15.30
N SER A 220 -16.04 -8.55 -15.94
CA SER A 220 -15.15 -9.65 -15.58
C SER A 220 -14.25 -9.26 -14.41
N TYR A 221 -14.80 -9.27 -13.20
CA TYR A 221 -14.04 -9.12 -11.95
C TYR A 221 -13.15 -10.35 -11.62
N LYS A 222 -13.16 -11.37 -12.49
CA LYS A 222 -12.31 -12.58 -12.41
C LYS A 222 -10.89 -12.36 -12.93
N ARG A 223 -10.60 -11.17 -13.44
CA ARG A 223 -9.28 -10.81 -13.95
C ARG A 223 -8.30 -10.69 -12.78
N LYS A 224 -7.17 -11.39 -12.88
CA LYS A 224 -6.09 -11.37 -11.87
C LYS A 224 -4.77 -11.03 -12.54
N HIS A 225 -4.07 -10.02 -12.03
CA HIS A 225 -2.68 -9.78 -12.36
C HIS A 225 -1.76 -10.38 -11.29
N ASN A 226 -0.53 -10.72 -11.65
CA ASN A 226 0.46 -11.17 -10.68
C ASN A 226 1.05 -9.97 -9.93
N VAL A 227 0.29 -9.45 -8.96
CA VAL A 227 0.63 -8.25 -8.20
C VAL A 227 1.90 -8.39 -7.36
N GLU A 228 2.35 -9.62 -7.08
CA GLU A 228 3.62 -9.84 -6.36
C GLU A 228 4.83 -9.32 -7.16
N GLN A 229 4.74 -9.27 -8.49
CA GLN A 229 5.77 -8.65 -9.33
C GLN A 229 5.86 -7.13 -9.15
N TRP A 230 4.85 -6.51 -8.53
CA TRP A 230 4.81 -5.07 -8.29
C TRP A 230 5.28 -4.70 -6.88
N LEU A 231 5.66 -5.69 -6.07
CA LEU A 231 6.17 -5.48 -4.73
C LEU A 231 7.44 -4.63 -4.76
N GLN A 232 7.41 -3.52 -4.02
CA GLN A 232 8.57 -2.66 -3.79
C GLN A 232 8.84 -2.63 -2.29
N LYS A 233 9.72 -3.53 -1.83
CA LYS A 233 10.18 -3.57 -0.44
C LYS A 233 11.56 -2.94 -0.35
N HIS A 234 11.65 -1.78 0.29
CA HIS A 234 12.92 -1.18 0.61
C HIS A 234 12.98 -0.94 2.12
N SER A 235 14.03 -1.41 2.76
CA SER A 235 14.16 -1.27 4.21
C SER A 235 14.29 0.20 4.58
N THR A 236 13.42 0.68 5.47
CA THR A 236 13.65 1.88 6.29
C THR A 236 14.64 1.54 7.41
N GLY A 237 15.81 1.02 7.02
CA GLY A 237 16.95 0.93 7.91
C GLY A 237 17.57 2.31 8.00
N SER A 238 17.75 2.81 9.23
CA SER A 238 18.73 3.83 9.58
C SER A 238 19.84 3.87 8.55
N ALA A 239 19.97 4.97 7.81
CA ALA A 239 21.13 5.27 6.99
C ALA A 239 22.35 5.40 7.93
N LYS A 240 22.84 4.27 8.44
CA LYS A 240 24.24 4.12 8.78
C LYS A 240 24.91 3.85 7.45
N ASN A 241 25.51 4.91 6.89
CA ASN A 241 26.65 4.89 5.98
C ASN A 241 26.73 3.64 5.09
N ALA A 242 25.77 3.46 4.18
CA ALA A 242 26.04 2.71 2.97
C ALA A 242 26.66 3.72 1.99
N SER A 243 27.97 3.94 2.10
CA SER A 243 28.71 4.66 1.07
C SER A 243 28.51 3.91 -0.25
N MET A 244 28.24 4.64 -1.33
CA MET A 244 28.39 4.12 -2.70
C MET A 244 29.76 3.44 -2.86
N PRO A 245 29.94 2.49 -3.79
CA PRO A 245 31.26 1.96 -4.09
C PRO A 245 32.16 3.12 -4.54
N ASN A 246 33.25 3.37 -3.81
CA ASN A 246 34.24 4.40 -4.14
C ASN A 246 34.87 4.11 -5.51
N SER A 247 35.28 5.16 -6.22
CA SER A 247 36.10 5.02 -7.44
C SER A 247 37.52 4.52 -7.09
N ALA A 248 38.22 3.92 -8.05
CA ALA A 248 39.58 3.43 -7.84
C ALA A 248 40.57 4.55 -7.44
N LEU A 249 40.37 5.78 -7.93
CA LEU A 249 41.19 6.93 -7.51
C LEU A 249 40.82 7.38 -6.10
N MET A 250 39.53 7.43 -5.74
CA MET A 250 39.07 7.77 -4.39
C MET A 250 39.64 6.80 -3.36
N ASP A 251 39.55 5.49 -3.61
CA ASP A 251 40.10 4.48 -2.71
C ASP A 251 41.63 4.60 -2.56
N LEU A 252 42.31 4.99 -3.62
CA LEU A 252 43.76 5.15 -3.63
C LEU A 252 44.19 6.43 -2.90
N VAL A 253 43.46 7.53 -3.07
CA VAL A 253 43.65 8.79 -2.34
C VAL A 253 43.31 8.59 -0.85
N ASP A 254 42.23 7.88 -0.53
CA ASP A 254 41.83 7.60 0.86
C ASP A 254 42.85 6.70 1.58
N LYS A 255 43.33 5.65 0.93
CA LYS A 255 44.40 4.82 1.54
C LYS A 255 45.72 5.56 1.70
N SER A 256 46.00 6.57 0.87
CA SER A 256 47.26 7.32 0.91
C SER A 256 47.21 8.54 1.83
N MET A 257 46.05 9.20 1.94
CA MET A 257 45.88 10.51 2.58
C MET A 257 44.68 10.58 3.55
N GLY A 258 43.79 9.58 3.53
CA GLY A 258 42.66 9.43 4.43
C GLY A 258 43.04 9.10 5.88
N GLY A 259 42.07 9.20 6.78
CA GLY A 259 42.21 9.04 8.24
C GLY A 259 41.00 9.62 9.01
N ASP A 260 41.04 9.60 10.34
CA ASP A 260 39.89 9.98 11.20
C ASP A 260 39.51 11.48 11.17
N ASP A 261 40.36 12.35 10.61
CA ASP A 261 40.20 13.82 10.63
C ASP A 261 39.67 14.44 9.32
N VAL A 262 39.02 13.63 8.48
CA VAL A 262 38.52 14.11 7.19
C VAL A 262 37.19 14.85 7.36
N VAL A 263 37.12 16.08 6.83
CA VAL A 263 35.96 16.98 6.94
C VAL A 263 34.98 16.77 5.79
N SER A 264 35.47 16.69 4.54
CA SER A 264 34.61 16.55 3.36
C SER A 264 35.37 15.96 2.17
N TRP A 265 34.62 15.40 1.22
CA TRP A 265 35.15 14.83 -0.02
C TRP A 265 34.27 15.27 -1.19
N ILE A 266 34.88 15.58 -2.32
CA ILE A 266 34.18 15.89 -3.56
C ILE A 266 34.91 15.26 -4.73
N SER A 267 34.24 14.46 -5.55
CA SER A 267 34.80 13.92 -6.80
C SER A 267 34.16 14.59 -8.01
N TYR A 268 34.98 15.10 -8.92
CA TYR A 268 34.56 15.62 -10.22
C TYR A 268 35.05 14.70 -11.34
N HIS A 269 34.15 14.39 -12.26
CA HIS A 269 34.45 13.62 -13.46
C HIS A 269 34.38 14.56 -14.67
N VAL A 270 35.52 14.82 -15.32
CA VAL A 270 35.60 15.71 -16.49
C VAL A 270 36.25 14.97 -17.65
N GLY A 271 35.42 14.54 -18.60
CA GLY A 271 35.86 13.68 -19.70
C GLY A 271 36.36 12.33 -19.18
N ASN A 272 37.61 11.99 -19.50
CA ASN A 272 38.27 10.75 -19.04
C ASN A 272 39.06 10.94 -17.73
N TYR A 273 39.02 12.13 -17.13
CA TYR A 273 39.80 12.47 -15.95
C TYR A 273 38.92 12.53 -14.72
N GLU A 274 39.46 12.04 -13.63
CA GLU A 274 38.85 12.12 -12.30
C GLU A 274 39.67 13.08 -11.45
N ILE A 275 38.98 14.02 -10.79
CA ILE A 275 39.56 14.99 -9.88
C ILE A 275 38.89 14.77 -8.53
N VAL A 276 39.67 14.42 -7.51
CA VAL A 276 39.19 14.20 -6.14
C VAL A 276 39.70 15.34 -5.28
N VAL A 277 38.79 16.03 -4.61
CA VAL A 277 39.11 17.03 -3.61
C VAL A 277 38.80 16.47 -2.23
N LEU A 278 39.81 16.44 -1.37
CA LEU A 278 39.76 15.95 -0.01
C LEU A 278 40.05 17.11 0.94
N SER A 279 39.13 17.40 1.86
CA SER A 279 39.34 18.45 2.87
C SER A 279 39.52 17.82 4.24
N LYS A 280 40.62 18.10 4.93
CA LYS A 280 41.02 17.43 6.17
C LYS A 280 41.55 18.43 7.19
N MET A 281 41.29 18.17 8.48
CA MET A 281 41.97 18.87 9.56
C MET A 281 43.30 18.17 9.86
N VAL A 282 44.41 18.89 9.75
CA VAL A 282 45.75 18.37 10.08
C VAL A 282 46.33 19.25 11.18
N ARG A 283 46.50 18.70 12.39
CA ARG A 283 47.05 19.42 13.56
C ARG A 283 46.31 20.73 13.89
N GLY A 284 45.00 20.80 13.63
CA GLY A 284 44.17 21.98 13.89
C GLY A 284 44.12 22.99 12.74
N GLU A 285 44.80 22.74 11.62
CA GLU A 285 44.78 23.55 10.40
C GLU A 285 43.93 22.87 9.31
N TYR A 286 43.24 23.67 8.49
CA TYR A 286 42.36 23.17 7.43
C TYR A 286 43.14 23.01 6.11
N HIS A 287 43.25 21.78 5.64
CA HIS A 287 43.94 21.42 4.39
C HIS A 287 42.94 21.01 3.30
N ILE A 288 43.18 21.47 2.07
CA ILE A 288 42.50 21.02 0.87
C ILE A 288 43.51 20.31 -0.04
N PHE A 289 43.29 19.02 -0.25
CA PHE A 289 44.03 18.20 -1.19
C PHE A 289 43.26 18.10 -2.50
N VAL A 290 43.85 18.53 -3.61
CA VAL A 290 43.29 18.35 -4.95
C VAL A 290 44.12 17.27 -5.65
N ALA A 291 43.53 16.09 -5.86
CA ALA A 291 44.14 14.92 -6.46
C ALA A 291 43.53 14.60 -7.83
N THR A 292 44.30 14.03 -8.75
CA THR A 292 43.80 13.64 -10.07
C THR A 292 44.59 12.47 -10.68
N ASN A 293 43.94 11.70 -11.57
CA ASN A 293 44.56 10.61 -12.34
C ASN A 293 45.22 11.08 -13.67
N MET A 294 45.33 12.38 -13.89
CA MET A 294 45.99 12.96 -15.06
C MET A 294 47.50 12.63 -15.10
N ARG A 295 48.07 12.60 -16.31
CA ARG A 295 49.50 12.36 -16.54
C ARG A 295 50.12 13.56 -17.26
N GLY A 296 51.35 13.93 -16.88
CA GLY A 296 52.10 15.03 -17.48
C GLY A 296 52.24 16.25 -16.57
N ALA A 297 52.81 17.34 -17.10
CA ALA A 297 52.98 18.58 -16.35
C ALA A 297 51.65 19.35 -16.29
N ILE A 298 50.94 19.21 -15.17
CA ILE A 298 49.68 19.91 -14.89
C ILE A 298 49.86 20.99 -13.82
N VAL A 299 49.05 22.05 -13.94
CA VAL A 299 49.10 23.22 -13.04
C VAL A 299 47.71 23.50 -12.50
N LEU A 300 47.59 23.62 -11.18
CA LEU A 300 46.40 24.12 -10.51
C LEU A 300 46.44 25.65 -10.55
N HIS A 301 45.53 26.28 -11.28
CA HIS A 301 45.36 27.73 -11.26
C HIS A 301 44.16 28.07 -10.37
N TRP A 302 44.41 28.78 -9.27
CA TRP A 302 43.43 28.94 -8.20
C TRP A 302 43.47 30.31 -7.54
N GLY A 303 42.35 30.68 -6.93
CA GLY A 303 42.15 31.91 -6.16
C GLY A 303 41.31 31.63 -4.92
N VAL A 304 41.18 32.63 -4.05
CA VAL A 304 40.38 32.55 -2.83
C VAL A 304 39.10 33.37 -2.93
N SER A 305 38.07 32.91 -2.22
CA SER A 305 36.80 33.61 -2.05
C SER A 305 36.64 34.01 -0.58
N LYS A 306 36.24 35.25 -0.30
CA LYS A 306 36.00 35.76 1.06
C LYS A 306 34.51 35.95 1.34
N LEU A 307 33.78 36.53 0.40
CA LEU A 307 32.40 36.98 0.59
C LEU A 307 31.39 36.19 -0.26
N SER A 308 31.78 35.68 -1.43
CA SER A 308 30.86 34.90 -2.29
C SER A 308 31.57 33.78 -3.04
N PRO A 309 30.90 32.65 -3.35
CA PRO A 309 31.50 31.54 -4.10
C PRO A 309 31.95 31.90 -5.52
N GLY A 310 31.47 33.02 -6.07
CA GLY A 310 31.86 33.54 -7.39
C GLY A 310 33.06 34.50 -7.37
N GLU A 311 33.52 34.91 -6.18
CA GLU A 311 34.65 35.82 -6.01
C GLU A 311 36.00 35.11 -6.24
N TRP A 312 36.86 35.68 -7.10
CA TRP A 312 38.20 35.16 -7.39
C TRP A 312 39.25 36.21 -7.04
N LEU A 313 39.90 36.03 -5.90
CA LEU A 313 41.00 36.90 -5.43
C LEU A 313 42.33 36.16 -5.43
N ALA A 314 43.43 36.90 -5.59
CA ALA A 314 44.76 36.35 -5.40
C ALA A 314 44.92 35.85 -3.96
N PRO A 315 45.41 34.61 -3.76
CA PRO A 315 45.62 34.08 -2.41
C PRO A 315 46.71 34.86 -1.67
N PRO A 316 46.56 35.06 -0.34
CA PRO A 316 47.61 35.62 0.50
C PRO A 316 48.93 34.83 0.39
N PRO A 317 50.11 35.48 0.49
CA PRO A 317 51.40 34.80 0.48
C PRO A 317 51.56 33.70 1.54
N GLU A 318 50.82 33.82 2.65
CA GLU A 318 50.90 32.92 3.81
C GLU A 318 50.30 31.53 3.55
N ILE A 319 49.42 31.39 2.55
CA ILE A 319 48.71 30.14 2.23
C ILE A 319 49.23 29.46 0.94
N LEU A 320 50.34 29.95 0.38
CA LEU A 320 50.89 29.43 -0.87
C LEU A 320 51.61 28.08 -0.66
N PRO A 321 51.22 27.01 -1.37
CA PRO A 321 51.93 25.74 -1.35
C PRO A 321 53.37 25.86 -1.88
N LYS A 322 54.18 24.82 -1.62
CA LYS A 322 55.51 24.70 -2.24
C LYS A 322 55.35 24.56 -3.77
N LYS A 323 56.22 25.21 -4.54
CA LYS A 323 56.14 25.30 -6.03
C LYS A 323 54.91 26.06 -6.54
N SER A 324 54.57 27.16 -5.86
CA SER A 324 53.53 28.09 -6.31
C SER A 324 54.15 29.35 -6.93
N ASN A 325 53.60 29.80 -8.05
CA ASN A 325 53.91 31.06 -8.70
C ASN A 325 52.69 31.98 -8.63
N LEU A 326 52.85 33.16 -8.03
CA LEU A 326 51.80 34.17 -8.02
C LEU A 326 51.69 34.80 -9.41
N VAL A 327 50.47 34.89 -9.94
CA VAL A 327 50.16 35.54 -11.22
C VAL A 327 49.13 36.66 -10.97
N PRO A 328 49.00 37.66 -11.86
CA PRO A 328 48.03 38.74 -11.65
C PRO A 328 46.62 38.20 -11.37
N GLY A 329 46.14 38.38 -10.14
CA GLY A 329 44.81 37.96 -9.70
C GLY A 329 44.64 36.49 -9.28
N ALA A 330 45.68 35.64 -9.30
CA ALA A 330 45.57 34.22 -8.95
C ALA A 330 46.92 33.59 -8.54
N CYS A 331 46.92 32.31 -8.20
CA CYS A 331 48.11 31.50 -7.97
C CYS A 331 48.14 30.29 -8.90
N GLN A 332 49.33 29.91 -9.36
CA GLN A 332 49.58 28.68 -10.10
C GLN A 332 50.44 27.74 -9.27
N THR A 333 49.93 26.55 -8.94
CA THR A 333 50.63 25.53 -8.16
C THR A 333 50.82 24.26 -8.99
N TYR A 334 52.04 23.75 -9.06
CA TYR A 334 52.34 22.52 -9.79
C TYR A 334 51.96 21.28 -8.97
N PHE A 335 51.32 20.31 -9.59
CA PHE A 335 50.99 19.04 -8.93
C PHE A 335 52.25 18.21 -8.66
N THR A 336 52.19 17.38 -7.61
CA THR A 336 53.25 16.43 -7.25
C THR A 336 52.77 15.01 -7.47
N ASP A 337 53.58 14.19 -8.14
CA ASP A 337 53.29 12.76 -8.36
C ASP A 337 53.45 11.95 -7.06
N ILE A 338 52.46 11.13 -6.74
CA ILE A 338 52.49 10.12 -5.69
C ILE A 338 52.35 8.75 -6.35
N SER A 339 53.32 7.86 -6.11
CA SER A 339 53.25 6.45 -6.52
C SER A 339 53.05 5.58 -5.29
N THR A 340 52.00 4.76 -5.31
CA THR A 340 51.73 3.74 -4.32
C THR A 340 51.78 2.36 -4.97
N GLY A 341 51.95 1.30 -4.18
CA GLY A 341 51.96 -0.08 -4.69
C GLY A 341 50.69 -0.52 -5.44
N MET A 342 49.62 0.28 -5.41
CA MET A 342 48.34 0.03 -6.10
C MET A 342 48.04 0.99 -7.26
N GLY A 343 48.91 1.97 -7.54
CA GLY A 343 48.74 2.95 -8.62
C GLY A 343 49.38 4.32 -8.33
N SER A 344 49.38 5.22 -9.31
CA SER A 344 49.95 6.58 -9.20
C SER A 344 48.91 7.67 -9.49
N PHE A 345 48.97 8.76 -8.74
CA PHE A 345 48.13 9.95 -8.92
C PHE A 345 48.92 11.24 -8.66
N GLN A 346 48.41 12.36 -9.12
CA GLN A 346 49.00 13.69 -8.91
C GLN A 346 48.18 14.47 -7.87
N VAL A 347 48.84 15.18 -6.94
CA VAL A 347 48.14 15.95 -5.89
C VAL A 347 48.77 17.31 -5.62
N VAL A 348 47.94 18.26 -5.19
CA VAL A 348 48.31 19.54 -4.58
C VAL A 348 47.71 19.61 -3.18
N ASP A 349 48.51 20.00 -2.19
CA ASP A 349 48.08 20.26 -0.82
C ASP A 349 48.06 21.78 -0.56
N ILE A 350 46.91 22.32 -0.20
CA ILE A 350 46.70 23.73 0.13
C ILE A 350 46.32 23.83 1.61
N ASN A 351 47.22 24.39 2.42
CA ASN A 351 46.93 24.74 3.81
C ASN A 351 46.30 26.13 3.87
N LEU A 352 45.06 26.21 4.33
CA LEU A 352 44.32 27.46 4.42
C LEU A 352 44.52 28.20 5.76
N GLN A 353 45.22 27.61 6.73
CA GLN A 353 45.41 28.15 8.08
C GLN A 353 44.07 28.56 8.74
N GLN A 354 44.10 29.25 9.90
CA GLN A 354 42.89 29.83 10.53
C GLN A 354 42.43 31.12 9.82
N SER A 355 42.38 31.13 8.48
CA SER A 355 41.99 32.31 7.73
C SER A 355 40.46 32.36 7.53
N ASN A 356 39.86 33.55 7.69
CA ASN A 356 38.42 33.82 7.42
C ASN A 356 38.14 33.80 5.90
N LEU A 357 38.36 32.65 5.25
CA LEU A 357 38.08 32.43 3.82
C LEU A 357 36.80 31.59 3.67
N LEU A 358 36.00 31.92 2.66
CA LEU A 358 34.80 31.17 2.30
C LEU A 358 35.18 29.86 1.59
N GLY A 359 36.18 29.90 0.72
CA GLY A 359 36.62 28.77 -0.10
C GLY A 359 37.74 29.10 -1.06
N ILE A 360 38.15 28.10 -1.84
CA ILE A 360 39.03 28.27 -3.00
C ILE A 360 38.25 28.02 -4.28
N GLN A 361 38.55 28.81 -5.31
CA GLN A 361 38.18 28.50 -6.69
C GLN A 361 39.39 28.03 -7.47
N PHE A 362 39.23 27.06 -8.37
CA PHE A 362 40.35 26.59 -9.20
C PHE A 362 39.93 26.12 -10.59
N VAL A 363 40.92 26.01 -11.48
CA VAL A 363 40.89 25.34 -12.78
C VAL A 363 42.22 24.60 -12.98
N ILE A 364 42.23 23.54 -13.78
CA ILE A 364 43.45 22.75 -14.04
C ILE A 364 43.92 23.01 -15.47
N TRP A 365 45.20 23.34 -15.63
CA TRP A 365 45.85 23.50 -16.93
C TRP A 365 46.69 22.27 -17.25
N SER A 366 46.54 21.73 -18.47
CA SER A 366 47.20 20.50 -18.90
C SER A 366 48.05 20.74 -20.15
N GLY A 367 49.23 21.35 -19.98
CA GLY A 367 50.40 21.25 -20.89
C GLY A 367 50.26 21.56 -22.39
N GLY A 368 49.08 21.90 -22.92
CA GLY A 368 48.79 21.83 -24.36
C GLY A 368 47.56 22.66 -24.79
N SER A 369 47.41 23.88 -24.27
CA SER A 369 46.40 24.89 -24.62
C SER A 369 44.96 24.72 -24.10
N SER A 370 44.64 23.70 -23.30
CA SER A 370 43.29 23.52 -22.73
C SER A 370 43.20 23.75 -21.21
N TRP A 371 42.15 24.47 -20.79
CA TRP A 371 41.77 24.66 -19.39
C TRP A 371 40.63 23.72 -19.03
N ILE A 372 40.81 22.93 -17.99
CA ILE A 372 39.80 22.01 -17.48
C ILE A 372 38.92 22.76 -16.48
N LYS A 373 37.62 22.74 -16.75
CA LYS A 373 36.55 23.43 -16.00
C LYS A 373 35.43 22.45 -15.68
N ASN A 374 34.67 22.74 -14.63
CA ASN A 374 33.49 21.96 -14.27
C ASN A 374 32.30 22.41 -15.14
N ASN A 375 32.00 21.70 -16.23
CA ASN A 375 30.89 22.02 -17.14
C ASN A 375 30.88 23.50 -17.63
N GLY A 376 32.07 24.08 -17.83
CA GLY A 376 32.24 25.47 -18.30
C GLY A 376 32.45 26.51 -17.20
N THR A 377 32.28 26.17 -15.91
CA THR A 377 32.56 27.06 -14.76
C THR A 377 33.80 26.61 -13.98
N ASN A 378 34.32 27.50 -13.12
CA ASN A 378 35.46 27.16 -12.25
C ASN A 378 35.03 26.15 -11.17
N PHE A 379 35.97 25.32 -10.70
CA PHE A 379 35.73 24.48 -9.52
C PHE A 379 35.71 25.37 -8.26
N PHE A 380 34.89 25.02 -7.26
CA PHE A 380 34.83 25.73 -5.97
C PHE A 380 34.77 24.75 -4.80
N VAL A 381 35.52 25.03 -3.74
CA VAL A 381 35.61 24.21 -2.52
C VAL A 381 35.56 25.13 -1.30
N GLY A 382 34.57 24.95 -0.42
CA GLY A 382 34.39 25.78 0.78
C GLY A 382 35.24 25.32 1.97
N VAL A 383 35.75 26.27 2.77
CA VAL A 383 36.57 26.03 3.98
C VAL A 383 35.71 25.76 5.21
N THR A 384 34.50 26.31 5.22
CA THR A 384 33.56 26.09 6.31
C THR A 384 32.78 24.80 6.00
N PRO A 385 32.67 23.84 6.93
CA PRO A 385 31.48 23.01 6.90
C PRO A 385 30.35 24.02 6.98
N MET A 386 29.50 24.12 5.94
CA MET A 386 28.21 24.78 6.10
C MET A 386 27.70 24.25 7.43
N ILE A 387 27.53 25.14 8.41
CA ILE A 387 27.14 24.76 9.76
C ILE A 387 26.02 23.78 9.55
N SER A 388 26.25 22.53 9.94
CA SER A 388 25.24 21.53 10.16
C SER A 388 24.44 21.94 11.41
N SER A 389 23.97 23.20 11.42
CA SER A 389 22.75 23.65 12.08
C SER A 389 21.52 23.23 11.26
N GLY A 390 21.73 22.31 10.33
CA GLY A 390 20.76 21.38 9.81
C GLY A 390 21.07 19.94 10.18
N LYS A 391 21.54 19.63 11.41
CA LYS A 391 20.81 18.53 12.08
C LYS A 391 19.34 18.95 11.98
N ALA A 392 18.47 18.06 11.52
CA ALA A 392 17.03 18.21 11.73
C ALA A 392 16.87 18.87 13.09
N SER A 393 16.23 20.05 13.14
CA SER A 393 16.10 20.80 14.37
C SER A 393 15.80 19.80 15.48
N GLY A 394 16.43 19.97 16.64
CA GLY A 394 16.13 19.16 17.83
C GLY A 394 14.65 19.19 18.23
N ASP A 395 13.81 19.93 17.49
CA ASP A 395 12.36 19.98 17.54
C ASP A 395 11.62 18.85 16.79
N GLY A 396 12.29 17.97 16.06
CA GLY A 396 11.61 16.81 15.45
C GLY A 396 10.71 17.12 14.24
N ASP A 397 10.84 18.30 13.64
CA ASP A 397 9.98 18.78 12.53
C ASP A 397 10.39 18.29 11.12
N GLY A 398 11.49 17.54 10.97
CA GLY A 398 11.83 16.88 9.71
C GLY A 398 12.06 17.81 8.50
N ILE A 399 12.52 19.04 8.71
CA ILE A 399 12.79 20.01 7.62
C ILE A 399 14.28 20.13 7.28
N PHE A 400 14.59 20.30 5.99
CA PHE A 400 15.94 20.60 5.48
C PHE A 400 16.16 22.12 5.44
N LYS A 401 16.40 22.72 6.61
CA LYS A 401 16.38 24.18 6.79
C LYS A 401 17.31 24.94 5.84
N TRP A 402 18.57 24.50 5.68
CA TRP A 402 19.53 25.18 4.81
C TRP A 402 19.02 25.30 3.37
N LEU A 403 18.37 24.24 2.86
CA LEU A 403 17.84 24.21 1.49
C LEU A 403 16.67 25.18 1.36
N LEU A 404 15.76 25.20 2.33
CA LEU A 404 14.59 26.08 2.31
C LEU A 404 14.99 27.56 2.45
N ASP A 405 15.99 27.85 3.29
CA ASP A 405 16.55 29.20 3.44
C ASP A 405 17.23 29.66 2.14
N GLU A 406 18.02 28.79 1.52
CA GLU A 406 18.68 29.06 0.22
C GLU A 406 17.64 29.30 -0.90
N ILE A 407 16.59 28.49 -0.97
CA ILE A 407 15.48 28.69 -1.91
C ILE A 407 14.85 30.08 -1.69
N SER A 408 14.58 30.45 -0.44
CA SER A 408 14.00 31.77 -0.12
C SER A 408 14.91 32.93 -0.53
N GLN A 409 16.22 32.82 -0.30
CA GLN A 409 17.20 33.84 -0.68
C GLN A 409 17.29 33.99 -2.20
N ARG A 410 17.28 32.86 -2.94
CA ARG A 410 17.40 32.83 -4.40
C ARG A 410 16.08 33.02 -5.14
N GLU A 411 14.95 33.10 -4.44
CA GLU A 411 13.64 33.35 -5.08
C GLU A 411 13.62 34.65 -5.88
N LYS A 412 14.33 35.70 -5.43
CA LYS A 412 14.46 36.97 -6.16
C LYS A 412 15.20 36.80 -7.50
N GLU A 413 16.13 35.87 -7.58
CA GLU A 413 16.80 35.51 -8.84
C GLU A 413 15.86 34.66 -9.70
N ALA A 414 15.14 33.72 -9.08
CA ALA A 414 14.21 32.80 -9.73
C ALA A 414 12.97 33.50 -10.33
N GLU A 415 12.48 34.60 -9.74
CA GLU A 415 11.35 35.35 -10.29
C GLU A 415 11.66 36.08 -11.60
N ARG A 416 12.95 36.20 -11.97
CA ARG A 416 13.35 36.81 -13.25
C ARG A 416 12.73 36.06 -14.42
N SER A 417 12.83 34.73 -14.44
CA SER A 417 12.17 33.89 -15.44
C SER A 417 12.13 32.42 -15.03
N LEU A 418 11.23 31.65 -15.64
CA LEU A 418 11.16 30.19 -15.47
C LEU A 418 12.50 29.49 -15.79
N MET A 419 13.28 29.99 -16.75
CA MET A 419 14.61 29.46 -17.07
C MET A 419 15.56 29.57 -15.87
N HIS A 420 15.63 30.72 -15.20
CA HIS A 420 16.46 30.88 -14.00
C HIS A 420 15.99 29.94 -12.89
N ARG A 421 14.67 29.88 -12.65
CA ARG A 421 14.11 29.00 -11.63
C ARG A 421 14.47 27.54 -11.85
N PHE A 422 14.34 27.01 -13.07
CA PHE A 422 14.70 25.61 -13.36
C PHE A 422 16.20 25.34 -13.31
N ASN A 423 17.05 26.31 -13.65
CA ASN A 423 18.50 26.19 -13.46
C ASN A 423 18.87 26.13 -11.97
N ILE A 424 18.29 27.02 -11.15
CA ILE A 424 18.48 27.01 -9.69
C ILE A 424 17.95 25.70 -9.09
N ALA A 425 16.77 25.25 -9.51
CA ALA A 425 16.21 23.97 -9.06
C ALA A 425 17.12 22.80 -9.45
N THR A 426 17.73 22.81 -10.64
CA THR A 426 18.69 21.77 -11.06
C THR A 426 19.92 21.75 -10.16
N GLU A 427 20.50 22.91 -9.88
CA GLU A 427 21.67 23.04 -9.00
C GLU A 427 21.35 22.56 -7.57
N LEU A 428 20.25 23.04 -6.99
CA LEU A 428 19.85 22.70 -5.63
C LEU A 428 19.49 21.23 -5.48
N THR A 429 18.76 20.66 -6.44
CA THR A 429 18.45 19.21 -6.45
C THR A 429 19.73 18.38 -6.55
N GLU A 430 20.70 18.78 -7.36
CA GLU A 430 21.97 18.06 -7.48
C GLU A 430 22.76 18.06 -6.15
N ARG A 431 22.67 19.16 -5.39
CA ARG A 431 23.29 19.28 -4.06
C ARG A 431 22.56 18.46 -2.99
N CYS A 432 21.22 18.42 -3.00
CA CYS A 432 20.45 17.78 -1.94
C CYS A 432 20.02 16.33 -2.23
N LYS A 433 20.23 15.79 -3.44
CA LYS A 433 19.74 14.43 -3.81
C LYS A 433 20.29 13.29 -2.94
N ASN A 434 21.42 13.47 -2.27
CA ASN A 434 22.02 12.44 -1.41
C ASN A 434 21.64 12.60 0.07
N GLU A 435 20.89 13.65 0.40
CA GLU A 435 20.48 14.01 1.76
C GLU A 435 19.15 13.35 2.19
N GLY A 436 18.67 12.37 1.41
CA GLY A 436 17.41 11.64 1.60
C GLY A 436 16.17 12.36 1.06
N GLU A 437 14.99 11.76 1.27
CA GLU A 437 13.71 12.19 0.70
C GLU A 437 13.36 13.66 1.00
N PHE A 438 13.77 14.17 2.17
CA PHE A 438 13.42 15.53 2.62
C PHE A 438 14.05 16.64 1.77
N GLY A 439 15.22 16.40 1.15
CA GLY A 439 15.81 17.33 0.21
C GLY A 439 14.91 17.52 -1.03
N LEU A 440 14.45 16.41 -1.61
CA LEU A 440 13.53 16.43 -2.75
C LEU A 440 12.15 17.01 -2.39
N VAL A 441 11.68 16.80 -1.16
CA VAL A 441 10.45 17.42 -0.66
C VAL A 441 10.55 18.95 -0.65
N GLY A 442 11.69 19.53 -0.27
CA GLY A 442 11.89 20.99 -0.33
C GLY A 442 11.73 21.55 -1.75
N ILE A 443 12.31 20.86 -2.74
CA ILE A 443 12.18 21.23 -4.15
C ILE A 443 10.74 21.04 -4.65
N LEU A 444 10.07 19.95 -4.26
CA LEU A 444 8.65 19.69 -4.56
C LEU A 444 7.75 20.82 -4.05
N VAL A 445 7.92 21.24 -2.80
CA VAL A 445 7.15 22.33 -2.21
C VAL A 445 7.33 23.61 -3.02
N TRP A 446 8.57 23.95 -3.34
CA TRP A 446 8.89 25.16 -4.09
C TRP A 446 8.27 25.17 -5.50
N LEU A 447 8.45 24.08 -6.26
CA LEU A 447 7.90 24.00 -7.62
C LEU A 447 6.37 23.91 -7.63
N ARG A 448 5.76 23.35 -6.58
CA ARG A 448 4.28 23.37 -6.46
C ARG A 448 3.74 24.77 -6.17
N PHE A 449 4.37 25.55 -5.30
CA PHE A 449 3.97 26.95 -5.13
C PHE A 449 4.09 27.73 -6.44
N MET A 450 5.12 27.45 -7.23
CA MET A 450 5.25 28.00 -8.58
C MET A 450 4.09 27.57 -9.49
N SER A 451 3.82 26.28 -9.65
CA SER A 451 2.79 25.80 -10.60
C SER A 451 1.38 26.23 -10.21
N CYS A 452 1.10 26.37 -8.90
CA CYS A 452 -0.17 26.86 -8.36
C CYS A 452 -0.31 28.40 -8.42
N ARG A 453 0.63 29.11 -9.04
CA ARG A 453 0.65 30.58 -9.20
C ARG A 453 0.75 31.36 -7.88
N HIS A 454 1.33 30.76 -6.84
CA HIS A 454 1.65 31.47 -5.60
C HIS A 454 2.96 32.26 -5.70
N LEU A 455 3.81 31.93 -6.68
CA LEU A 455 5.08 32.61 -6.94
C LEU A 455 5.07 33.30 -8.31
N THR A 456 5.86 34.36 -8.43
CA THR A 456 6.04 35.10 -9.68
C THR A 456 6.86 34.28 -10.68
N TRP A 457 6.36 34.08 -11.89
CA TRP A 457 7.06 33.29 -12.93
C TRP A 457 8.10 34.07 -13.71
N ASN A 458 7.85 35.37 -13.92
CA ASN A 458 8.72 36.26 -14.67
C ASN A 458 8.53 37.69 -14.19
N LYS A 459 9.61 38.47 -14.21
CA LYS A 459 9.60 39.88 -13.85
C LYS A 459 10.71 40.61 -14.60
N ASN A 460 10.32 41.49 -15.51
CA ASN A 460 11.19 42.40 -16.26
C ASN A 460 12.38 41.71 -16.95
N TYR A 461 12.19 40.49 -17.45
CA TYR A 461 13.27 39.76 -18.13
C TYR A 461 12.74 38.93 -19.30
N ASN A 462 13.28 39.16 -20.49
CA ASN A 462 12.86 38.47 -21.71
C ASN A 462 13.71 37.22 -21.93
N VAL A 463 13.05 36.07 -22.07
CA VAL A 463 13.68 34.77 -22.33
C VAL A 463 13.02 34.09 -23.50
N LYS A 464 13.82 33.63 -24.46
CA LYS A 464 13.30 32.86 -25.59
C LYS A 464 12.70 31.54 -25.09
N PRO A 465 11.55 31.10 -25.60
CA PRO A 465 10.94 29.81 -25.23
C PRO A 465 11.90 28.61 -25.31
N ARG A 466 12.84 28.61 -26.27
CA ARG A 466 13.90 27.58 -26.38
C ARG A 466 14.76 27.47 -25.11
N GLU A 467 15.15 28.58 -24.50
CA GLU A 467 16.01 28.57 -23.30
C GLU A 467 15.25 28.06 -22.07
N ILE A 468 13.95 28.35 -21.97
CA ILE A 468 13.07 27.78 -20.93
C ILE A 468 12.95 26.27 -21.12
N SER A 469 12.70 25.83 -22.36
CA SER A 469 12.58 24.41 -22.71
C SER A 469 13.86 23.62 -22.40
N GLU A 470 15.03 24.21 -22.66
CA GLU A 470 16.33 23.62 -22.39
C GLU A 470 16.63 23.49 -20.89
N ALA A 471 16.27 24.51 -20.09
CA ALA A 471 16.41 24.46 -18.63
C ALA A 471 15.48 23.40 -18.00
N GLN A 472 14.24 23.28 -18.49
CA GLN A 472 13.33 22.20 -18.10
C GLN A 472 13.87 20.82 -18.47
N ASP A 473 14.47 20.69 -19.66
CA ASP A 473 15.09 19.44 -20.10
C ASP A 473 16.24 19.02 -19.19
N ARG A 474 17.13 19.93 -18.81
CA ARG A 474 18.20 19.64 -17.83
C ARG A 474 17.63 19.16 -16.50
N PHE A 475 16.62 19.84 -15.97
CA PHE A 475 16.01 19.49 -14.69
C PHE A 475 15.34 18.11 -14.74
N THR A 476 14.51 17.87 -15.75
CA THR A 476 13.80 16.58 -15.92
C THR A 476 14.77 15.43 -16.20
N ASN A 477 15.88 15.68 -16.89
CA ASN A 477 16.96 14.71 -17.08
C ASN A 477 17.70 14.39 -15.76
N LEU A 478 17.80 15.33 -14.82
CA LEU A 478 18.28 15.03 -13.48
C LEU A 478 17.27 14.16 -12.71
N LEU A 479 15.99 14.48 -12.77
CA LEU A 479 14.94 13.72 -12.08
C LEU A 479 14.83 12.27 -12.56
N GLN A 480 14.95 11.99 -13.86
CA GLN A 480 14.95 10.60 -14.33
C GLN A 480 16.15 9.80 -13.78
N ARG A 481 17.31 10.43 -13.58
CA ARG A 481 18.50 9.76 -13.01
C ARG A 481 18.28 9.42 -11.55
N ILE A 482 17.68 10.36 -10.80
CA ILE A 482 17.29 10.13 -9.40
C ILE A 482 16.27 8.99 -9.32
N TYR A 483 15.23 9.00 -10.17
CA TYR A 483 14.21 7.95 -10.23
C TYR A 483 14.80 6.54 -10.44
N LEU A 484 15.81 6.41 -11.31
CA LEU A 484 16.49 5.13 -11.54
C LEU A 484 17.37 4.71 -10.36
N ASN A 485 18.20 5.64 -9.88
CA ASN A 485 19.27 5.33 -8.93
C ASN A 485 18.78 5.23 -7.48
N GLN A 486 17.64 5.85 -7.16
CA GLN A 486 17.11 5.94 -5.79
C GLN A 486 15.64 5.45 -5.75
N PRO A 487 15.41 4.11 -5.60
CA PRO A 487 14.07 3.55 -5.60
C PRO A 487 13.11 4.09 -4.52
N ASN A 488 13.64 4.48 -3.35
CA ASN A 488 12.85 5.07 -2.26
C ASN A 488 12.26 6.43 -2.64
N ASP A 489 13.00 7.21 -3.41
CA ASP A 489 12.64 8.58 -3.78
C ASP A 489 11.68 8.65 -4.99
N ARG A 490 11.40 7.52 -5.64
CA ARG A 490 10.57 7.46 -6.87
C ARG A 490 9.23 8.14 -6.73
N GLU A 491 8.57 7.97 -5.59
CA GLU A 491 7.27 8.57 -5.31
C GLU A 491 7.36 10.11 -5.25
N ILE A 492 8.35 10.65 -4.54
CA ILE A 492 8.59 12.09 -4.46
C ILE A 492 9.02 12.65 -5.81
N VAL A 493 9.87 11.95 -6.56
CA VAL A 493 10.27 12.35 -7.92
C VAL A 493 9.07 12.40 -8.87
N ARG A 494 8.18 11.41 -8.82
CA ARG A 494 6.92 11.41 -9.60
C ARG A 494 6.08 12.64 -9.28
N LEU A 495 5.88 12.94 -7.99
CA LEU A 495 5.16 14.13 -7.57
C LEU A 495 5.85 15.41 -8.04
N LEU A 496 7.18 15.48 -8.00
CA LEU A 496 7.92 16.64 -8.47
C LEU A 496 7.75 16.87 -9.98
N MET A 497 7.77 15.78 -10.75
CA MET A 497 7.60 15.82 -12.21
C MET A 497 6.21 16.29 -12.65
N THR A 498 5.15 16.15 -11.83
CA THR A 498 3.81 16.68 -12.19
C THR A 498 3.75 18.22 -12.21
N HIS A 499 4.74 18.90 -11.63
CA HIS A 499 4.80 20.36 -11.52
C HIS A 499 5.76 20.99 -12.53
N VAL A 500 6.35 20.18 -13.43
CA VAL A 500 7.32 20.64 -14.44
C VAL A 500 6.95 20.14 -15.83
N GLY A 501 7.10 21.01 -16.83
CA GLY A 501 6.94 20.64 -18.23
C GLY A 501 8.04 19.69 -18.71
N ARG A 502 7.80 18.99 -19.83
CA ARG A 502 8.72 17.97 -20.36
C ARG A 502 10.09 18.51 -20.77
N GLY A 503 10.12 19.76 -21.27
CA GLY A 503 11.31 20.38 -21.87
C GLY A 503 11.81 19.67 -23.14
N GLY A 504 12.78 20.28 -23.82
CA GLY A 504 13.42 19.71 -25.00
C GLY A 504 14.57 20.55 -25.52
N GLN A 505 15.46 19.91 -26.28
CA GLN A 505 16.58 20.56 -26.97
C GLN A 505 16.17 21.10 -28.34
N GLY A 506 16.90 22.09 -28.85
CA GLY A 506 16.76 22.59 -30.23
C GLY A 506 15.44 23.32 -30.49
N ASP A 507 14.69 22.87 -31.49
CA ASP A 507 13.54 23.58 -32.05
C ASP A 507 12.25 23.45 -31.23
N VAL A 508 12.20 22.55 -30.24
CA VAL A 508 10.97 22.23 -29.49
C VAL A 508 10.34 23.48 -28.84
N GLY A 509 11.15 24.29 -28.15
CA GLY A 509 10.67 25.57 -27.61
C GLY A 509 10.52 26.66 -28.68
N GLN A 510 11.35 26.64 -29.73
CA GLN A 510 11.32 27.65 -30.80
C GLN A 510 10.02 27.59 -31.61
N ARG A 511 9.45 26.40 -31.80
CA ARG A 511 8.17 26.18 -32.48
C ARG A 511 7.01 26.98 -31.88
N ILE A 512 7.02 27.23 -30.57
CA ILE A 512 6.03 28.12 -29.92
C ILE A 512 6.02 29.49 -30.61
N ARG A 513 7.20 30.04 -30.91
CA ARG A 513 7.33 31.36 -31.53
C ARG A 513 7.05 31.32 -33.04
N ASP A 514 7.48 30.26 -33.72
CA ASP A 514 7.38 30.19 -35.18
C ASP A 514 5.95 29.85 -35.63
N GLU A 515 5.28 28.92 -34.95
CA GLU A 515 3.94 28.47 -35.33
C GLU A 515 2.89 29.56 -35.09
N ILE A 516 2.96 30.33 -34.01
CA ILE A 516 2.00 31.42 -33.77
C ILE A 516 2.01 32.49 -34.89
N LEU A 517 3.19 32.76 -35.47
CA LEU A 517 3.33 33.65 -36.64
C LEU A 517 2.69 33.04 -37.89
N VAL A 518 2.82 31.73 -38.08
CA VAL A 518 2.16 31.00 -39.18
C VAL A 518 0.64 31.07 -39.03
N ILE A 519 0.10 30.89 -37.82
CA ILE A 519 -1.34 30.98 -37.54
C ILE A 519 -1.87 32.38 -37.88
N GLN A 520 -1.19 33.43 -37.42
CA GLN A 520 -1.57 34.82 -37.70
C GLN A 520 -1.58 35.12 -39.20
N ARG A 521 -0.59 34.62 -39.94
CA ARG A 521 -0.48 34.81 -41.39
C ARG A 521 -1.53 34.03 -42.17
N ASN A 522 -1.73 32.75 -41.84
CA ASN A 522 -2.65 31.88 -42.57
C ASN A 522 -4.13 32.28 -42.38
N ASN A 523 -4.46 32.87 -41.23
CA ASN A 523 -5.84 33.21 -40.86
C ASN A 523 -6.12 34.72 -40.86
N ASP A 524 -5.18 35.54 -41.35
CA ASP A 524 -5.28 37.01 -41.40
C ASP A 524 -5.77 37.64 -40.08
N CYS A 525 -5.27 37.13 -38.95
CA CYS A 525 -5.71 37.52 -37.61
C CYS A 525 -4.63 38.28 -36.84
N LYS A 526 -3.77 39.00 -37.56
CA LYS A 526 -2.73 39.84 -36.97
C LYS A 526 -3.35 41.11 -36.36
N GLY A 527 -2.98 41.43 -35.11
CA GLY A 527 -3.49 42.58 -34.38
C GLY A 527 -4.37 42.21 -33.17
N GLY A 528 -4.76 43.22 -32.39
CA GLY A 528 -5.55 43.04 -31.16
C GLY A 528 -4.94 41.99 -30.22
N MET A 529 -5.80 41.11 -29.69
CA MET A 529 -5.41 40.08 -28.73
C MET A 529 -4.35 39.11 -29.27
N MET A 530 -4.41 38.74 -30.55
CA MET A 530 -3.46 37.79 -31.14
C MET A 530 -2.04 38.35 -31.21
N GLU A 531 -1.89 39.65 -31.51
CA GLU A 531 -0.57 40.29 -31.50
C GLU A 531 -0.05 40.45 -30.07
N GLU A 532 -0.90 40.88 -29.14
CA GLU A 532 -0.55 40.97 -27.71
C GLU A 532 -0.07 39.62 -27.15
N TRP A 533 -0.78 38.54 -27.48
CA TRP A 533 -0.40 37.19 -27.05
C TRP A 533 0.89 36.70 -27.72
N HIS A 534 1.09 36.97 -29.02
CA HIS A 534 2.35 36.69 -29.70
C HIS A 534 3.54 37.41 -29.04
N GLN A 535 3.40 38.72 -28.72
CA GLN A 535 4.44 39.48 -28.03
C GLN A 535 4.74 38.92 -26.64
N LYS A 536 3.71 38.45 -25.93
CA LYS A 536 3.87 37.74 -24.65
C LYS A 536 4.66 36.45 -24.83
N LEU A 537 4.26 35.57 -25.75
CA LEU A 537 4.92 34.28 -26.01
C LEU A 537 6.39 34.42 -26.42
N HIS A 538 6.68 35.42 -27.24
CA HIS A 538 8.04 35.71 -27.71
C HIS A 538 8.97 36.13 -26.57
N ASN A 539 8.44 36.88 -25.60
CA ASN A 539 9.22 37.35 -24.47
C ASN A 539 9.29 36.33 -23.34
N ASN A 540 8.18 35.65 -23.03
CA ASN A 540 8.10 34.63 -21.98
C ASN A 540 6.92 33.69 -22.23
N SER A 541 7.19 32.48 -22.73
CA SER A 541 6.19 31.41 -22.74
C SER A 541 6.01 30.82 -21.35
N SER A 542 4.79 30.38 -21.04
CA SER A 542 4.40 29.90 -19.71
C SER A 542 3.25 28.88 -19.79
N PRO A 543 2.99 28.11 -18.73
CA PRO A 543 1.82 27.23 -18.68
C PRO A 543 0.47 27.91 -18.95
N ASP A 544 0.31 29.20 -18.62
CA ASP A 544 -0.93 29.95 -18.89
C ASP A 544 -1.28 30.05 -20.38
N ASP A 545 -0.30 29.92 -21.28
CA ASP A 545 -0.53 29.99 -22.72
C ASP A 545 -1.35 28.79 -23.24
N VAL A 546 -1.25 27.64 -22.58
CA VAL A 546 -2.09 26.46 -22.89
C VAL A 546 -3.57 26.81 -22.66
N ILE A 547 -3.87 27.43 -21.51
CA ILE A 547 -5.23 27.81 -21.12
C ILE A 547 -5.76 28.94 -22.02
N ILE A 548 -4.91 29.92 -22.37
CA ILE A 548 -5.28 30.98 -23.31
C ILE A 548 -5.67 30.38 -24.67
N CYS A 549 -4.88 29.44 -25.19
CA CYS A 549 -5.17 28.75 -26.44
C CYS A 549 -6.46 27.91 -26.36
N GLU A 550 -6.70 27.20 -25.26
CA GLU A 550 -7.95 26.46 -25.02
C GLU A 550 -9.18 27.37 -24.94
N ALA A 551 -9.05 28.53 -24.29
CA ALA A 551 -10.11 29.53 -24.22
C ALA A 551 -10.45 30.10 -25.60
N LEU A 552 -9.44 30.37 -26.45
CA LEU A 552 -9.65 30.77 -27.84
C LEU A 552 -10.35 29.68 -28.66
N LEU A 553 -9.95 28.42 -28.52
CA LEU A 553 -10.62 27.31 -29.20
C LEU A 553 -12.09 27.18 -28.76
N ASN A 554 -12.38 27.29 -27.46
CA ASN A 554 -13.75 27.24 -26.95
C ASN A 554 -14.58 28.44 -27.40
N TYR A 555 -13.98 29.63 -27.45
CA TYR A 555 -14.58 30.85 -28.01
C TYR A 555 -15.01 30.65 -29.47
N ILE A 556 -14.12 30.13 -30.31
CA ILE A 556 -14.40 29.93 -31.73
C ILE A 556 -15.44 28.80 -31.94
N LYS A 557 -15.29 27.66 -31.22
CA LYS A 557 -16.21 26.51 -31.31
C LYS A 557 -17.63 26.85 -30.84
N SER A 558 -17.77 27.75 -29.88
CA SER A 558 -19.07 28.22 -29.38
C SER A 558 -19.73 29.31 -30.25
N GLY A 559 -19.16 29.62 -31.42
CA GLY A 559 -19.69 30.64 -32.33
C GLY A 559 -19.33 32.06 -31.89
N PHE A 560 -18.10 32.27 -31.42
CA PHE A 560 -17.56 33.57 -31.02
C PHE A 560 -18.24 34.20 -29.80
N ARG A 561 -18.63 33.34 -28.84
CA ARG A 561 -19.24 33.75 -27.57
C ARG A 561 -18.19 34.18 -26.55
N VAL A 562 -18.03 35.49 -26.35
CA VAL A 562 -17.04 36.08 -25.44
C VAL A 562 -17.25 35.65 -23.97
N ASP A 563 -18.48 35.33 -23.59
CA ASP A 563 -18.77 34.79 -22.25
C ASP A 563 -18.14 33.40 -22.02
N VAL A 564 -18.06 32.55 -23.07
CA VAL A 564 -17.40 31.23 -23.00
C VAL A 564 -15.89 31.38 -22.89
N TYR A 565 -15.30 32.38 -23.57
CA TYR A 565 -13.89 32.73 -23.44
C TYR A 565 -13.53 33.08 -22.00
N TRP A 566 -14.21 34.06 -21.42
CA TRP A 566 -13.97 34.50 -20.04
C TRP A 566 -14.32 33.43 -19.01
N LYS A 567 -15.37 32.62 -19.24
CA LYS A 567 -15.68 31.47 -18.39
C LYS A 567 -14.53 30.46 -18.37
N THR A 568 -13.95 30.13 -19.53
CA THR A 568 -12.83 29.19 -19.64
C THR A 568 -11.60 29.71 -18.90
N LEU A 569 -11.25 30.99 -19.07
CA LEU A 569 -10.12 31.62 -18.38
C LEU A 569 -10.32 31.69 -16.86
N ASN A 570 -11.47 32.20 -16.40
CA ASN A 570 -11.76 32.39 -14.98
C ASN A 570 -11.82 31.06 -14.22
N THR A 571 -12.35 30.00 -14.82
CA THR A 571 -12.38 28.65 -14.22
C THR A 571 -10.97 28.11 -13.95
N ASN A 572 -9.97 28.57 -14.71
CA ASN A 572 -8.57 28.18 -14.58
C ASN A 572 -7.70 29.22 -13.81
N GLY A 573 -8.34 30.23 -13.19
CA GLY A 573 -7.67 31.25 -12.39
C GLY A 573 -7.04 32.40 -13.19
N LEU A 574 -7.38 32.55 -14.49
CA LEU A 574 -6.91 33.65 -15.33
C LEU A 574 -7.97 34.74 -15.42
N THR A 575 -7.76 35.83 -14.67
CA THR A 575 -8.64 37.00 -14.68
C THR A 575 -8.13 38.06 -15.66
N LYS A 576 -9.01 39.01 -16.04
CA LYS A 576 -8.63 40.16 -16.87
C LYS A 576 -7.48 40.97 -16.25
N GLN A 577 -7.49 41.14 -14.93
CA GLN A 577 -6.40 41.79 -14.18
C GLN A 577 -5.08 41.01 -14.30
N LYS A 578 -5.13 39.68 -14.26
CA LYS A 578 -3.94 38.84 -14.40
C LYS A 578 -3.34 38.95 -15.81
N LEU A 579 -4.16 38.89 -16.86
CA LEU A 579 -3.70 39.06 -18.24
C LEU A 579 -3.06 40.43 -18.48
N ALA A 580 -3.61 41.48 -17.86
CA ALA A 580 -3.04 42.82 -17.91
C ALA A 580 -1.74 42.97 -17.08
N SER A 581 -1.47 42.07 -16.13
CA SER A 581 -0.31 42.12 -15.24
C SER A 581 0.97 41.52 -15.83
N TYR A 582 0.90 40.86 -16.99
CA TYR A 582 2.10 40.34 -17.65
C TYR A 582 3.00 41.49 -18.13
N ASP A 583 4.33 41.26 -18.15
CA ASP A 583 5.32 42.19 -18.71
C ASP A 583 4.95 42.66 -20.14
N ARG A 584 4.30 41.78 -20.90
CA ARG A 584 3.58 42.10 -22.13
C ARG A 584 2.09 41.86 -21.90
N PRO A 585 1.32 42.92 -21.60
CA PRO A 585 -0.10 42.81 -21.27
C PRO A 585 -0.93 42.25 -22.42
N ILE A 586 -1.92 41.43 -22.07
CA ILE A 586 -3.03 41.07 -22.97
C ILE A 586 -4.28 41.78 -22.45
N VAL A 587 -4.76 42.77 -23.19
CA VAL A 587 -5.85 43.68 -22.81
C VAL A 587 -7.01 43.67 -23.80
N SER A 588 -6.74 43.31 -25.05
CA SER A 588 -7.73 43.21 -26.12
C SER A 588 -8.54 41.91 -26.01
N GLU A 589 -9.80 41.95 -26.40
CA GLU A 589 -10.64 40.74 -26.53
C GLU A 589 -10.38 40.04 -27.87
N PRO A 590 -10.55 38.71 -27.95
CA PRO A 590 -10.39 37.99 -29.21
C PRO A 590 -11.47 38.40 -30.21
N HIS A 591 -11.04 38.65 -31.45
CA HIS A 591 -11.93 38.97 -32.57
C HIS A 591 -11.41 38.26 -33.82
N PHE A 592 -12.25 37.40 -34.40
CA PHE A 592 -11.92 36.63 -35.61
C PHE A 592 -13.04 36.74 -36.63
N ARG A 593 -12.69 36.63 -37.91
CA ARG A 593 -13.69 36.63 -38.98
C ARG A 593 -14.36 35.27 -39.10
N ALA A 594 -15.67 35.26 -39.32
CA ALA A 594 -16.46 34.02 -39.36
C ALA A 594 -16.05 33.05 -40.50
N ASP A 595 -15.52 33.57 -41.61
CA ASP A 595 -15.05 32.79 -42.76
C ASP A 595 -13.73 32.04 -42.48
N THR A 596 -12.92 32.52 -41.53
CA THR A 596 -11.66 31.86 -41.12
C THR A 596 -11.85 30.79 -40.04
N LYS A 597 -13.10 30.57 -39.59
CA LYS A 597 -13.44 29.75 -38.41
C LYS A 597 -12.85 28.34 -38.44
N GLU A 598 -12.95 27.63 -39.56
CA GLU A 598 -12.46 26.25 -39.66
C GLU A 598 -10.93 26.18 -39.71
N GLY A 599 -10.30 27.09 -40.47
CA GLY A 599 -8.84 27.21 -40.57
C GLY A 599 -8.20 27.53 -39.21
N ILE A 600 -8.76 28.49 -38.47
CA ILE A 600 -8.20 28.88 -37.18
C ILE A 600 -8.43 27.81 -36.10
N ILE A 601 -9.54 27.05 -36.16
CA ILE A 601 -9.74 25.88 -35.28
C ILE A 601 -8.66 24.84 -35.55
N HIS A 602 -8.41 24.51 -36.81
CA HIS A 602 -7.38 23.55 -37.20
C HIS A 602 -6.00 23.98 -36.68
N ASP A 603 -5.60 25.21 -36.99
CA ASP A 603 -4.29 25.75 -36.69
C ASP A 603 -4.05 25.95 -35.19
N LEU A 604 -5.03 26.48 -34.44
CA LEU A 604 -4.94 26.58 -32.97
C LEU A 604 -4.99 25.21 -32.29
N THR A 605 -5.68 24.22 -32.87
CA THR A 605 -5.67 22.84 -32.34
C THR A 605 -4.29 22.22 -32.47
N ALA A 606 -3.62 22.41 -33.62
CA ALA A 606 -2.24 21.97 -33.82
C ALA A 606 -1.28 22.72 -32.87
N TYR A 607 -1.44 24.03 -32.74
CA TYR A 607 -0.59 24.86 -31.88
C TYR A 607 -0.75 24.55 -30.38
N LEU A 608 -1.97 24.21 -29.93
CA LEU A 608 -2.21 23.74 -28.57
C LEU A 608 -1.36 22.51 -28.25
N LYS A 609 -1.16 21.59 -29.21
CA LYS A 609 -0.28 20.42 -29.01
C LYS A 609 1.17 20.85 -28.80
N THR A 610 1.65 21.82 -29.56
CA THR A 610 3.00 22.39 -29.39
C THR A 610 3.19 23.03 -28.01
N LEU A 611 2.22 23.82 -27.55
CA LEU A 611 2.26 24.42 -26.21
C LEU A 611 2.25 23.36 -25.10
N LYS A 612 1.38 22.35 -25.22
CA LYS A 612 1.29 21.24 -24.26
C LYS A 612 2.55 20.39 -24.22
N ALA A 613 3.18 20.12 -25.36
CA ALA A 613 4.42 19.35 -25.43
C ALA A 613 5.58 19.99 -24.63
N VAL A 614 5.58 21.31 -24.48
CA VAL A 614 6.60 22.05 -23.70
C VAL A 614 6.14 22.25 -22.25
N HIS A 615 4.95 22.79 -22.06
CA HIS A 615 4.49 23.29 -20.75
C HIS A 615 3.63 22.30 -19.95
N SER A 616 3.07 21.27 -20.58
CA SER A 616 2.17 20.28 -19.96
C SER A 616 2.74 18.87 -20.06
N GLY A 617 3.74 18.56 -19.22
CA GLY A 617 4.45 17.27 -19.27
C GLY A 617 3.54 16.04 -19.04
N ALA A 618 2.46 16.20 -18.29
CA ALA A 618 1.51 15.12 -17.98
C ALA A 618 0.22 15.12 -18.84
N ASP A 619 0.20 15.85 -19.96
CA ASP A 619 -0.92 15.76 -20.93
C ASP A 619 -0.89 14.41 -21.66
N LEU A 620 -1.97 13.64 -21.53
CA LEU A 620 -2.01 12.25 -21.98
C LEU A 620 -1.92 12.11 -23.50
N GLU A 621 -2.62 12.95 -24.26
CA GLU A 621 -2.57 12.88 -25.73
C GLU A 621 -1.15 13.18 -26.23
N SER A 622 -0.54 14.25 -25.68
CA SER A 622 0.84 14.64 -26.00
C SER A 622 1.85 13.54 -25.62
N ALA A 623 1.71 12.92 -24.45
CA ALA A 623 2.59 11.85 -24.00
C ALA A 623 2.49 10.58 -24.87
N ILE A 624 1.28 10.25 -25.35
CA ILE A 624 1.06 9.12 -26.28
C ILE A 624 1.70 9.43 -27.64
N GLU A 625 1.49 10.62 -28.21
CA GLU A 625 2.01 11.00 -29.53
C GLU A 625 3.54 10.98 -29.59
N VAL A 626 4.21 11.36 -28.50
CA VAL A 626 5.68 11.33 -28.38
C VAL A 626 6.23 9.90 -28.51
N LEU A 627 5.46 8.88 -28.12
CA LEU A 627 5.90 7.48 -28.08
C LEU A 627 5.28 6.60 -29.18
N VAL A 628 4.11 6.97 -29.71
CA VAL A 628 3.41 6.28 -30.79
C VAL A 628 3.11 7.28 -31.93
N PRO A 629 4.05 7.48 -32.87
CA PRO A 629 3.83 8.34 -34.03
C PRO A 629 2.70 7.79 -34.91
N SER A 630 1.89 8.67 -35.49
CA SER A 630 0.83 8.28 -36.42
C SER A 630 1.44 7.87 -37.78
N ASN A 631 0.99 6.75 -38.36
CA ASN A 631 1.44 6.21 -39.67
C ASN A 631 1.15 7.12 -40.90
N LYS A 632 0.73 8.38 -40.71
CA LYS A 632 0.57 9.31 -41.83
C LYS A 632 1.94 9.85 -42.22
N ALA A 633 2.57 9.19 -43.18
CA ALA A 633 3.56 9.83 -44.02
C ALA A 633 2.90 11.09 -44.63
N HIS A 634 3.54 12.25 -44.48
CA HIS A 634 3.14 13.60 -44.93
C HIS A 634 2.36 14.51 -43.96
N ASP A 635 2.68 14.50 -42.66
CA ASP A 635 2.57 15.75 -41.88
C ASP A 635 3.97 16.17 -41.42
N PHE A 636 4.30 17.44 -41.64
CA PHE A 636 5.60 18.11 -41.45
C PHE A 636 6.10 18.16 -39.98
N THR A 637 5.65 17.26 -39.09
CA THR A 637 5.85 17.34 -37.63
C THR A 637 6.89 16.38 -37.06
N SER A 638 7.58 15.58 -37.88
CA SER A 638 8.64 14.68 -37.44
C SER A 638 10.02 15.15 -37.92
N THR A 639 10.64 16.04 -37.15
CA THR A 639 12.09 16.27 -37.23
C THR A 639 12.83 15.02 -36.76
N GLY A 640 13.12 14.14 -37.72
CA GLY A 640 14.34 13.33 -37.80
C GLY A 640 14.88 12.70 -36.53
N ILE A 641 14.11 11.86 -35.83
CA ILE A 641 14.64 10.76 -35.01
C ILE A 641 13.69 9.56 -35.16
N ASN A 642 13.78 8.85 -36.30
CA ASN A 642 13.17 7.53 -36.47
C ASN A 642 13.97 6.49 -35.66
N TYR A 643 13.74 6.44 -34.34
CA TYR A 643 13.99 5.23 -33.57
C TYR A 643 12.64 4.73 -33.08
N VAL A 644 12.22 3.57 -33.59
CA VAL A 644 11.07 2.82 -33.09
C VAL A 644 11.27 2.67 -31.58
N CYS A 645 10.34 3.20 -30.79
CA CYS A 645 10.32 2.87 -29.37
C CYS A 645 9.89 1.40 -29.27
N ASP A 646 10.69 0.55 -28.65
CA ASP A 646 10.39 -0.87 -28.42
C ASP A 646 9.29 -1.04 -27.36
N LEU A 647 8.13 -0.39 -27.57
CA LEU A 647 6.93 -0.62 -26.79
C LEU A 647 6.33 -1.96 -27.22
N SER A 648 5.81 -2.72 -26.25
CA SER A 648 5.12 -3.97 -26.56
C SER A 648 3.95 -3.71 -27.51
N PRO A 649 3.65 -4.60 -28.48
CA PRO A 649 2.51 -4.45 -29.38
C PRO A 649 1.19 -4.24 -28.62
N LYS A 650 1.05 -4.91 -27.47
CA LYS A 650 -0.08 -4.77 -26.56
C LYS A 650 -0.19 -3.37 -25.96
N LEU A 651 0.92 -2.78 -25.51
CA LEU A 651 0.93 -1.40 -25.02
C LEU A 651 0.53 -0.42 -26.14
N GLN A 652 1.06 -0.60 -27.35
CA GLN A 652 0.70 0.27 -28.48
C GLN A 652 -0.80 0.20 -28.82
N GLU A 653 -1.38 -1.01 -28.79
CA GLU A 653 -2.82 -1.20 -28.98
C GLU A 653 -3.65 -0.49 -27.90
N CYS A 654 -3.24 -0.64 -26.63
CA CYS A 654 -3.94 0.01 -25.51
C CYS A 654 -3.86 1.53 -25.60
N LEU A 655 -2.69 2.10 -25.91
CA LEU A 655 -2.54 3.56 -26.06
C LEU A 655 -3.34 4.11 -27.25
N LYS A 656 -3.41 3.38 -28.37
CA LYS A 656 -4.28 3.75 -29.50
C LYS A 656 -5.76 3.75 -29.09
N PHE A 657 -6.19 2.74 -28.34
CA PHE A 657 -7.56 2.68 -27.81
C PHE A 657 -7.84 3.87 -26.89
N VAL A 658 -6.97 4.11 -25.90
CA VAL A 658 -7.12 5.21 -24.93
C VAL A 658 -7.24 6.54 -25.65
N LYS A 659 -6.37 6.81 -26.64
CA LYS A 659 -6.39 8.05 -27.42
C LYS A 659 -7.75 8.32 -28.08
N VAL A 660 -8.41 7.28 -28.60
CA VAL A 660 -9.71 7.41 -29.29
C VAL A 660 -10.87 7.65 -28.32
N HIS A 661 -10.84 7.06 -27.11
CA HIS A 661 -12.01 6.97 -26.22
C HIS A 661 -11.94 7.88 -24.98
N LEU A 662 -10.94 8.76 -24.84
CA LEU A 662 -10.77 9.66 -23.68
C LEU A 662 -12.02 10.51 -23.33
N GLY A 663 -12.79 10.88 -24.35
CA GLY A 663 -14.01 11.70 -24.23
C GLY A 663 -15.29 10.93 -23.92
N ASP A 664 -15.26 9.59 -23.93
CA ASP A 664 -16.49 8.79 -23.94
C ASP A 664 -17.22 8.78 -22.60
N GLU A 665 -18.55 8.69 -22.64
CA GLU A 665 -19.39 8.59 -21.44
C GLU A 665 -19.26 7.23 -20.76
N ASP A 666 -19.05 6.15 -21.54
CA ASP A 666 -18.76 4.82 -20.99
C ASP A 666 -17.29 4.71 -20.61
N ILE A 667 -17.05 4.66 -19.30
CA ILE A 667 -15.70 4.66 -18.75
C ILE A 667 -15.15 3.25 -18.50
N VAL A 668 -15.96 2.18 -18.62
CA VAL A 668 -15.56 0.83 -18.18
C VAL A 668 -14.35 0.33 -18.97
N ARG A 669 -14.46 0.27 -20.30
CA ARG A 669 -13.37 -0.17 -21.18
C ARG A 669 -12.18 0.78 -21.18
N LEU A 670 -12.44 2.09 -21.06
CA LEU A 670 -11.39 3.09 -20.96
C LEU A 670 -10.53 2.88 -19.72
N MET A 671 -11.15 2.67 -18.55
CA MET A 671 -10.46 2.41 -17.29
C MET A 671 -9.60 1.15 -17.35
N GLU A 672 -10.10 0.06 -17.95
CA GLU A 672 -9.31 -1.16 -18.17
C GLU A 672 -8.07 -0.88 -19.02
N LYS A 673 -8.24 -0.17 -20.14
CA LYS A 673 -7.15 0.11 -21.09
C LYS A 673 -6.13 1.09 -20.53
N LEU A 674 -6.55 2.04 -19.71
CA LEU A 674 -5.66 2.91 -18.95
C LEU A 674 -4.80 2.10 -17.97
N LEU A 675 -5.41 1.21 -17.18
CA LEU A 675 -4.66 0.37 -16.24
C LEU A 675 -3.74 -0.62 -16.95
N GLU A 676 -4.22 -1.30 -17.99
CA GLU A 676 -3.40 -2.19 -18.83
C GLU A 676 -2.17 -1.48 -19.37
N SER A 677 -2.34 -0.25 -19.86
CA SER A 677 -1.22 0.56 -20.36
C SER A 677 -0.17 0.77 -19.28
N ARG A 678 -0.58 1.08 -18.04
CA ARG A 678 0.36 1.25 -16.91
C ARG A 678 1.05 -0.03 -16.50
N ILE A 679 0.32 -1.16 -16.50
CA ILE A 679 0.89 -2.49 -16.17
C ILE A 679 1.97 -2.86 -17.19
N GLU A 680 1.69 -2.69 -18.49
CA GLU A 680 2.64 -2.98 -19.57
C GLU A 680 3.83 -2.01 -19.58
N LEU A 681 3.66 -0.78 -19.08
CA LEU A 681 4.72 0.23 -18.98
C LEU A 681 5.70 -0.04 -17.83
N ARG A 682 5.23 -0.73 -16.77
CA ARG A 682 6.00 -0.92 -15.52
C ARG A 682 7.37 -1.59 -15.71
N PRO A 683 7.54 -2.67 -16.48
CA PRO A 683 8.86 -3.28 -16.68
C PRO A 683 9.87 -2.29 -17.28
N ILE A 684 9.40 -1.39 -18.16
CA ILE A 684 10.23 -0.40 -18.83
C ILE A 684 10.58 0.77 -17.90
N LEU A 685 9.67 1.15 -16.99
CA LEU A 685 9.90 2.19 -15.98
C LEU A 685 11.02 1.82 -15.00
N ILE A 686 11.18 0.54 -14.69
CA ILE A 686 12.16 0.07 -13.69
C ILE A 686 13.52 -0.21 -14.34
N ALA A 687 13.55 -0.43 -15.66
CA ALA A 687 14.76 -0.69 -16.42
C ALA A 687 15.43 0.61 -16.90
N ASN A 688 16.74 0.56 -17.15
CA ASN A 688 17.44 1.66 -17.81
C ASN A 688 16.99 1.74 -19.28
N HIS A 689 16.32 2.82 -19.66
CA HIS A 689 15.78 3.02 -21.00
C HIS A 689 16.17 4.39 -21.55
N ARG A 690 16.56 4.46 -22.83
CA ARG A 690 17.04 5.72 -23.47
C ARG A 690 16.00 6.85 -23.44
N ARG A 691 14.72 6.49 -23.45
CA ARG A 691 13.57 7.43 -23.40
C ARG A 691 12.83 7.42 -22.07
N LEU A 692 13.51 7.08 -20.97
CA LEU A 692 12.85 6.94 -19.66
C LEU A 692 12.07 8.20 -19.25
N LYS A 693 12.62 9.40 -19.47
CA LYS A 693 11.91 10.67 -19.25
C LYS A 693 10.51 10.68 -19.88
N ASP A 694 10.40 10.29 -21.16
CA ASP A 694 9.13 10.31 -21.90
C ASP A 694 8.16 9.27 -21.33
N ILE A 695 8.68 8.10 -20.95
CA ILE A 695 7.92 7.01 -20.34
C ILE A 695 7.39 7.40 -18.95
N LEU A 696 8.18 8.13 -18.16
CA LEU A 696 7.77 8.66 -16.86
C LEU A 696 6.59 9.63 -17.01
N PHE A 697 6.69 10.57 -17.96
CA PHE A 697 5.59 11.49 -18.25
C PHE A 697 4.33 10.77 -18.75
N LEU A 698 4.48 9.73 -19.58
CA LEU A 698 3.34 8.88 -19.97
C LEU A 698 2.69 8.20 -18.77
N ASP A 699 3.47 7.65 -17.84
CA ASP A 699 2.89 7.01 -16.65
C ASP A 699 2.16 8.01 -15.75
N LEU A 700 2.70 9.21 -15.55
CA LEU A 700 2.04 10.28 -14.80
C LEU A 700 0.72 10.69 -15.47
N ALA A 701 0.72 10.81 -16.80
CA ALA A 701 -0.47 11.14 -17.55
C ALA A 701 -1.52 10.04 -17.47
N LEU A 702 -1.12 8.76 -17.55
CA LEU A 702 -2.01 7.61 -17.41
C LEU A 702 -2.60 7.53 -15.99
N ASP A 703 -1.81 7.71 -14.93
CA ASP A 703 -2.31 7.72 -13.55
C ASP A 703 -3.32 8.86 -13.32
N SER A 704 -3.01 10.06 -13.83
CA SER A 704 -3.94 11.19 -13.78
C SER A 704 -5.23 10.91 -14.57
N ALA A 705 -5.12 10.27 -15.74
CA ALA A 705 -6.28 9.91 -16.55
C ALA A 705 -7.18 8.86 -15.87
N VAL A 706 -6.61 7.88 -15.17
CA VAL A 706 -7.37 6.92 -14.35
C VAL A 706 -8.19 7.66 -13.30
N ARG A 707 -7.56 8.59 -12.57
CA ARG A 707 -8.24 9.41 -11.56
C ARG A 707 -9.39 10.22 -12.17
N THR A 708 -9.13 11.03 -13.19
CA THR A 708 -10.15 11.93 -13.76
C THR A 708 -11.29 11.18 -14.43
N THR A 709 -10.99 10.04 -15.07
CA THR A 709 -12.00 9.17 -15.70
C THR A 709 -12.92 8.58 -14.64
N MET A 710 -12.36 8.10 -13.53
CA MET A 710 -13.14 7.56 -12.42
C MET A 710 -13.96 8.63 -11.69
N GLU A 711 -13.41 9.84 -11.50
CA GLU A 711 -14.15 10.99 -10.95
C GLU A 711 -15.39 11.33 -11.79
N ARG A 712 -15.25 11.31 -13.13
CA ARG A 712 -16.35 11.50 -14.07
C ARG A 712 -17.40 10.40 -13.93
N GLY A 713 -16.96 9.14 -13.86
CA GLY A 713 -17.85 7.99 -13.76
C GLY A 713 -18.55 7.82 -12.42
N LEU A 714 -17.98 8.32 -11.32
CA LEU A 714 -18.49 8.14 -9.95
C LEU A 714 -19.94 8.61 -9.76
N LYS A 715 -20.40 9.58 -10.57
CA LYS A 715 -21.78 10.08 -10.57
C LYS A 715 -22.79 9.10 -11.18
N ASN A 716 -22.33 8.25 -12.10
CA ASN A 716 -23.17 7.39 -12.94
C ASN A 716 -23.13 5.91 -12.54
N LEU A 717 -22.32 5.54 -11.55
CA LEU A 717 -22.18 4.17 -11.02
C LEU A 717 -23.46 3.68 -10.36
N ASN A 718 -23.84 2.44 -10.66
CA ASN A 718 -24.97 1.80 -9.98
C ASN A 718 -24.51 1.10 -8.69
N PHE A 719 -24.67 1.76 -7.55
CA PHE A 719 -24.38 1.20 -6.23
C PHE A 719 -25.30 0.05 -5.81
N ALA A 720 -26.40 -0.22 -6.54
CA ALA A 720 -27.23 -1.40 -6.30
C ALA A 720 -26.63 -2.68 -6.90
N TYR A 721 -25.72 -2.58 -7.87
CA TYR A 721 -25.09 -3.71 -8.52
C TYR A 721 -23.64 -3.89 -8.04
N LEU A 722 -23.45 -4.76 -7.05
CA LEU A 722 -22.16 -4.97 -6.38
C LEU A 722 -20.99 -5.35 -7.32
N PRO A 723 -21.16 -6.15 -8.38
CA PRO A 723 -20.05 -6.48 -9.28
C PRO A 723 -19.42 -5.26 -9.98
N GLU A 724 -20.21 -4.21 -10.28
CA GLU A 724 -19.69 -3.00 -10.92
C GLU A 724 -18.79 -2.21 -9.96
N ILE A 725 -19.22 -1.98 -8.71
CA ILE A 725 -18.36 -1.29 -7.73
C ILE A 725 -17.11 -2.11 -7.38
N MET A 726 -17.24 -3.43 -7.27
CA MET A 726 -16.10 -4.30 -7.00
C MET A 726 -15.07 -4.23 -8.13
N PHE A 727 -15.53 -4.21 -9.38
CA PHE A 727 -14.68 -4.05 -10.55
C PHE A 727 -13.90 -2.73 -10.52
N PHE A 728 -14.55 -1.60 -10.27
CA PHE A 728 -13.86 -0.31 -10.19
C PHE A 728 -12.89 -0.22 -9.00
N ILE A 729 -13.24 -0.81 -7.84
CA ILE A 729 -12.30 -0.91 -6.72
C ILE A 729 -11.05 -1.71 -7.13
N SER A 730 -11.19 -2.83 -7.84
CA SER A 730 -10.05 -3.60 -8.34
C SER A 730 -9.13 -2.74 -9.22
N LEU A 731 -9.70 -2.02 -10.20
CA LEU A 731 -8.91 -1.21 -11.12
C LEU A 731 -8.15 -0.08 -10.41
N VAL A 732 -8.82 0.64 -9.51
CA VAL A 732 -8.20 1.75 -8.78
C VAL A 732 -7.19 1.24 -7.75
N LEU A 733 -7.46 0.12 -7.08
CA LEU A 733 -6.52 -0.50 -6.14
C LEU A 733 -5.23 -0.94 -6.82
N GLU A 734 -5.32 -1.61 -7.97
CA GLU A 734 -4.15 -1.98 -8.78
C GLU A 734 -3.38 -0.74 -9.23
N ASN A 735 -4.09 0.29 -9.69
CA ASN A 735 -3.48 1.56 -10.09
C ASN A 735 -2.68 2.22 -8.95
N VAL A 736 -3.21 2.20 -7.72
CA VAL A 736 -2.51 2.71 -6.54
C VAL A 736 -1.28 1.85 -6.20
N CYS A 737 -1.35 0.53 -6.35
CA CYS A 737 -0.20 -0.36 -6.16
C CYS A 737 0.96 -0.03 -7.10
N LEU A 738 0.67 0.39 -8.34
CA LEU A 738 1.69 0.74 -9.34
C LEU A 738 2.43 2.05 -8.99
N SER A 739 1.73 3.03 -8.40
CA SER A 739 2.28 4.35 -8.07
C SER A 739 2.99 4.42 -6.71
N THR A 740 2.85 3.41 -5.86
CA THR A 740 3.26 3.44 -4.46
C THR A 740 4.56 2.67 -4.21
N VAL A 741 5.51 3.27 -3.47
CA VAL A 741 6.69 2.58 -2.91
C VAL A 741 6.38 2.02 -1.51
N ASN A 742 7.12 0.99 -1.06
CA ASN A 742 6.86 0.30 0.22
C ASN A 742 5.41 -0.19 0.33
N ASN A 743 4.94 -0.81 -0.74
CA ASN A 743 3.53 -1.14 -0.99
C ASN A 743 3.10 -2.52 -0.49
N GLU A 744 3.87 -3.16 0.41
CA GLU A 744 3.59 -4.53 0.92
C GLU A 744 2.14 -4.74 1.33
N ASP A 745 1.62 -3.82 2.14
CA ASP A 745 0.27 -3.92 2.69
C ASP A 745 -0.81 -3.82 1.59
N LEU A 746 -0.61 -2.91 0.62
CA LEU A 746 -1.50 -2.79 -0.55
C LEU A 746 -1.48 -4.05 -1.41
N ILE A 747 -0.32 -4.68 -1.59
CA ILE A 747 -0.18 -5.92 -2.36
C ILE A 747 -0.93 -7.05 -1.65
N TYR A 748 -0.79 -7.20 -0.33
CA TYR A 748 -1.52 -8.23 0.42
C TYR A 748 -3.03 -7.98 0.40
N CYS A 749 -3.48 -6.74 0.62
CA CYS A 749 -4.89 -6.39 0.47
C CYS A 749 -5.43 -6.68 -0.94
N THR A 750 -4.64 -6.47 -1.99
CA THR A 750 -5.05 -6.75 -3.38
C THR A 750 -5.19 -8.25 -3.63
N LYS A 751 -4.30 -9.08 -3.05
CA LYS A 751 -4.41 -10.55 -3.12
C LYS A 751 -5.66 -11.04 -2.40
N ASP A 752 -5.93 -10.53 -1.20
CA ASP A 752 -7.15 -10.84 -0.46
C ASP A 752 -8.41 -10.38 -1.22
N TRP A 753 -8.35 -9.20 -1.82
CA TRP A 753 -9.42 -8.64 -2.64
C TRP A 753 -9.75 -9.51 -3.86
N TYR A 754 -8.73 -10.00 -4.58
CA TYR A 754 -8.97 -10.93 -5.69
C TYR A 754 -9.64 -12.23 -5.24
N HIS A 755 -9.25 -12.76 -4.09
CA HIS A 755 -9.88 -13.96 -3.55
C HIS A 755 -11.35 -13.71 -3.20
N ILE A 756 -11.67 -12.58 -2.57
CA ILE A 756 -13.05 -12.27 -2.17
C ILE A 756 -13.96 -11.94 -3.37
N CYS A 757 -13.39 -11.38 -4.44
CA CYS A 757 -14.10 -11.18 -5.70
C CYS A 757 -14.54 -12.50 -6.35
N GLU A 758 -13.73 -13.55 -6.27
CA GLU A 758 -14.10 -14.88 -6.80
C GLU A 758 -15.14 -15.60 -5.96
N LEU A 759 -15.12 -15.38 -4.65
CA LEU A 759 -16.06 -15.98 -3.70
C LEU A 759 -17.41 -15.24 -3.63
N TYR A 760 -17.59 -14.17 -4.41
CA TYR A 760 -18.80 -13.35 -4.37
C TYR A 760 -20.08 -14.17 -4.57
N LYS A 761 -20.96 -14.08 -3.57
CA LYS A 761 -22.32 -14.59 -3.63
C LYS A 761 -23.27 -13.48 -3.16
N PRO A 762 -24.35 -13.21 -3.89
CA PRO A 762 -25.33 -12.21 -3.47
C PRO A 762 -25.90 -12.57 -2.08
N ASN A 763 -26.04 -11.56 -1.22
CA ASN A 763 -26.62 -11.69 0.13
C ASN A 763 -25.89 -12.66 1.08
N ASP A 764 -24.61 -12.97 0.83
CA ASP A 764 -23.80 -13.76 1.75
C ASP A 764 -23.19 -12.86 2.85
N GLY A 765 -23.67 -13.03 4.08
CA GLY A 765 -23.20 -12.27 5.24
C GLY A 765 -21.75 -12.56 5.62
N GLN A 766 -21.26 -13.78 5.42
CA GLN A 766 -19.86 -14.14 5.72
C GLN A 766 -18.91 -13.51 4.70
N TRP A 767 -19.28 -13.56 3.42
CA TRP A 767 -18.58 -12.84 2.37
C TRP A 767 -18.52 -11.32 2.65
N ALA A 768 -19.63 -10.73 3.10
CA ALA A 768 -19.68 -9.30 3.42
C ALA A 768 -18.80 -8.93 4.62
N LEU A 769 -18.74 -9.77 5.66
CA LEU A 769 -17.84 -9.58 6.81
C LEU A 769 -16.37 -9.64 6.40
N GLN A 770 -15.98 -10.60 5.54
CA GLN A 770 -14.62 -10.73 5.06
C GLN A 770 -14.23 -9.58 4.12
N THR A 771 -15.12 -9.22 3.20
CA THR A 771 -14.93 -8.06 2.30
C THR A 771 -14.76 -6.79 3.12
N LYS A 772 -15.59 -6.58 4.14
CA LYS A 772 -15.47 -5.44 5.05
C LYS A 772 -14.10 -5.40 5.74
N ALA A 773 -13.58 -6.53 6.21
CA ALA A 773 -12.27 -6.56 6.87
C ALA A 773 -11.13 -6.14 5.93
N ILE A 774 -11.17 -6.56 4.66
CA ILE A 774 -10.20 -6.13 3.63
C ILE A 774 -10.30 -4.61 3.41
N LEU A 775 -11.52 -4.08 3.32
CA LEU A 775 -11.73 -2.63 3.15
C LEU A 775 -11.34 -1.81 4.38
N ASP A 776 -11.59 -2.31 5.59
CA ASP A 776 -11.13 -1.69 6.83
C ASP A 776 -9.60 -1.58 6.82
N ARG A 777 -8.90 -2.65 6.41
CA ARG A 777 -7.44 -2.65 6.27
C ARG A 777 -6.96 -1.67 5.20
N LEU A 778 -7.60 -1.63 4.03
CA LEU A 778 -7.28 -0.66 2.99
C LEU A 778 -7.45 0.80 3.48
N GLN A 779 -8.50 1.09 4.26
CA GLN A 779 -8.66 2.42 4.84
C GLN A 779 -7.54 2.78 5.81
N LEU A 780 -7.09 1.82 6.64
CA LEU A 780 -5.93 2.03 7.53
C LEU A 780 -4.67 2.34 6.74
N VAL A 781 -4.41 1.60 5.66
CA VAL A 781 -3.25 1.84 4.78
C VAL A 781 -3.32 3.23 4.15
N LEU A 782 -4.47 3.62 3.61
CA LEU A 782 -4.66 4.94 3.00
C LEU A 782 -4.50 6.08 4.03
N ALA A 783 -4.99 5.88 5.26
CA ALA A 783 -4.84 6.84 6.35
C ALA A 783 -3.39 6.98 6.81
N ASP A 784 -2.65 5.88 6.97
CA ASP A 784 -1.23 5.90 7.34
C ASP A 784 -0.40 6.64 6.27
N ARG A 785 -0.68 6.38 4.99
CA ARG A 785 -0.02 7.09 3.88
C ARG A 785 -0.33 8.59 3.87
N SER A 786 -1.59 8.96 4.06
CA SER A 786 -2.02 10.36 4.19
C SER A 786 -1.27 11.06 5.33
N GLN A 787 -1.17 10.41 6.49
CA GLN A 787 -0.43 10.92 7.64
C GLN A 787 1.08 11.01 7.37
N CYS A 788 1.65 10.03 6.66
CA CYS A 788 3.06 10.02 6.26
C CYS A 788 3.38 11.22 5.36
N TYR A 789 2.55 11.50 4.35
CA TYR A 789 2.68 12.68 3.50
C TYR A 789 2.56 13.97 4.31
N GLN A 790 1.58 14.07 5.19
CA GLN A 790 1.39 15.24 6.03
C GLN A 790 2.61 15.48 6.94
N LYS A 791 3.18 14.44 7.54
CA LYS A 791 4.40 14.55 8.37
C LYS A 791 5.64 14.92 7.56
N LYS A 792 5.77 14.40 6.33
CA LYS A 792 6.96 14.64 5.49
C LYS A 792 6.94 16.01 4.78
N ILE A 793 5.79 16.41 4.24
CA ILE A 793 5.67 17.53 3.29
C ILE A 793 5.20 18.81 3.98
N GLN A 794 4.22 18.71 4.89
CA GLN A 794 3.57 19.88 5.49
C GLN A 794 4.54 20.80 6.27
N PRO A 795 5.54 20.29 7.03
CA PRO A 795 6.49 21.15 7.72
C PRO A 795 7.30 22.03 6.75
N SER A 796 7.79 21.45 5.66
CA SER A 796 8.51 22.19 4.61
C SER A 796 7.62 23.22 3.91
N ALA A 797 6.35 22.87 3.64
CA ALA A 797 5.37 23.79 3.07
C ALA A 797 5.07 24.99 3.98
N LYS A 798 4.92 24.76 5.28
CA LYS A 798 4.73 25.83 6.28
C LYS A 798 5.95 26.74 6.37
N TYR A 799 7.13 26.15 6.51
CA TYR A 799 8.37 26.91 6.66
C TYR A 799 8.66 27.76 5.43
N LEU A 800 8.73 27.14 4.25
CA LEU A 800 9.04 27.86 3.01
C LEU A 800 7.91 28.82 2.60
N GLY A 801 6.65 28.41 2.75
CA GLY A 801 5.50 29.26 2.42
C GLY A 801 5.48 30.57 3.21
N ASN A 802 5.83 30.53 4.50
CA ASN A 802 5.95 31.73 5.33
C ASN A 802 7.11 32.63 4.89
N LEU A 803 8.28 32.05 4.56
CA LEU A 803 9.43 32.81 4.06
C LEU A 803 9.16 33.50 2.72
N LEU A 804 8.39 32.85 1.85
CA LEU A 804 8.04 33.35 0.53
C LEU A 804 6.80 34.26 0.51
N GLY A 805 6.12 34.45 1.65
CA GLY A 805 4.92 35.28 1.74
C GLY A 805 3.69 34.68 1.04
N VAL A 806 3.60 33.34 0.96
CA VAL A 806 2.45 32.63 0.39
C VAL A 806 1.22 32.79 1.30
N GLN A 807 0.02 32.86 0.71
CA GLN A 807 -1.22 32.96 1.47
C GLN A 807 -1.40 31.80 2.45
N LYS A 808 -1.80 32.11 3.69
CA LYS A 808 -1.97 31.11 4.76
C LYS A 808 -2.90 29.96 4.39
N SER A 809 -3.99 30.23 3.67
CA SER A 809 -4.93 29.18 3.21
C SER A 809 -4.23 28.14 2.33
N ALA A 810 -3.40 28.57 1.37
CA ALA A 810 -2.65 27.69 0.47
C ALA A 810 -1.54 26.91 1.20
N ILE A 811 -0.99 27.47 2.27
CA ILE A 811 -0.03 26.78 3.14
C ILE A 811 -0.74 25.69 3.94
N ASP A 812 -1.84 26.03 4.61
CA ASP A 812 -2.54 25.13 5.53
C ASP A 812 -3.14 23.91 4.82
N THR A 813 -3.60 24.04 3.56
CA THR A 813 -4.19 22.94 2.76
C THR A 813 -3.19 22.22 1.86
N PHE A 814 -1.90 22.60 1.87
CA PHE A 814 -0.91 22.14 0.88
C PHE A 814 -0.86 20.62 0.71
N SER A 815 -0.65 19.88 1.81
CA SER A 815 -0.52 18.42 1.74
C SER A 815 -1.87 17.74 1.48
N GLU A 816 -2.96 18.30 1.98
CA GLU A 816 -4.31 17.78 1.76
C GLU A 816 -4.69 17.82 0.27
N GLU A 817 -4.41 18.94 -0.40
CA GLU A 817 -4.65 19.07 -1.84
C GLU A 817 -3.81 18.09 -2.66
N LEU A 818 -2.56 17.86 -2.26
CA LEU A 818 -1.69 16.88 -2.90
C LEU A 818 -2.24 15.45 -2.77
N ILE A 819 -2.74 15.09 -1.58
CA ILE A 819 -3.36 13.79 -1.30
C ILE A 819 -4.66 13.64 -2.09
N ARG A 820 -5.51 14.68 -2.13
CA ARG A 820 -6.78 14.70 -2.87
C ARG A 820 -6.57 14.61 -4.39
N ALA A 821 -5.45 15.10 -4.90
CA ALA A 821 -5.09 15.02 -6.32
C ALA A 821 -4.61 13.62 -6.76
N GLY A 822 -4.44 12.67 -5.84
CA GLY A 822 -3.99 11.30 -6.13
C GLY A 822 -5.12 10.27 -6.26
N SER A 823 -4.83 9.15 -6.92
CA SER A 823 -5.77 8.02 -7.11
C SER A 823 -6.23 7.36 -5.79
N ALA A 824 -5.46 7.52 -4.71
CA ALA A 824 -5.81 7.07 -3.36
C ALA A 824 -7.11 7.71 -2.83
N ALA A 825 -7.38 8.98 -3.16
CA ALA A 825 -8.60 9.67 -2.74
C ALA A 825 -9.85 9.05 -3.38
N ILE A 826 -9.74 8.61 -4.63
CA ILE A 826 -10.82 7.94 -5.36
C ILE A 826 -11.08 6.55 -4.81
N LEU A 827 -10.02 5.79 -4.48
CA LEU A 827 -10.18 4.51 -3.80
C LEU A 827 -10.91 4.69 -2.47
N SER A 828 -10.52 5.67 -1.65
CA SER A 828 -11.21 5.99 -0.40
C SER A 828 -12.69 6.33 -0.62
N ALA A 829 -13.00 7.15 -1.63
CA ALA A 829 -14.39 7.51 -1.96
C ALA A 829 -15.24 6.28 -2.38
N LEU A 830 -14.67 5.37 -3.18
CA LEU A 830 -15.34 4.12 -3.55
C LEU A 830 -15.60 3.23 -2.33
N ILE A 831 -14.60 3.05 -1.47
CA ILE A 831 -14.73 2.25 -0.24
C ILE A 831 -15.83 2.82 0.66
N ASN A 832 -15.84 4.14 0.88
CA ASN A 832 -16.83 4.81 1.73
C ASN A 832 -18.26 4.65 1.21
N ARG A 833 -18.45 4.58 -0.12
CA ARG A 833 -19.76 4.30 -0.71
C ARG A 833 -20.14 2.83 -0.68
N PHE A 834 -19.16 1.93 -0.67
CA PHE A 834 -19.40 0.49 -0.59
C PHE A 834 -19.75 0.03 0.83
N TYR A 835 -19.20 0.72 1.84
CA TYR A 835 -19.32 0.33 3.24
C TYR A 835 -20.77 0.14 3.75
N PRO A 836 -21.73 1.06 3.50
CA PRO A 836 -23.10 0.89 3.97
C PRO A 836 -23.80 -0.35 3.38
N ILE A 837 -23.45 -0.72 2.15
CA ILE A 837 -23.98 -1.89 1.46
C ILE A 837 -23.49 -3.16 2.15
N LEU A 838 -22.18 -3.26 2.41
CA LEU A 838 -21.59 -4.41 3.12
C LEU A 838 -22.16 -4.58 4.52
N ARG A 839 -22.34 -3.48 5.26
CA ARG A 839 -22.96 -3.54 6.60
C ARG A 839 -24.38 -4.08 6.55
N LYS A 840 -25.17 -3.64 5.56
CA LYS A 840 -26.54 -4.14 5.36
C LYS A 840 -26.56 -5.64 5.05
N VAL A 841 -25.68 -6.12 4.16
CA VAL A 841 -25.59 -7.55 3.81
C VAL A 841 -25.12 -8.39 5.00
N ALA A 842 -24.18 -7.89 5.79
CA ALA A 842 -23.68 -8.54 6.99
C ALA A 842 -24.62 -8.42 8.21
N ASN A 843 -25.79 -7.79 8.07
CA ASN A 843 -26.72 -7.48 9.17
C ASN A 843 -26.07 -6.72 10.35
N LEU A 844 -25.11 -5.84 10.05
CA LEU A 844 -24.45 -4.99 11.03
C LEU A 844 -25.22 -3.67 11.20
N GLY A 845 -25.58 -3.32 12.44
CA GLY A 845 -26.19 -2.02 12.78
C GLY A 845 -25.24 -0.83 12.59
N CYS A 846 -25.65 0.40 12.91
CA CYS A 846 -24.78 1.58 12.83
C CYS A 846 -23.79 1.70 14.00
N TRP A 847 -23.92 0.84 15.00
CA TRP A 847 -23.17 0.86 16.25
C TRP A 847 -22.48 -0.48 16.49
N GLN A 848 -21.33 -0.43 17.15
CA GLN A 848 -20.75 -1.55 17.88
C GLN A 848 -20.69 -1.14 19.34
N VAL A 849 -21.60 -1.68 20.13
CA VAL A 849 -21.66 -1.41 21.57
C VAL A 849 -20.65 -2.33 22.27
N ILE A 850 -19.68 -1.74 22.94
CA ILE A 850 -18.58 -2.43 23.63
C ILE A 850 -18.92 -2.61 25.11
N SER A 851 -19.49 -1.58 25.73
CA SER A 851 -19.98 -1.57 27.11
C SER A 851 -21.43 -1.06 27.12
N PRO A 852 -22.43 -1.95 27.26
CA PRO A 852 -23.85 -1.60 27.16
C PRO A 852 -24.40 -1.05 28.49
N VAL A 853 -24.27 0.25 28.71
CA VAL A 853 -24.80 0.93 29.91
C VAL A 853 -25.71 2.09 29.51
N ASP A 854 -26.88 2.17 30.14
CA ASP A 854 -27.82 3.28 29.98
C ASP A 854 -27.36 4.48 30.80
N VAL A 855 -27.20 5.64 30.16
CA VAL A 855 -26.56 6.81 30.78
C VAL A 855 -27.18 8.12 30.30
N CYS A 856 -27.07 9.17 31.13
CA CYS A 856 -27.48 10.52 30.80
C CYS A 856 -26.34 11.48 31.14
N GLY A 857 -26.05 12.45 30.27
CA GLY A 857 -24.95 13.39 30.51
C GLY A 857 -24.85 14.52 29.48
N VAL A 858 -23.92 15.44 29.75
CA VAL A 858 -23.60 16.56 28.87
C VAL A 858 -22.59 16.13 27.82
N VAL A 859 -22.85 16.45 26.54
CA VAL A 859 -21.96 16.09 25.43
C VAL A 859 -20.73 17.00 25.37
N LEU A 860 -19.55 16.41 25.22
CA LEU A 860 -18.29 17.11 25.01
C LEU A 860 -17.49 16.43 23.89
N CYS A 861 -16.96 17.21 22.96
CA CYS A 861 -16.18 16.71 21.83
C CYS A 861 -14.68 16.78 22.15
N VAL A 862 -13.95 15.71 21.89
CA VAL A 862 -12.49 15.67 22.08
C VAL A 862 -11.77 15.01 20.90
N ASN A 863 -10.55 15.47 20.62
CA ASN A 863 -9.75 14.92 19.53
C ASN A 863 -9.23 13.53 19.90
N GLU A 864 -8.54 13.40 21.03
CA GLU A 864 -7.98 12.12 21.50
C GLU A 864 -8.33 11.89 22.96
N LEU A 865 -8.82 10.70 23.30
CA LEU A 865 -9.13 10.34 24.68
C LEU A 865 -7.90 10.47 25.60
N ARG A 866 -6.71 10.14 25.06
CA ARG A 866 -5.43 10.24 25.75
C ARG A 866 -5.10 11.65 26.26
N SER A 867 -5.58 12.70 25.58
CA SER A 867 -5.27 14.09 25.96
C SER A 867 -5.99 14.59 27.21
N ILE A 868 -6.99 13.85 27.71
CA ILE A 868 -7.89 14.29 28.79
C ILE A 868 -7.96 13.34 29.98
N GLN A 869 -7.10 12.32 30.05
CA GLN A 869 -7.16 11.25 31.06
C GLN A 869 -7.08 11.77 32.50
N ASN A 870 -6.48 12.94 32.71
CA ASN A 870 -6.28 13.56 34.02
C ASN A 870 -7.42 14.51 34.43
N LYS A 871 -8.44 14.70 33.60
CA LYS A 871 -9.56 15.61 33.89
C LYS A 871 -10.60 14.94 34.77
N VAL A 872 -11.15 15.70 35.72
CA VAL A 872 -12.28 15.28 36.55
C VAL A 872 -13.50 16.10 36.16
N TYR A 873 -14.55 15.44 35.71
CA TYR A 873 -15.80 16.07 35.32
C TYR A 873 -16.80 16.05 36.49
N ARG A 874 -17.21 17.23 36.96
CA ARG A 874 -18.17 17.34 38.08
C ARG A 874 -19.61 17.00 37.69
N LYS A 875 -19.91 16.99 36.39
CA LYS A 875 -21.22 16.63 35.84
C LYS A 875 -21.05 15.35 35.01
N PRO A 876 -22.06 14.45 35.00
CA PRO A 876 -22.07 13.30 34.09
C PRO A 876 -21.80 13.75 32.66
N THR A 877 -20.68 13.32 32.08
CA THR A 877 -20.19 13.79 30.79
C THR A 877 -20.15 12.65 29.76
N ILE A 878 -20.65 12.92 28.56
CA ILE A 878 -20.62 12.02 27.42
C ILE A 878 -19.56 12.54 26.45
N LEU A 879 -18.51 11.77 26.24
CA LEU A 879 -17.40 12.14 25.37
C LEU A 879 -17.63 11.63 23.95
N ILE A 880 -17.51 12.51 22.96
CA ILE A 880 -17.37 12.16 21.54
C ILE A 880 -15.89 12.26 21.19
N ALA A 881 -15.17 11.14 21.31
CA ALA A 881 -13.72 11.08 21.10
C ALA A 881 -13.42 10.71 19.64
N THR A 882 -12.68 11.56 18.92
CA THR A 882 -12.33 11.29 17.52
C THR A 882 -11.31 10.16 17.40
N ARG A 883 -10.41 10.01 18.39
CA ARG A 883 -9.41 8.94 18.43
C ARG A 883 -9.36 8.22 19.77
N VAL A 884 -9.27 6.89 19.72
CA VAL A 884 -9.08 5.99 20.87
C VAL A 884 -8.11 4.87 20.48
N THR A 885 -6.99 4.78 21.17
CA THR A 885 -5.89 3.86 20.84
C THR A 885 -6.03 2.48 21.49
N GLY A 886 -6.83 2.36 22.56
CA GLY A 886 -7.06 1.09 23.24
C GLY A 886 -6.40 0.98 24.61
N GLU A 887 -5.40 1.83 24.89
CA GLU A 887 -4.59 1.79 26.11
C GLU A 887 -5.01 2.80 27.17
N GLU A 888 -5.97 3.67 26.85
CA GLU A 888 -6.34 4.81 27.68
C GLU A 888 -7.17 4.46 28.93
N GLU A 889 -6.91 5.21 30.00
CA GLU A 889 -7.78 5.43 31.14
C GLU A 889 -8.95 6.39 30.81
N ILE A 890 -10.16 6.05 31.26
CA ILE A 890 -11.35 6.89 31.09
C ILE A 890 -11.38 7.94 32.21
N PRO A 891 -11.57 9.25 31.94
CA PRO A 891 -11.56 10.29 32.98
C PRO A 891 -12.72 10.19 33.98
N ASP A 892 -12.52 10.64 35.22
CA ASP A 892 -13.57 10.64 36.26
C ASP A 892 -14.77 11.51 35.89
N GLY A 893 -15.98 11.02 36.16
CA GLY A 893 -17.24 11.71 35.86
C GLY A 893 -17.71 11.57 34.41
N VAL A 894 -16.96 10.86 33.57
CA VAL A 894 -17.40 10.42 32.25
C VAL A 894 -18.34 9.23 32.41
N VAL A 895 -19.51 9.31 31.78
CA VAL A 895 -20.52 8.24 31.80
C VAL A 895 -20.66 7.55 30.44
N ALA A 896 -20.19 8.18 29.35
CA ALA A 896 -20.09 7.52 28.06
C ALA A 896 -18.88 7.99 27.24
N VAL A 897 -18.34 7.10 26.41
CA VAL A 897 -17.40 7.40 25.33
C VAL A 897 -17.99 6.87 24.03
N LEU A 898 -18.14 7.75 23.03
CA LEU A 898 -18.58 7.40 21.68
C LEU A 898 -17.49 7.80 20.69
N THR A 899 -17.11 6.91 19.78
CA THR A 899 -15.97 7.14 18.87
C THR A 899 -16.20 6.56 17.47
N PRO A 900 -15.63 7.14 16.40
CA PRO A 900 -15.54 6.46 15.10
C PRO A 900 -14.48 5.36 15.05
N ASP A 901 -13.51 5.35 15.97
CA ASP A 901 -12.45 4.35 16.00
C ASP A 901 -13.00 2.98 16.41
N ILE A 902 -12.32 1.92 15.96
CA ILE A 902 -12.72 0.53 16.18
C ILE A 902 -11.72 -0.15 17.13
N PRO A 903 -11.71 0.20 18.43
CA PRO A 903 -10.91 -0.54 19.38
C PRO A 903 -11.44 -1.98 19.47
N ASP A 904 -10.54 -2.94 19.67
CA ASP A 904 -10.94 -4.33 19.88
C ASP A 904 -11.82 -4.42 21.13
N VAL A 905 -12.76 -5.37 21.11
CA VAL A 905 -13.70 -5.59 22.22
C VAL A 905 -12.93 -5.96 23.49
N LEU A 906 -11.73 -6.53 23.33
CA LEU A 906 -10.87 -6.99 24.41
C LEU A 906 -9.64 -6.09 24.66
N SER A 907 -9.60 -4.90 24.07
CA SER A 907 -8.57 -3.89 24.40
C SER A 907 -8.70 -3.39 25.86
N HIS A 908 -7.63 -2.85 26.42
CA HIS A 908 -7.62 -2.40 27.82
C HIS A 908 -8.68 -1.34 28.14
N VAL A 909 -8.88 -0.33 27.28
CA VAL A 909 -9.93 0.68 27.45
C VAL A 909 -11.33 0.07 27.41
N SER A 910 -11.56 -0.95 26.55
CA SER A 910 -12.83 -1.66 26.46
C SER A 910 -13.14 -2.44 27.73
N ILE A 911 -12.14 -3.10 28.31
CA ILE A 911 -12.25 -3.83 29.58
C ILE A 911 -12.54 -2.85 30.73
N ARG A 912 -11.82 -1.72 30.80
CA ARG A 912 -12.03 -0.67 31.82
C ARG A 912 -13.42 -0.08 31.74
N ALA A 913 -13.90 0.27 30.54
CA ALA A 913 -15.25 0.80 30.34
C ALA A 913 -16.34 -0.11 30.93
N ARG A 914 -16.19 -1.43 30.79
CA ARG A 914 -17.15 -2.40 31.36
C ARG A 914 -17.06 -2.45 32.88
N ASN A 915 -15.84 -2.56 33.41
CA ASN A 915 -15.60 -2.66 34.85
C ASN A 915 -16.09 -1.39 35.58
N GLU A 916 -15.88 -0.22 34.99
CA GLU A 916 -16.33 1.08 35.52
C GLU A 916 -17.80 1.39 35.21
N LYS A 917 -18.51 0.52 34.47
CA LYS A 917 -19.89 0.73 34.01
C LYS A 917 -20.08 2.03 33.23
N VAL A 918 -19.10 2.37 32.39
CA VAL A 918 -19.16 3.49 31.44
C VAL A 918 -19.69 2.96 30.10
N CYS A 919 -20.66 3.65 29.51
CA CYS A 919 -21.15 3.29 28.17
C CYS A 919 -20.05 3.52 27.14
N PHE A 920 -19.70 2.50 26.35
CA PHE A 920 -18.64 2.62 25.35
C PHE A 920 -19.09 2.01 24.03
N ALA A 921 -19.05 2.80 22.95
CA ALA A 921 -19.49 2.32 21.64
C ALA A 921 -18.82 3.02 20.47
N THR A 922 -18.64 2.25 19.39
CA THR A 922 -18.18 2.75 18.09
C THR A 922 -19.36 3.10 17.21
N CYS A 923 -19.38 4.30 16.65
CA CYS A 923 -20.36 4.75 15.67
C CYS A 923 -19.75 4.70 14.27
N PHE A 924 -20.38 3.97 13.34
CA PHE A 924 -19.90 3.87 11.96
C PHE A 924 -20.62 4.81 10.99
N ASP A 925 -21.67 5.49 11.46
CA ASP A 925 -22.42 6.44 10.65
C ASP A 925 -21.87 7.87 10.86
N PRO A 926 -21.22 8.46 9.83
CA PRO A 926 -20.65 9.80 9.95
C PRO A 926 -21.72 10.88 10.15
N ASN A 927 -22.98 10.66 9.75
CA ASN A 927 -24.06 11.62 9.95
C ASN A 927 -24.50 11.64 11.42
N ILE A 928 -24.60 10.47 12.06
CA ILE A 928 -24.91 10.36 13.48
C ILE A 928 -23.79 11.00 14.32
N LEU A 929 -22.53 10.75 13.97
CA LEU A 929 -21.39 11.41 14.63
C LEU A 929 -21.41 12.92 14.45
N ARG A 930 -21.78 13.43 13.27
CA ARG A 930 -21.90 14.87 13.02
C ARG A 930 -23.03 15.49 13.84
N ASP A 931 -24.18 14.82 13.94
CA ASP A 931 -25.29 15.23 14.80
C ASP A 931 -24.85 15.28 16.27
N LEU A 932 -24.19 14.23 16.77
CA LEU A 932 -23.65 14.19 18.13
C LEU A 932 -22.64 15.31 18.39
N LYS A 933 -21.73 15.57 17.46
CA LYS A 933 -20.76 16.68 17.58
C LYS A 933 -21.46 18.04 17.61
N SER A 934 -22.56 18.21 16.88
CA SER A 934 -23.36 19.45 16.90
C SER A 934 -24.12 19.68 18.22
N LYS A 935 -24.24 18.64 19.06
CA LYS A 935 -24.90 18.68 20.38
C LYS A 935 -23.93 18.99 21.52
N GLU A 936 -22.71 19.45 21.22
CA GLU A 936 -21.75 19.89 22.23
C GLU A 936 -22.38 20.89 23.23
N GLY A 937 -22.20 20.62 24.53
CA GLY A 937 -22.79 21.39 25.62
C GLY A 937 -24.25 21.06 25.95
N LYS A 938 -24.96 20.25 25.16
CA LYS A 938 -26.34 19.82 25.43
C LYS A 938 -26.37 18.51 26.24
N SER A 939 -27.48 18.27 26.93
CA SER A 939 -27.71 17.03 27.69
C SER A 939 -28.50 16.02 26.85
N ILE A 940 -28.00 14.78 26.80
CA ILE A 940 -28.65 13.68 26.08
C ILE A 940 -28.79 12.46 26.99
N SER A 941 -29.79 11.63 26.73
CA SER A 941 -29.88 10.26 27.25
C SER A 941 -29.49 9.27 26.18
N ILE A 942 -28.71 8.28 26.59
CA ILE A 942 -28.32 7.12 25.80
C ILE A 942 -29.02 5.90 26.41
N LEU A 943 -29.87 5.27 25.61
CA LEU A 943 -30.53 4.01 25.94
C LEU A 943 -30.01 2.92 25.00
N VAL A 944 -29.43 1.87 25.56
CA VAL A 944 -28.90 0.73 24.82
C VAL A 944 -30.00 -0.32 24.69
N LYS A 945 -30.38 -0.64 23.46
CA LYS A 945 -31.30 -1.74 23.16
C LYS A 945 -30.59 -2.80 22.34
N SER A 946 -30.26 -3.91 22.98
CA SER A 946 -29.50 -5.02 22.40
C SER A 946 -28.14 -4.54 21.85
N ALA A 947 -27.99 -4.39 20.53
CA ALA A 947 -26.76 -3.93 19.87
C ALA A 947 -26.87 -2.53 19.25
N ASN A 948 -27.94 -1.78 19.56
CA ASN A 948 -28.19 -0.46 19.00
C ASN A 948 -28.33 0.59 20.12
N ILE A 949 -28.04 1.84 19.78
CA ILE A 949 -28.08 2.97 20.71
C ILE A 949 -29.20 3.93 20.29
N ILE A 950 -30.09 4.24 21.22
CA ILE A 950 -31.13 5.25 21.07
C ILE A 950 -30.70 6.48 21.85
N ILE A 951 -30.48 7.59 21.13
CA ILE A 951 -30.12 8.88 21.70
C ILE A 951 -31.37 9.76 21.75
N ARG A 952 -31.65 10.37 22.91
CA ARG A 952 -32.75 11.34 23.06
C ARG A 952 -32.24 12.62 23.71
N ASP A 953 -32.73 13.75 23.21
CA ASP A 953 -32.41 15.06 23.79
C ASP A 953 -33.19 15.27 25.09
N ILE A 954 -32.54 15.82 26.11
CA ILE A 954 -33.17 16.11 27.40
C ILE A 954 -33.24 17.62 27.58
N SER A 955 -34.42 18.14 27.93
CA SER A 955 -34.58 19.55 28.32
C SER A 955 -33.92 19.81 29.68
N SER A 956 -33.19 20.91 29.79
CA SER A 956 -32.49 21.35 31.01
C SER A 956 -33.41 21.50 32.24
N SER A 957 -34.74 21.61 32.02
CA SER A 957 -35.75 21.74 33.08
C SER A 957 -36.19 20.41 33.73
N ASN A 958 -35.93 19.25 33.08
CA ASN A 958 -36.33 17.93 33.60
C ASN A 958 -35.18 17.19 34.31
N PHE A 959 -34.04 17.86 34.51
CA PHE A 959 -32.86 17.28 35.15
C PHE A 959 -32.98 17.32 36.68
N SER A 960 -33.68 16.34 37.24
CA SER A 960 -33.59 16.03 38.68
C SER A 960 -32.31 15.21 38.92
N PHE A 961 -31.31 15.81 39.57
CA PHE A 961 -30.12 15.10 40.07
C PHE A 961 -30.42 14.07 41.17
N LYS A 962 -31.70 13.79 41.50
CA LYS A 962 -32.10 13.00 42.66
C LYS A 962 -32.17 11.48 42.47
N SER A 963 -31.61 10.90 41.40
CA SER A 963 -31.57 9.43 41.24
C SER A 963 -30.25 8.83 40.76
N PHE A 964 -29.23 9.62 40.43
CA PHE A 964 -27.87 9.12 40.31
C PHE A 964 -27.16 9.40 41.62
N GLY A 965 -27.42 8.55 42.61
CA GLY A 965 -26.65 8.58 43.83
C GLY A 965 -25.17 8.54 43.49
N THR A 966 -24.42 9.50 44.02
CA THR A 966 -23.05 9.26 44.48
C THR A 966 -23.08 8.07 45.43
N GLN A 967 -23.21 6.86 44.91
CA GLN A 967 -22.67 5.67 45.55
C GLN A 967 -21.23 5.53 45.06
N SER A 968 -20.38 6.50 45.41
CA SER A 968 -19.05 6.13 45.86
C SER A 968 -19.19 5.58 47.29
N ASN A 969 -19.90 4.45 47.43
CA ASN A 969 -19.65 3.53 48.53
C ASN A 969 -18.31 2.84 48.24
N HIS A 970 -17.24 3.63 48.11
CA HIS A 970 -15.90 3.09 48.29
C HIS A 970 -15.74 2.92 49.80
N GLN A 971 -16.22 1.78 50.33
CA GLN A 971 -15.52 1.21 51.48
C GLN A 971 -14.06 1.12 51.04
N GLY A 972 -13.18 1.89 51.69
CA GLY A 972 -11.78 1.96 51.29
C GLY A 972 -11.22 0.55 51.16
N LEU A 973 -10.82 0.17 49.95
CA LEU A 973 -10.17 -1.11 49.72
C LEU A 973 -8.89 -1.11 50.55
N THR A 974 -8.87 -1.92 51.61
CA THR A 974 -7.74 -1.93 52.53
C THR A 974 -6.68 -2.88 51.98
N LEU A 975 -5.64 -2.32 51.37
CA LEU A 975 -4.52 -3.09 50.84
C LEU A 975 -3.48 -3.33 51.94
N ARG A 976 -3.14 -4.60 52.20
CA ARG A 976 -2.07 -4.94 53.14
C ARG A 976 -0.71 -4.99 52.41
N LYS A 977 0.26 -4.22 52.90
CA LYS A 977 1.65 -4.30 52.45
C LYS A 977 2.21 -5.69 52.72
N LYS A 978 2.84 -6.28 51.69
CA LYS A 978 3.45 -7.61 51.76
C LYS A 978 4.92 -7.51 52.19
N ALA A 979 5.36 -8.43 53.05
CA ALA A 979 6.73 -8.46 53.55
C ALA A 979 7.62 -9.34 52.66
N PHE A 980 8.91 -9.04 52.62
CA PHE A 980 9.89 -9.86 51.92
C PHE A 980 9.98 -11.25 52.56
N CYS A 981 9.82 -12.30 51.75
CA CYS A 981 9.83 -13.69 52.22
C CYS A 981 11.24 -14.27 52.45
N GLY A 982 12.30 -13.45 52.31
CA GLY A 982 13.70 -13.87 52.49
C GLY A 982 14.33 -14.54 51.26
N LYS A 983 13.62 -14.60 50.12
CA LYS A 983 14.08 -15.21 48.87
C LYS A 983 13.91 -14.25 47.71
N TYR A 984 14.90 -14.13 46.83
CA TYR A 984 14.80 -13.24 45.65
C TYR A 984 14.15 -13.92 44.43
N ALA A 985 14.01 -15.24 44.45
CA ALA A 985 13.31 -15.99 43.40
C ALA A 985 12.65 -17.25 43.97
N ILE A 986 11.45 -17.56 43.49
CA ILE A 986 10.66 -18.71 43.93
C ILE A 986 10.11 -19.51 42.74
N SER A 987 10.01 -20.83 42.88
CA SER A 987 9.43 -21.71 41.85
C SER A 987 7.91 -21.75 41.91
N VAL A 988 7.26 -22.33 40.89
CA VAL A 988 5.79 -22.43 40.81
C VAL A 988 5.20 -23.18 42.01
N GLU A 989 5.90 -24.17 42.55
CA GLU A 989 5.47 -24.93 43.73
C GLU A 989 5.39 -24.02 44.97
N GLU A 990 6.23 -22.99 45.02
CA GLU A 990 6.32 -22.00 46.10
C GLU A 990 5.32 -20.83 45.92
N PHE A 991 4.58 -20.74 44.81
CA PHE A 991 3.62 -19.63 44.60
C PHE A 991 2.46 -19.70 45.62
N THR A 992 2.28 -18.61 46.35
CA THR A 992 1.20 -18.39 47.32
C THR A 992 0.75 -16.94 47.24
N SER A 993 -0.48 -16.64 47.67
CA SER A 993 -1.03 -15.28 47.70
C SER A 993 -0.30 -14.32 48.64
N GLU A 994 0.58 -14.83 49.50
CA GLU A 994 1.47 -14.03 50.34
C GLU A 994 2.79 -13.69 49.65
N ALA A 995 3.24 -14.50 48.70
CA ALA A 995 4.54 -14.34 48.03
C ALA A 995 4.44 -13.70 46.64
N VAL A 996 3.34 -13.93 45.91
CA VAL A 996 3.13 -13.46 44.53
C VAL A 996 1.68 -13.05 44.30
N GLY A 997 1.42 -12.39 43.19
CA GLY A 997 0.08 -11.96 42.81
C GLY A 997 -0.77 -13.08 42.22
N ALA A 998 -1.95 -12.67 41.76
CA ALA A 998 -2.99 -13.57 41.30
C ALA A 998 -2.65 -14.25 39.96
N LYS A 999 -1.88 -13.61 39.06
CA LYS A 999 -1.49 -14.23 37.78
C LYS A 999 -0.65 -15.47 38.02
N SER A 1000 0.35 -15.37 38.89
CA SER A 1000 1.19 -16.50 39.27
C SER A 1000 0.37 -17.60 39.96
N CYS A 1001 -0.53 -17.23 40.88
CA CYS A 1001 -1.38 -18.18 41.58
C CYS A 1001 -2.33 -18.94 40.64
N ASN A 1002 -2.93 -18.26 39.65
CA ASN A 1002 -3.82 -18.88 38.67
C ASN A 1002 -3.06 -19.86 37.76
N LEU A 1003 -1.81 -19.55 37.39
CA LEU A 1003 -0.96 -20.49 36.65
C LEU A 1003 -0.62 -21.75 37.45
N LYS A 1004 -0.29 -21.59 38.75
CA LYS A 1004 -0.09 -22.73 39.66
C LYS A 1004 -1.35 -23.60 39.75
N PHE A 1005 -2.53 -22.98 39.87
CA PHE A 1005 -3.79 -23.71 39.98
C PHE A 1005 -4.09 -24.57 38.75
N LEU A 1006 -3.83 -24.05 37.55
CA LEU A 1006 -4.08 -24.76 36.29
C LEU A 1006 -3.08 -25.91 36.05
N ARG A 1007 -1.84 -25.77 36.54
CA ARG A 1007 -0.79 -26.77 36.36
C ARG A 1007 -1.20 -28.11 36.99
N GLY A 1008 -1.21 -29.17 36.19
CA GLY A 1008 -1.61 -30.53 36.61
C GLY A 1008 -3.12 -30.78 36.67
N LYS A 1009 -3.96 -29.76 36.43
CA LYS A 1009 -5.44 -29.90 36.38
C LYS A 1009 -6.02 -29.83 34.97
N VAL A 1010 -5.31 -29.21 34.03
CA VAL A 1010 -5.70 -29.17 32.62
C VAL A 1010 -5.24 -30.45 31.89
N PRO A 1011 -5.97 -30.90 30.84
CA PRO A 1011 -5.53 -32.02 30.00
C PRO A 1011 -4.14 -31.82 29.38
N THR A 1012 -3.45 -32.92 29.09
CA THR A 1012 -2.05 -32.93 28.61
C THR A 1012 -1.80 -32.19 27.29
N TRP A 1013 -2.85 -32.00 26.47
CA TRP A 1013 -2.78 -31.25 25.22
C TRP A 1013 -2.84 -29.73 25.42
N ILE A 1014 -3.25 -29.26 26.60
CA ILE A 1014 -3.18 -27.86 27.03
C ILE A 1014 -1.88 -27.70 27.84
N LYS A 1015 -0.96 -26.88 27.35
CA LYS A 1015 0.29 -26.63 28.03
C LYS A 1015 0.23 -25.33 28.83
N ILE A 1016 0.95 -25.29 29.94
CA ILE A 1016 1.18 -24.07 30.73
C ILE A 1016 2.67 -23.74 30.63
N PRO A 1017 3.07 -22.52 30.23
CA PRO A 1017 4.47 -22.18 30.09
C PRO A 1017 5.25 -22.31 31.41
N VAL A 1018 6.54 -22.61 31.29
CA VAL A 1018 7.44 -22.64 32.44
C VAL A 1018 7.56 -21.24 33.02
N SER A 1019 7.46 -21.14 34.35
CA SER A 1019 7.33 -19.87 35.05
C SER A 1019 8.15 -19.89 36.35
N VAL A 1020 8.72 -18.76 36.73
CA VAL A 1020 9.39 -18.47 38.02
C VAL A 1020 8.94 -17.08 38.45
N ALA A 1021 8.96 -16.73 39.73
CA ALA A 1021 8.62 -15.39 40.16
C ALA A 1021 9.68 -14.76 41.06
N ILE A 1022 9.83 -13.44 40.94
CA ILE A 1022 10.47 -12.59 41.93
C ILE A 1022 9.36 -12.15 42.90
N PRO A 1023 9.39 -12.56 44.18
CA PRO A 1023 8.27 -12.39 45.10
C PRO A 1023 8.11 -10.94 45.60
N PHE A 1024 6.98 -10.68 46.24
CA PHE A 1024 6.74 -9.41 46.95
C PHE A 1024 7.84 -9.10 47.97
N GLY A 1025 8.13 -7.81 48.17
CA GLY A 1025 9.16 -7.33 49.09
C GLY A 1025 10.59 -7.40 48.55
N ALA A 1026 10.84 -8.13 47.45
CA ALA A 1026 12.17 -8.23 46.86
C ALA A 1026 12.63 -6.90 46.26
N PHE A 1027 11.71 -6.14 45.65
CA PHE A 1027 12.00 -4.82 45.10
C PHE A 1027 12.41 -3.83 46.19
N GLU A 1028 11.64 -3.75 47.28
CA GLU A 1028 11.90 -2.88 48.42
C GLU A 1028 13.20 -3.26 49.13
N LYS A 1029 13.50 -4.57 49.18
CA LYS A 1029 14.77 -5.08 49.71
C LYS A 1029 15.96 -4.70 48.83
N VAL A 1030 15.82 -4.82 47.51
CA VAL A 1030 16.82 -4.39 46.52
C VAL A 1030 17.09 -2.88 46.59
N LEU A 1031 16.05 -2.06 46.78
CA LEU A 1031 16.21 -0.60 46.93
C LEU A 1031 16.91 -0.19 48.24
N SER A 1032 16.89 -1.05 49.26
CA SER A 1032 17.48 -0.78 50.58
C SER A 1032 18.86 -1.40 50.79
N GLU A 1033 19.42 -2.10 49.79
CA GLU A 1033 20.75 -2.71 49.85
C GLU A 1033 21.76 -2.02 48.93
N ASP A 1034 22.92 -1.65 49.47
CA ASP A 1034 23.95 -0.87 48.77
C ASP A 1034 24.72 -1.64 47.67
N PHE A 1035 24.48 -2.96 47.47
CA PHE A 1035 25.28 -3.77 46.54
C PHE A 1035 24.50 -4.97 45.95
N ASN A 1036 23.70 -4.70 44.91
CA ASN A 1036 22.89 -5.67 44.13
C ASN A 1036 23.64 -6.98 43.75
N LYS A 1037 23.14 -8.16 44.17
CA LYS A 1037 23.71 -9.47 43.74
C LYS A 1037 22.70 -10.47 43.18
N THR A 1038 22.78 -10.55 41.85
CA THR A 1038 22.24 -11.44 40.81
C THR A 1038 22.33 -12.97 41.02
N HIS A 1039 22.91 -13.47 42.11
CA HIS A 1039 23.36 -14.87 42.19
C HIS A 1039 22.25 -15.90 42.49
N GLU A 1040 21.22 -15.51 43.25
CA GLU A 1040 20.13 -16.40 43.66
C GLU A 1040 19.13 -16.66 42.52
N LEU A 1041 18.80 -15.61 41.75
CA LEU A 1041 17.93 -15.69 40.58
C LEU A 1041 18.50 -16.66 39.52
N LYS A 1042 19.81 -16.60 39.27
CA LYS A 1042 20.51 -17.51 38.34
C LYS A 1042 20.36 -18.98 38.72
N SER A 1043 20.53 -19.30 40.01
CA SER A 1043 20.41 -20.68 40.49
C SER A 1043 18.99 -21.22 40.35
N LYS A 1044 17.98 -20.40 40.69
CA LYS A 1044 16.58 -20.80 40.64
C LYS A 1044 16.05 -20.96 39.21
N MET A 1045 16.37 -20.04 38.29
CA MET A 1045 16.00 -20.16 36.87
C MET A 1045 16.49 -21.47 36.27
N ARG A 1046 17.76 -21.82 36.50
CA ARG A 1046 18.35 -23.08 36.02
C ARG A 1046 17.68 -24.31 36.63
N SER A 1047 17.40 -24.30 37.92
CA SER A 1047 16.71 -25.42 38.58
C SER A 1047 15.26 -25.62 38.10
N SER A 1048 14.63 -24.57 37.59
CA SER A 1048 13.27 -24.61 37.02
C SER A 1048 13.24 -24.83 35.51
N GLY A 1049 14.39 -25.13 34.88
CA GLY A 1049 14.48 -25.39 33.44
C GLY A 1049 14.41 -24.14 32.55
N ILE A 1050 14.56 -22.94 33.12
CA ILE A 1050 14.62 -21.67 32.38
C ILE A 1050 16.11 -21.34 32.10
N PRO A 1051 16.50 -21.10 30.83
CA PRO A 1051 17.88 -20.72 30.49
C PRO A 1051 18.32 -19.41 31.17
N TRP A 1052 19.56 -19.34 31.65
CA TRP A 1052 20.12 -18.11 32.24
C TRP A 1052 20.57 -17.15 31.13
N PRO A 1053 20.05 -15.91 31.04
CA PRO A 1053 20.38 -14.99 29.96
C PRO A 1053 21.87 -14.62 29.87
N GLY A 1054 22.60 -14.65 30.98
CA GLY A 1054 24.03 -14.32 31.00
C GLY A 1054 24.94 -15.44 30.48
N ASP A 1055 24.40 -16.59 30.05
CA ASP A 1055 25.20 -17.61 29.35
C ASP A 1055 25.52 -17.19 27.89
N ASP A 1056 24.86 -16.15 27.38
CA ASP A 1056 25.09 -15.56 26.04
C ASP A 1056 25.83 -14.20 26.07
N GLY A 1057 26.35 -13.78 27.23
CA GLY A 1057 27.15 -12.54 27.41
C GLY A 1057 26.52 -11.48 28.34
N ASP A 1058 27.36 -10.56 28.86
CA ASP A 1058 26.97 -9.54 29.86
C ASP A 1058 25.91 -8.54 29.36
N GLU A 1059 25.85 -8.29 28.05
CA GLU A 1059 24.83 -7.42 27.43
C GLU A 1059 23.42 -7.98 27.56
N ARG A 1060 23.24 -9.31 27.45
CA ARG A 1060 21.92 -9.94 27.52
C ARG A 1060 21.35 -9.91 28.94
N TRP A 1061 22.21 -10.05 29.95
CA TRP A 1061 21.82 -9.85 31.34
C TRP A 1061 21.37 -8.40 31.60
N ASN A 1062 22.08 -7.41 31.04
CA ASN A 1062 21.67 -6.02 31.14
C ASN A 1062 20.26 -5.80 30.57
N HIS A 1063 19.91 -6.42 29.44
CA HIS A 1063 18.55 -6.34 28.89
C HIS A 1063 17.48 -6.93 29.83
N ALA A 1064 17.71 -8.13 30.38
CA ALA A 1064 16.81 -8.75 31.36
C ALA A 1064 16.62 -7.86 32.61
N TRP A 1065 17.72 -7.31 33.13
CA TRP A 1065 17.67 -6.42 34.29
C TRP A 1065 16.92 -5.12 34.00
N GLN A 1066 17.10 -4.54 32.81
CA GLN A 1066 16.32 -3.39 32.38
C GLN A 1066 14.83 -3.72 32.24
N ALA A 1067 14.46 -4.91 31.78
CA ALA A 1067 13.07 -5.34 31.72
C ALA A 1067 12.43 -5.45 33.12
N ILE A 1068 13.11 -6.08 34.08
CA ILE A 1068 12.66 -6.16 35.48
C ILE A 1068 12.45 -4.76 36.08
N LYS A 1069 13.42 -3.86 35.89
CA LYS A 1069 13.31 -2.46 36.36
C LYS A 1069 12.14 -1.73 35.72
N LYS A 1070 11.84 -1.96 34.43
CA LYS A 1070 10.67 -1.38 33.77
C LYS A 1070 9.36 -1.91 34.35
N VAL A 1071 9.26 -3.21 34.65
CA VAL A 1071 8.07 -3.79 35.32
C VAL A 1071 7.87 -3.14 36.69
N TRP A 1072 8.91 -3.01 37.51
CA TRP A 1072 8.81 -2.31 38.79
C TRP A 1072 8.46 -0.83 38.62
N ALA A 1073 9.10 -0.14 37.67
CA ALA A 1073 8.82 1.26 37.37
C ALA A 1073 7.37 1.50 36.91
N SER A 1074 6.74 0.49 36.28
CA SER A 1074 5.35 0.59 35.82
C SER A 1074 4.34 0.83 36.94
N LYS A 1075 4.71 0.55 38.20
CA LYS A 1075 3.95 0.97 39.39
C LYS A 1075 3.65 2.47 39.37
N TRP A 1076 4.58 3.30 38.91
CA TRP A 1076 4.45 4.76 38.85
C TRP A 1076 4.04 5.28 37.47
N ASN A 1077 3.59 4.43 36.57
CA ASN A 1077 3.00 4.90 35.32
C ASN A 1077 1.81 5.81 35.62
N GLU A 1078 1.62 6.85 34.80
CA GLU A 1078 0.54 7.83 34.97
C GLU A 1078 -0.83 7.15 35.09
N ARG A 1079 -1.11 6.16 34.24
CA ARG A 1079 -2.34 5.34 34.31
C ARG A 1079 -2.50 4.61 35.64
N ALA A 1080 -1.42 4.02 36.16
CA ALA A 1080 -1.43 3.28 37.42
C ALA A 1080 -1.71 4.19 38.61
N PHE A 1081 -1.02 5.33 38.65
CA PHE A 1081 -1.21 6.34 39.68
C PHE A 1081 -2.65 6.88 39.71
N ILE A 1082 -3.21 7.22 38.54
CA ILE A 1082 -4.58 7.74 38.42
C ILE A 1082 -5.58 6.71 38.92
N SER A 1083 -5.49 5.47 38.45
CA SER A 1083 -6.40 4.39 38.84
C SER A 1083 -6.36 4.12 40.36
N CYS A 1084 -5.17 4.10 40.97
CA CYS A 1084 -5.02 3.95 42.42
C CYS A 1084 -5.70 5.10 43.18
N ARG A 1085 -5.49 6.34 42.72
CA ARG A 1085 -6.10 7.54 43.32
C ARG A 1085 -7.62 7.49 43.24
N LYS A 1086 -8.19 7.08 42.09
CA LYS A 1086 -9.65 6.91 41.92
C LYS A 1086 -10.23 5.90 42.90
N ALA A 1087 -9.54 4.77 43.07
CA ALA A 1087 -9.94 3.71 43.98
C ALA A 1087 -9.64 3.99 45.46
N ASN A 1088 -9.07 5.15 45.77
CA ASN A 1088 -8.61 5.54 47.10
C ASN A 1088 -7.65 4.52 47.74
N LEU A 1089 -6.81 3.89 46.91
CA LEU A 1089 -5.78 2.96 47.33
C LEU A 1089 -4.51 3.72 47.74
N ASP A 1090 -3.97 3.37 48.90
CA ASP A 1090 -2.65 3.86 49.31
C ASP A 1090 -1.57 3.20 48.42
N HIS A 1091 -0.95 4.05 47.59
CA HIS A 1091 0.07 3.65 46.63
C HIS A 1091 1.30 3.00 47.30
N GLU A 1092 1.57 3.32 48.56
CA GLU A 1092 2.69 2.75 49.34
C GLU A 1092 2.46 1.29 49.74
N ASN A 1093 1.20 0.84 49.76
CA ASN A 1093 0.84 -0.54 50.10
C ASN A 1093 0.82 -1.48 48.90
N ILE A 1094 0.98 -0.94 47.68
CA ILE A 1094 1.05 -1.72 46.44
C ILE A 1094 2.44 -2.36 46.34
N CYS A 1095 2.48 -3.68 46.33
CA CYS A 1095 3.68 -4.48 46.17
C CYS A 1095 3.66 -5.14 44.79
N MET A 1096 4.80 -5.13 44.10
CA MET A 1096 4.95 -5.69 42.75
C MET A 1096 5.82 -6.95 42.80
N ALA A 1097 5.24 -8.11 42.51
CA ALA A 1097 6.00 -9.29 42.13
C ALA A 1097 6.25 -9.26 40.62
N VAL A 1098 7.24 -10.02 40.15
CA VAL A 1098 7.55 -10.16 38.73
C VAL A 1098 7.48 -11.63 38.34
N LEU A 1099 6.50 -11.98 37.52
CA LEU A 1099 6.37 -13.30 36.93
C LEU A 1099 7.27 -13.40 35.70
N VAL A 1100 8.27 -14.26 35.76
CA VAL A 1100 9.22 -14.55 34.68
C VAL A 1100 8.72 -15.78 33.91
N GLN A 1101 8.41 -15.60 32.63
CA GLN A 1101 7.81 -16.65 31.80
C GLN A 1101 8.53 -16.75 30.45
N GLU A 1102 8.70 -17.96 29.93
CA GLU A 1102 9.18 -18.16 28.55
C GLU A 1102 8.16 -17.60 27.54
N ILE A 1103 8.65 -16.83 26.55
CA ILE A 1103 7.81 -16.42 25.43
C ILE A 1103 7.68 -17.59 24.46
N ILE A 1104 6.44 -17.97 24.20
CA ILE A 1104 6.10 -18.88 23.12
C ILE A 1104 6.01 -18.07 21.83
N CYS A 1105 6.88 -18.37 20.86
CA CYS A 1105 6.88 -17.75 19.52
C CYS A 1105 5.65 -18.19 18.72
N ALA A 1106 4.48 -17.68 19.11
CA ALA A 1106 3.17 -18.13 18.68
C ALA A 1106 2.91 -17.90 17.19
N ASP A 1107 2.19 -18.85 16.57
CA ASP A 1107 1.63 -18.65 15.23
C ASP A 1107 0.34 -17.78 15.34
N TYR A 1108 -0.47 -18.07 16.36
CA TYR A 1108 -1.65 -17.30 16.73
C TYR A 1108 -1.71 -17.06 18.24
N ALA A 1109 -2.24 -15.91 18.65
CA ALA A 1109 -2.61 -15.63 20.04
C ALA A 1109 -4.11 -15.39 20.14
N PHE A 1110 -4.70 -15.72 21.28
CA PHE A 1110 -6.14 -15.62 21.49
C PHE A 1110 -6.49 -15.15 22.89
N VAL A 1111 -7.66 -14.53 23.02
CA VAL A 1111 -8.31 -14.21 24.29
C VAL A 1111 -9.74 -14.74 24.28
N ILE A 1112 -10.13 -15.43 25.34
CA ILE A 1112 -11.44 -16.05 25.51
C ILE A 1112 -12.17 -15.38 26.68
N HIS A 1113 -13.43 -15.02 26.45
CA HIS A 1113 -14.41 -14.77 27.51
C HIS A 1113 -15.44 -15.88 27.52
N THR A 1114 -15.57 -16.59 28.65
CA THR A 1114 -16.49 -17.72 28.77
C THR A 1114 -17.93 -17.29 29.06
N LYS A 1115 -18.17 -16.01 29.32
CA LYS A 1115 -19.48 -15.37 29.22
C LYS A 1115 -19.40 -14.31 28.13
N ASN A 1116 -20.36 -14.27 27.20
CA ASN A 1116 -20.31 -13.31 26.10
C ASN A 1116 -20.29 -11.87 26.64
N PRO A 1117 -19.21 -11.08 26.39
CA PRO A 1117 -19.06 -9.75 26.95
C PRO A 1117 -19.96 -8.70 26.30
N LEU A 1118 -20.56 -9.01 25.14
CA LEU A 1118 -21.45 -8.12 24.39
C LEU A 1118 -22.92 -8.33 24.76
N SER A 1119 -23.37 -9.59 24.82
CA SER A 1119 -24.77 -9.94 25.12
C SER A 1119 -25.03 -10.24 26.60
N GLY A 1120 -23.98 -10.56 27.37
CA GLY A 1120 -24.09 -11.09 28.72
C GLY A 1120 -24.48 -12.57 28.80
N ASP A 1121 -24.68 -13.25 27.67
CA ASP A 1121 -25.10 -14.65 27.62
C ASP A 1121 -24.01 -15.59 28.18
N THR A 1122 -24.37 -16.33 29.23
CA THR A 1122 -23.49 -17.28 29.91
C THR A 1122 -23.39 -18.63 29.20
N SER A 1123 -24.23 -18.88 28.19
CA SER A 1123 -24.19 -20.09 27.36
C SER A 1123 -23.22 -19.97 26.18
N GLU A 1124 -22.65 -18.79 25.96
CA GLU A 1124 -21.80 -18.45 24.83
C GLU A 1124 -20.36 -18.15 25.27
N ILE A 1125 -19.41 -18.66 24.48
CA ILE A 1125 -17.98 -18.34 24.56
C ILE A 1125 -17.68 -17.36 23.43
N TYR A 1126 -17.09 -16.22 23.79
CA TYR A 1126 -16.59 -15.21 22.85
C TYR A 1126 -15.07 -15.31 22.77
N THR A 1127 -14.51 -15.22 21.57
CA THR A 1127 -13.06 -15.34 21.39
C THR A 1127 -12.57 -14.40 20.28
N GLU A 1128 -11.44 -13.73 20.55
CA GLU A 1128 -10.65 -13.00 19.56
C GLU A 1128 -9.30 -13.69 19.32
N ILE A 1129 -8.85 -13.71 18.07
CA ILE A 1129 -7.60 -14.34 17.62
C ILE A 1129 -6.81 -13.37 16.72
N VAL A 1130 -5.50 -13.30 16.94
CA VAL A 1130 -4.54 -12.56 16.10
C VAL A 1130 -3.37 -13.45 15.68
N LYS A 1131 -2.61 -13.03 14.66
CA LYS A 1131 -1.34 -13.66 14.29
C LYS A 1131 -0.19 -13.12 15.14
N GLY A 1132 0.74 -13.99 15.49
CA GLY A 1132 1.91 -13.63 16.29
C GLY A 1132 1.58 -13.53 17.78
N LEU A 1133 2.26 -12.60 18.47
CA LEU A 1133 2.16 -12.40 19.92
C LEU A 1133 0.83 -11.76 20.34
N GLY A 1134 0.39 -12.07 21.56
CA GLY A 1134 -0.87 -11.58 22.16
C GLY A 1134 -0.90 -10.07 22.36
N GLU A 1135 0.26 -9.43 22.46
CA GLU A 1135 0.44 -7.99 22.52
C GLU A 1135 -0.11 -7.28 21.26
N THR A 1136 -0.22 -7.99 20.12
CA THR A 1136 -0.89 -7.48 18.90
C THR A 1136 -2.39 -7.26 19.12
N LEU A 1137 -3.01 -8.09 19.98
CA LEU A 1137 -4.42 -8.01 20.33
C LEU A 1137 -4.64 -7.03 21.48
N VAL A 1138 -3.89 -7.22 22.57
CA VAL A 1138 -4.10 -6.48 23.81
C VAL A 1138 -3.58 -5.04 23.73
N GLY A 1139 -2.47 -4.81 23.02
CA GLY A 1139 -1.76 -3.53 22.94
C GLY A 1139 -2.35 -2.48 21.98
N GLY A 1140 -3.60 -2.62 21.56
CA GLY A 1140 -4.30 -1.59 20.78
C GLY A 1140 -3.79 -1.35 19.35
N TYR A 1141 -3.18 -2.34 18.69
CA TYR A 1141 -2.74 -2.18 17.30
C TYR A 1141 -3.94 -1.94 16.35
N PRO A 1142 -3.84 -1.01 15.38
CA PRO A 1142 -4.94 -0.69 14.48
C PRO A 1142 -5.49 -1.90 13.72
N GLY A 1143 -6.79 -1.89 13.45
CA GLY A 1143 -7.49 -2.99 12.79
C GLY A 1143 -8.04 -4.01 13.78
N ARG A 1144 -8.90 -4.90 13.29
CA ARG A 1144 -9.69 -5.82 14.10
C ARG A 1144 -9.04 -7.21 14.16
N ALA A 1145 -9.18 -7.89 15.29
CA ALA A 1145 -8.89 -9.31 15.40
C ALA A 1145 -9.93 -10.21 14.68
N MET A 1146 -9.56 -11.47 14.43
CA MET A 1146 -10.54 -12.49 14.04
C MET A 1146 -11.42 -12.79 15.25
N SER A 1147 -12.74 -12.75 15.11
CA SER A 1147 -13.67 -12.95 16.23
C SER A 1147 -14.73 -13.99 15.91
N PHE A 1148 -15.01 -14.86 16.87
CA PHE A 1148 -16.04 -15.89 16.74
C PHE A 1148 -16.78 -16.14 18.05
N LEU A 1149 -17.98 -16.70 17.93
CA LEU A 1149 -18.84 -17.14 19.02
C LEU A 1149 -19.02 -18.65 18.96
N THR A 1150 -19.05 -19.29 20.12
CA THR A 1150 -19.32 -20.73 20.23
C THR A 1150 -20.28 -20.99 21.38
N LYS A 1151 -21.33 -21.77 21.15
CA LYS A 1151 -22.25 -22.21 22.21
C LYS A 1151 -21.59 -23.32 23.03
N LYS A 1152 -21.64 -23.23 24.36
CA LYS A 1152 -21.08 -24.23 25.28
C LYS A 1152 -21.69 -25.63 25.11
N SER A 1153 -22.91 -25.70 24.57
CA SER A 1153 -23.61 -26.94 24.22
C SER A 1153 -23.12 -27.57 22.93
N ASN A 1154 -22.51 -26.82 22.01
CA ASN A 1154 -22.01 -27.30 20.74
C ASN A 1154 -20.70 -26.58 20.36
N LEU A 1155 -19.59 -27.13 20.86
CA LEU A 1155 -18.26 -26.59 20.59
C LEU A 1155 -17.79 -26.78 19.14
N SER A 1156 -18.38 -27.72 18.40
CA SER A 1156 -17.99 -28.04 17.02
C SER A 1156 -18.52 -27.07 15.95
N SER A 1157 -19.34 -26.09 16.35
CA SER A 1157 -19.96 -25.14 15.42
C SER A 1157 -19.66 -23.67 15.80
N PRO A 1158 -18.39 -23.23 15.70
CA PRO A 1158 -18.03 -21.83 15.90
C PRO A 1158 -18.60 -20.95 14.78
N ILE A 1159 -19.17 -19.81 15.15
CA ILE A 1159 -19.75 -18.81 14.26
C ILE A 1159 -18.82 -17.61 14.20
N VAL A 1160 -18.24 -17.37 13.02
CA VAL A 1160 -17.42 -16.18 12.77
C VAL A 1160 -18.30 -14.94 12.72
N ILE A 1161 -17.93 -13.94 13.53
CA ILE A 1161 -18.62 -12.65 13.63
C ILE A 1161 -17.76 -11.48 13.14
N GLY A 1162 -16.45 -11.70 12.95
CA GLY A 1162 -15.57 -10.72 12.34
C GLY A 1162 -14.29 -11.34 11.81
N TYR A 1163 -13.85 -10.90 10.63
CA TYR A 1163 -12.57 -11.27 10.03
C TYR A 1163 -11.48 -10.27 10.43
N PRO A 1164 -10.19 -10.69 10.43
CA PRO A 1164 -9.12 -9.83 10.87
C PRO A 1164 -8.76 -8.78 9.82
N SER A 1165 -8.40 -7.58 10.28
CA SER A 1165 -7.96 -6.46 9.44
C SER A 1165 -6.69 -5.78 9.95
N LYS A 1166 -6.03 -6.34 10.96
CA LYS A 1166 -4.76 -5.81 11.50
C LYS A 1166 -3.65 -5.89 10.45
N PRO A 1167 -2.97 -4.79 10.11
CA PRO A 1167 -1.91 -4.80 9.10
C PRO A 1167 -0.60 -5.38 9.63
N ILE A 1168 -0.36 -5.28 10.95
CA ILE A 1168 0.90 -5.64 11.60
C ILE A 1168 0.66 -6.73 12.64
N GLY A 1169 1.53 -7.73 12.66
CA GLY A 1169 1.68 -8.68 13.76
C GLY A 1169 3.05 -8.57 14.42
N LEU A 1170 3.08 -8.80 15.73
CA LEU A 1170 4.31 -8.83 16.51
C LEU A 1170 4.86 -10.25 16.60
N TYR A 1171 6.16 -10.38 16.37
CA TYR A 1171 6.88 -11.64 16.50
C TYR A 1171 8.13 -11.42 17.34
N SER A 1172 8.48 -12.42 18.15
CA SER A 1172 9.73 -12.41 18.90
C SER A 1172 10.50 -13.68 18.59
N LYS A 1173 11.83 -13.58 18.62
CA LYS A 1173 12.70 -14.75 18.77
C LYS A 1173 12.47 -15.38 20.14
N LYS A 1174 13.09 -16.54 20.38
CA LYS A 1174 13.06 -17.19 21.70
C LYS A 1174 13.59 -16.21 22.75
N SER A 1175 12.70 -15.81 23.66
CA SER A 1175 12.88 -14.70 24.59
C SER A 1175 12.13 -14.98 25.89
N ILE A 1176 12.23 -14.07 26.85
CA ILE A 1176 11.59 -14.14 28.17
C ILE A 1176 10.72 -12.89 28.32
N ILE A 1177 9.51 -13.08 28.85
CA ILE A 1177 8.64 -11.99 29.27
C ILE A 1177 8.65 -11.86 30.79
N PHE A 1178 8.78 -10.62 31.25
CA PHE A 1178 8.65 -10.25 32.66
C PHE A 1178 7.27 -9.63 32.83
N ARG A 1179 6.33 -10.38 33.40
CA ARG A 1179 4.96 -9.93 33.63
C ARG A 1179 4.84 -9.27 35.00
N SER A 1180 4.12 -8.16 35.05
CA SER A 1180 3.64 -7.55 36.29
C SER A 1180 2.73 -8.54 37.03
N ASP A 1181 2.85 -8.63 38.35
CA ASP A 1181 1.98 -9.48 39.18
C ASP A 1181 1.78 -8.82 40.54
N SER A 1182 0.93 -7.79 40.57
CA SER A 1182 0.76 -6.95 41.77
C SER A 1182 -0.27 -7.51 42.75
N ASN A 1183 -0.17 -7.11 44.02
CA ASN A 1183 -1.21 -7.40 45.03
C ASN A 1183 -2.52 -6.60 44.81
N ALA A 1184 -2.58 -5.73 43.80
CA ALA A 1184 -3.74 -4.90 43.50
C ALA A 1184 -4.48 -5.31 42.21
N GLU A 1185 -3.94 -6.19 41.36
CA GLU A 1185 -4.50 -6.42 40.01
C GLU A 1185 -5.91 -7.03 39.98
N ASP A 1186 -6.25 -7.90 40.94
CA ASP A 1186 -7.51 -8.66 40.99
C ASP A 1186 -8.33 -8.38 42.27
N LEU A 1187 -8.27 -7.15 42.79
CA LEU A 1187 -9.11 -6.74 43.91
C LEU A 1187 -10.58 -6.61 43.47
N GLU A 1188 -11.50 -7.15 44.29
CA GLU A 1188 -12.93 -7.06 44.03
C GLU A 1188 -13.38 -5.58 44.04
N GLY A 1189 -13.95 -5.11 42.92
CA GLY A 1189 -14.32 -3.70 42.75
C GLY A 1189 -13.21 -2.77 42.24
N TYR A 1190 -12.05 -3.30 41.83
CA TYR A 1190 -10.96 -2.52 41.24
C TYR A 1190 -10.49 -3.11 39.90
N ALA A 1191 -10.41 -2.27 38.87
CA ALA A 1191 -10.04 -2.67 37.52
C ALA A 1191 -8.52 -2.58 37.29
N GLY A 1192 -7.73 -3.51 37.86
CA GLY A 1192 -6.27 -3.52 37.72
C GLY A 1192 -5.74 -4.06 36.37
N ALA A 1193 -6.62 -4.55 35.50
CA ALA A 1193 -6.26 -5.17 34.22
C ALA A 1193 -5.49 -4.21 33.29
N GLY A 1194 -4.28 -4.60 32.88
CA GLY A 1194 -3.45 -3.82 31.94
C GLY A 1194 -2.91 -2.51 32.50
N LEU A 1195 -2.92 -2.35 33.82
CA LEU A 1195 -2.48 -1.14 34.47
C LEU A 1195 -0.94 -1.06 34.54
N TYR A 1196 -0.33 -2.19 34.87
CA TYR A 1196 1.11 -2.37 35.03
C TYR A 1196 1.71 -3.09 33.82
N ASP A 1197 2.93 -2.73 33.45
CA ASP A 1197 3.53 -3.16 32.20
C ASP A 1197 4.12 -4.57 32.33
N SER A 1198 3.85 -5.40 31.33
CA SER A 1198 4.63 -6.63 31.08
C SER A 1198 5.64 -6.34 29.99
N VAL A 1199 6.90 -6.69 30.22
CA VAL A 1199 8.03 -6.27 29.38
C VAL A 1199 8.74 -7.48 28.81
N ILE A 1200 8.80 -7.55 27.49
CA ILE A 1200 9.59 -8.55 26.77
C ILE A 1200 11.07 -8.15 26.81
N MET A 1201 11.95 -9.12 27.07
CA MET A 1201 13.40 -8.90 27.13
C MET A 1201 13.98 -8.46 25.78
N ASP A 1202 13.67 -9.21 24.73
CA ASP A 1202 14.16 -8.99 23.36
C ASP A 1202 13.15 -8.18 22.55
N LYS A 1203 13.61 -7.19 21.78
CA LYS A 1203 12.72 -6.32 20.99
C LYS A 1203 11.87 -7.13 20.00
N GLU A 1204 10.58 -6.83 19.93
CA GLU A 1204 9.66 -7.46 18.98
C GLU A 1204 9.91 -6.98 17.55
N GLU A 1205 9.79 -7.91 16.61
CA GLU A 1205 9.78 -7.63 15.18
C GLU A 1205 8.34 -7.36 14.72
N LYS A 1206 8.14 -6.23 14.05
CA LYS A 1206 6.88 -5.86 13.41
C LYS A 1206 6.86 -6.41 11.99
N ILE A 1207 5.90 -7.28 11.69
CA ILE A 1207 5.75 -7.91 10.39
C ILE A 1207 4.42 -7.50 9.77
N VAL A 1208 4.42 -7.09 8.51
CA VAL A 1208 3.21 -6.85 7.73
C VAL A 1208 2.55 -8.19 7.41
N LEU A 1209 1.29 -8.38 7.78
CA LEU A 1209 0.62 -9.68 7.73
C LEU A 1209 0.06 -9.99 6.33
N ASP A 1210 0.40 -11.15 5.76
CA ASP A 1210 -0.26 -11.68 4.56
C ASP A 1210 -1.37 -12.66 4.99
N TYR A 1211 -2.64 -12.23 4.95
CA TYR A 1211 -3.80 -13.07 5.25
C TYR A 1211 -4.20 -13.96 4.08
N SER A 1212 -3.76 -13.65 2.86
CA SER A 1212 -4.13 -14.38 1.64
C SER A 1212 -3.54 -15.78 1.60
N ARG A 1213 -2.52 -16.02 2.42
CA ARG A 1213 -1.81 -17.31 2.56
C ARG A 1213 -2.09 -17.95 3.92
N ASP A 1214 -2.92 -17.31 4.75
CA ASP A 1214 -3.16 -17.76 6.11
C ASP A 1214 -4.24 -18.85 6.15
N ARG A 1215 -3.91 -19.99 6.77
CA ARG A 1215 -4.81 -21.14 6.91
C ARG A 1215 -6.08 -20.82 7.70
N MET A 1216 -6.02 -19.91 8.68
CA MET A 1216 -7.20 -19.44 9.42
C MET A 1216 -8.21 -18.76 8.50
N ILE A 1217 -7.79 -18.24 7.35
CA ILE A 1217 -8.65 -17.54 6.39
C ILE A 1217 -9.05 -18.46 5.23
N ILE A 1218 -8.09 -19.15 4.61
CA ILE A 1218 -8.31 -19.90 3.37
C ILE A 1218 -8.76 -21.36 3.58
N ASP A 1219 -8.49 -21.95 4.76
CA ASP A 1219 -8.79 -23.35 5.07
C ASP A 1219 -9.89 -23.43 6.13
N ARG A 1220 -11.14 -23.58 5.67
CA ARG A 1220 -12.32 -23.63 6.55
C ARG A 1220 -12.29 -24.82 7.51
N ALA A 1221 -11.70 -25.94 7.13
CA ALA A 1221 -11.60 -27.11 8.00
C ALA A 1221 -10.62 -26.87 9.15
N PHE A 1222 -9.45 -26.29 8.84
CA PHE A 1222 -8.50 -25.85 9.86
C PHE A 1222 -9.10 -24.78 10.77
N GLN A 1223 -9.79 -23.79 10.21
CA GLN A 1223 -10.45 -22.73 10.98
C GLN A 1223 -11.45 -23.30 12.01
N ILE A 1224 -12.36 -24.18 11.58
CA ILE A 1224 -13.34 -24.81 12.49
C ILE A 1224 -12.63 -25.64 13.56
N SER A 1225 -11.63 -26.44 13.17
CA SER A 1225 -10.87 -27.28 14.10
C SER A 1225 -10.15 -26.43 15.16
N LEU A 1226 -9.46 -25.38 14.74
CA LEU A 1226 -8.74 -24.45 15.62
C LEU A 1226 -9.70 -23.77 16.60
N PHE A 1227 -10.79 -23.20 16.10
CA PHE A 1227 -11.75 -22.45 16.91
C PHE A 1227 -12.48 -23.34 17.91
N SER A 1228 -12.83 -24.56 17.50
CA SER A 1228 -13.46 -25.56 18.39
C SER A 1228 -12.53 -25.93 19.54
N ARG A 1229 -11.23 -26.16 19.25
CA ARG A 1229 -10.23 -26.48 20.28
C ARG A 1229 -9.98 -25.31 21.23
N ILE A 1230 -9.95 -24.07 20.72
CA ILE A 1230 -9.82 -22.88 21.57
C ILE A 1230 -11.06 -22.72 22.47
N ALA A 1231 -12.28 -22.89 21.94
CA ALA A 1231 -13.50 -22.85 22.74
C ALA A 1231 -13.55 -23.97 23.80
N GLU A 1232 -13.01 -25.15 23.49
CA GLU A 1232 -12.87 -26.27 24.43
C GLU A 1232 -11.97 -25.89 25.62
N VAL A 1233 -10.86 -25.19 25.39
CA VAL A 1233 -10.03 -24.63 26.47
C VAL A 1233 -10.86 -23.74 27.40
N GLY A 1234 -11.67 -22.84 26.83
CA GLY A 1234 -12.55 -21.96 27.59
C GLY A 1234 -13.50 -22.74 28.52
N LYS A 1235 -14.18 -23.76 27.98
CA LYS A 1235 -15.10 -24.60 28.76
C LYS A 1235 -14.40 -25.39 29.86
N ILE A 1236 -13.21 -25.94 29.59
CA ILE A 1236 -12.43 -26.70 30.58
C ILE A 1236 -11.99 -25.79 31.73
N VAL A 1237 -11.39 -24.64 31.40
CA VAL A 1237 -10.86 -23.71 32.39
C VAL A 1237 -11.98 -23.11 33.24
N GLU A 1238 -13.11 -22.73 32.65
CA GLU A 1238 -14.31 -22.31 33.41
C GLU A 1238 -14.80 -23.42 34.34
N GLY A 1239 -14.85 -24.67 33.88
CA GLY A 1239 -15.27 -25.81 34.70
C GLY A 1239 -14.38 -26.06 35.91
N LEU A 1240 -13.06 -25.81 35.79
CA LEU A 1240 -12.11 -25.94 36.90
C LEU A 1240 -12.29 -24.84 37.96
N TYR A 1241 -12.63 -23.61 37.56
CA TYR A 1241 -12.83 -22.49 38.47
C TYR A 1241 -14.27 -22.33 38.97
N GLY A 1242 -15.25 -22.95 38.29
CA GLY A 1242 -16.67 -22.88 38.61
C GLY A 1242 -17.32 -21.51 38.38
N ARG A 1243 -16.65 -20.60 37.67
CA ARG A 1243 -17.11 -19.23 37.39
C ARG A 1243 -16.57 -18.75 36.04
N PRO A 1244 -17.23 -17.78 35.36
CA PRO A 1244 -16.75 -17.25 34.08
C PRO A 1244 -15.30 -16.75 34.14
N GLN A 1245 -14.55 -16.98 33.07
CA GLN A 1245 -13.12 -16.69 32.97
C GLN A 1245 -12.81 -15.82 31.75
N ASP A 1246 -11.79 -14.99 31.93
CA ASP A 1246 -11.02 -14.30 30.90
C ASP A 1246 -9.66 -15.01 30.77
N ILE A 1247 -9.38 -15.57 29.60
CA ILE A 1247 -8.27 -16.49 29.37
C ILE A 1247 -7.44 -16.01 28.19
N GLU A 1248 -6.14 -15.79 28.42
CA GLU A 1248 -5.17 -15.51 27.37
C GLU A 1248 -4.42 -16.79 27.03
N GLY A 1249 -4.23 -17.04 25.74
CA GLY A 1249 -3.47 -18.19 25.27
C GLY A 1249 -2.85 -17.99 23.90
N VAL A 1250 -2.03 -18.95 23.52
CA VAL A 1250 -1.30 -18.96 22.26
C VAL A 1250 -1.30 -20.34 21.63
N VAL A 1251 -1.17 -20.36 20.32
CA VAL A 1251 -1.11 -21.57 19.50
C VAL A 1251 0.24 -21.59 18.81
N LYS A 1252 0.99 -22.66 19.03
CA LYS A 1252 2.27 -22.91 18.35
C LYS A 1252 2.31 -24.35 17.84
N ASP A 1253 2.45 -24.50 16.52
CA ASP A 1253 2.54 -25.80 15.85
C ASP A 1253 1.34 -26.71 16.19
N GLY A 1254 0.16 -26.11 16.32
CA GLY A 1254 -1.09 -26.80 16.69
C GLY A 1254 -1.23 -27.17 18.18
N VAL A 1255 -0.24 -26.85 19.02
CA VAL A 1255 -0.29 -26.99 20.48
C VAL A 1255 -0.82 -25.71 21.10
N ILE A 1256 -1.75 -25.84 22.05
CA ILE A 1256 -2.35 -24.70 22.74
C ILE A 1256 -1.66 -24.52 24.10
N TYR A 1257 -1.25 -23.28 24.37
CA TYR A 1257 -0.71 -22.86 25.66
C TYR A 1257 -1.66 -21.85 26.29
N VAL A 1258 -2.04 -22.06 27.56
CA VAL A 1258 -2.72 -21.04 28.36
C VAL A 1258 -1.66 -20.26 29.10
N VAL A 1259 -1.54 -18.96 28.80
CA VAL A 1259 -0.49 -18.09 29.34
C VAL A 1259 -0.97 -17.28 30.53
N GLN A 1260 -2.29 -17.04 30.63
CA GLN A 1260 -2.94 -16.36 31.76
C GLN A 1260 -4.41 -16.74 31.83
N SER A 1261 -4.98 -16.72 33.04
CA SER A 1261 -6.42 -16.85 33.26
C SER A 1261 -6.80 -16.04 34.50
N ARG A 1262 -7.97 -15.40 34.47
CA ARG A 1262 -8.55 -14.67 35.60
C ARG A 1262 -10.08 -14.75 35.56
N PRO A 1263 -10.77 -14.54 36.70
CA PRO A 1263 -12.23 -14.40 36.72
C PRO A 1263 -12.69 -13.26 35.80
N GLN A 1264 -13.75 -13.51 35.02
CA GLN A 1264 -14.43 -12.48 34.25
C GLN A 1264 -15.42 -11.74 35.15
N ILE A 1265 -15.24 -10.43 35.30
CA ILE A 1265 -16.07 -9.54 36.12
C ILE A 1265 -17.32 -9.07 35.34
#